data_AF-A0A1H7G1M0-F1
#
_entry.id   AF-A0A1H7G1M0-F1
#
_cell.length_a   1.000
_cell.length_b   1.000
_cell.length_c   1.000
_cell.angle_alpha   90.00
_cell.angle_beta   90.00
_cell.angle_gamma   90.00
#
_symmetry.space_group_name_H-M   'P 1'
#
loop_
_entity.id
_entity.type
_entity.pdbx_description
1 polymer ?
#
loop_
_entity_poly.entity_id
_entity_poly.type
_entity_poly.pdbx_seq_one_letter_code
_entity_poly.pdbx_strand_id
1 'polypeptide(L)'
;MDAQAAGDDRGVHAKVEQHLQVAARLLRERQAPKAFGELVRASRILPMTARLAAALVTVSLEAGTEAAAITLLTASLEKVEGAVHRAVRRQLARVLRRVEQVPRAIEALEALLAVFPEDHRARRVLQELLQRTGRWEALVASLEGEAQEALVRGEFYRAARATRWRARVQAEQLRSLARAAESYGKAANYLEQMEDAGGALSVRLDGLRVLHAAGASEAVLTAASSVCLSAGSRLNRGDEVRRVLEELRLIPTRAEPPAGKAPAAEVPPPPPSPEAEAPAAPPAPAAVSSTAATVLEMPAVTEPAPPPAERREEPVSQQRQETQLIARKAWPELAQFYLARADAAREPSVRAEALTRLAEVMENELEDPAGAARMYKEIVALTGDRVALKEQVRLLAKRGDPSLVQRALNEAVQGARSSKARADAYLTRAERELETGDWLKAKADFETAEALTPGLLLVLAGLVRCVSDAERPSMAARLRASLTAAPRRSPDRLEALHVLATVAEESLRDMRLAQWAWSEVLAEEPSTAHARERLTALARQLGDKGSLGPLLREQLAREPRGPAARLARLELVSVLEKAGEEQEALTELRQAVRFEPGHKEAWLLLADRLTAFGQIGEAAWALEHAATAMEDEAERQYTWARLARFCQDVLKDPARAEVYSRRAENLRRSREEPDAPLVPEAPRSARIRRERELSVPRTVILIPPPGAVELTPSGQALPLPSSESPAPAPVAPDTSSSPTQEFEAVFPPGARMPFSDEEPTATEAPEGFVPPGDAAPEAPVAPVAPAEAPPLEDTGLIEEPLGESSPNTSTSLTAWAWRKPRPPPSRKAAEPRPPEPPAVQTVAPKPAAAPPQEKTAPAGAPLLAPIPSKGGTSKRPALDLPGTHPGTVAKGTSGTRRPVRDDSPFSKVSPREPEGAPAPVEPSAPVQNTAFLSWEAPPGKMDPVRRIARARGSTSVGPAPVKPPPAPAPAAGAEPAVFQQVRERPLDEKLYFEVAEYFEARGDAERAALMREIADAIEGREGPAPRALRRPLSAEERSGLRHPLLRTPPGELLACVGLALCRLFPAYGRGAGTQEPLRPERGPGAPLAIEALAATERLLGIEAPEVVLSEDNGPPFSLVYTNTPRLLTGKQAVRQVLSAAELRFYAGRALLCLGPELLALRSLKKDQVLRGLAHLSSVLKDSKATGPEARAVREVLTPSQLSRAAALFDSATRQFDVSALADAARDSANRAGLVACGSVGPAIASLRMKRALEREVVELVRFAASERYFQLRTPR
;
A
#
# COMPACT_ATOMS: atom_id res chain seq x y z
N MET A 1 32.82 34.24 -1.16
CA MET A 1 32.82 34.12 0.32
C MET A 1 32.31 32.75 0.78
N ASP A 2 31.39 32.17 0.02
CA ASP A 2 30.40 31.17 0.41
C ASP A 2 30.98 29.80 0.76
N ALA A 3 32.17 29.49 0.22
CA ALA A 3 32.89 28.24 0.48
C ALA A 3 33.38 28.09 1.94
N GLN A 4 33.62 29.19 2.66
CA GLN A 4 34.05 29.14 4.07
C GLN A 4 32.85 28.95 5.02
N ALA A 5 31.74 29.65 4.79
CA ALA A 5 30.50 29.48 5.57
C ALA A 5 29.98 28.03 5.51
N ALA A 6 30.01 27.40 4.34
CA ALA A 6 29.63 25.99 4.16
C ALA A 6 30.58 24.98 4.86
N GLY A 7 31.74 25.43 5.33
CA GLY A 7 32.67 24.65 6.16
C GLY A 7 32.25 24.64 7.63
N ASP A 8 32.01 25.82 8.21
CA ASP A 8 31.65 25.97 9.63
C ASP A 8 30.29 25.34 9.96
N ASP A 9 29.29 25.44 9.08
CA ASP A 9 27.99 24.76 9.25
C ASP A 9 28.13 23.25 9.45
N ARG A 10 29.09 22.60 8.77
CA ARG A 10 29.37 21.17 8.97
C ARG A 10 29.98 20.89 10.33
N GLY A 11 30.86 21.78 10.81
CA GLY A 11 31.44 21.72 12.16
C GLY A 11 30.39 21.90 13.26
N VAL A 12 29.48 22.87 13.09
CA VAL A 12 28.32 23.11 13.96
C VAL A 12 27.41 21.88 13.99
N HIS A 13 27.01 21.35 12.83
CA HIS A 13 26.14 20.18 12.75
C HIS A 13 26.77 18.94 13.40
N ALA A 14 28.08 18.70 13.23
CA ALA A 14 28.78 17.60 13.88
C ALA A 14 28.77 17.73 15.42
N LYS A 15 29.02 18.94 15.96
CA LYS A 15 28.97 19.21 17.41
C LYS A 15 27.55 19.07 17.97
N VAL A 16 26.53 19.55 17.24
CA VAL A 16 25.11 19.33 17.61
C VAL A 16 24.81 17.84 17.68
N GLU A 17 25.20 17.05 16.67
CA GLU A 17 24.94 15.60 16.64
C GLU A 17 25.61 14.86 17.80
N GLN A 18 26.80 15.29 18.25
CA GLN A 18 27.45 14.76 19.46
C GLN A 18 26.62 15.03 20.72
N HIS A 19 26.12 16.25 20.94
CA HIS A 19 25.23 16.55 22.07
C HIS A 19 23.90 15.78 21.98
N LEU A 20 23.35 15.58 20.78
CA LEU A 20 22.16 14.73 20.56
C LEU A 20 22.43 13.28 20.96
N GLN A 21 23.60 12.72 20.63
CA GLN A 21 23.99 11.36 21.03
C GLN A 21 24.18 11.21 22.55
N VAL A 22 24.68 12.25 23.23
CA VAL A 22 24.79 12.26 24.71
C VAL A 22 23.39 12.34 25.35
N ALA A 23 22.53 13.24 24.88
CA ALA A 23 21.15 13.34 25.36
C ALA A 23 20.36 12.04 25.14
N ALA A 24 20.49 11.42 23.95
CA ALA A 24 19.87 10.12 23.63
C ALA A 24 20.47 8.93 24.40
N ARG A 25 21.64 9.09 25.04
CA ARG A 25 22.17 8.12 26.01
C ARG A 25 21.51 8.34 27.38
N LEU A 26 21.49 9.57 27.87
CA LEU A 26 20.86 9.93 29.14
C LEU A 26 19.35 9.60 29.18
N LEU A 27 18.64 9.72 28.05
CA LEU A 27 17.25 9.24 27.92
C LEU A 27 17.11 7.73 28.07
N ARG A 28 18.01 6.94 27.46
CA ARG A 28 18.04 5.47 27.62
C ARG A 28 18.33 5.07 29.07
N GLU A 29 19.09 5.89 29.80
CA GLU A 29 19.35 5.76 31.23
C GLU A 29 18.20 6.31 32.13
N ARG A 30 17.05 6.70 31.55
CA ARG A 30 15.89 7.36 32.20
C ARG A 30 16.20 8.70 32.88
N GLN A 31 17.34 9.33 32.59
CA GLN A 31 17.78 10.60 33.18
C GLN A 31 17.34 11.82 32.34
N ALA A 32 16.05 11.90 32.00
CA ALA A 32 15.50 12.91 31.10
C ALA A 32 15.80 14.39 31.48
N PRO A 33 15.75 14.82 32.75
CA PRO A 33 16.14 16.18 33.13
C PRO A 33 17.63 16.49 32.86
N LYS A 34 18.52 15.50 32.96
CA LYS A 34 19.94 15.66 32.60
C LYS A 34 20.13 15.66 31.07
N ALA A 35 19.38 14.83 30.34
CA ALA A 35 19.36 14.85 28.89
C ALA A 35 18.94 16.24 28.36
N PHE A 36 17.90 16.84 28.96
CA PHE A 36 17.51 18.21 28.68
C PHE A 36 18.64 19.18 29.04
N GLY A 37 19.23 19.07 30.22
CA GLY A 37 20.35 19.90 30.67
C GLY A 37 21.63 19.83 29.82
N GLU A 38 21.86 18.76 29.06
CA GLU A 38 22.91 18.70 28.01
C GLU A 38 22.51 19.51 26.77
N LEU A 39 21.26 19.41 26.32
CA LEU A 39 20.76 20.18 25.17
C LEU A 39 20.67 21.69 25.48
N VAL A 40 20.33 22.07 26.71
CA VAL A 40 20.37 23.48 27.17
C VAL A 40 21.81 24.03 27.19
N ARG A 41 22.81 23.20 27.52
CA ARG A 41 24.23 23.57 27.39
C ARG A 41 24.61 23.71 25.91
N ALA A 42 24.22 22.76 25.06
CA ALA A 42 24.44 22.85 23.62
C ALA A 42 23.86 24.13 23.02
N SER A 43 22.64 24.53 23.38
CA SER A 43 21.99 25.77 22.88
C SER A 43 22.57 27.08 23.43
N ARG A 44 23.52 27.02 24.37
CA ARG A 44 24.30 28.19 24.85
C ARG A 44 25.68 28.28 24.20
N ILE A 45 26.20 27.17 23.69
CA ILE A 45 27.57 27.03 23.15
C ILE A 45 27.56 27.02 21.61
N LEU A 46 26.48 26.53 21.00
CA LEU A 46 26.31 26.38 19.55
C LEU A 46 25.10 27.22 19.07
N PRO A 47 25.14 27.76 17.85
CA PRO A 47 23.98 28.42 17.26
C PRO A 47 22.81 27.44 17.13
N MET A 48 21.59 27.95 17.31
CA MET A 48 20.38 27.11 17.26
C MET A 48 20.21 26.52 15.86
N THR A 49 20.00 25.21 15.77
CA THR A 49 19.75 24.51 14.49
C THR A 49 18.40 23.82 14.50
N ALA A 50 17.85 23.53 13.31
CA ALA A 50 16.56 22.83 13.17
C ALA A 50 16.52 21.46 13.89
N ARG A 51 17.65 20.74 13.98
CA ARG A 51 17.78 19.50 14.75
C ARG A 51 17.82 19.75 16.26
N LEU A 52 18.62 20.71 16.72
CA LEU A 52 18.72 21.06 18.14
C LEU A 52 17.36 21.55 18.70
N ALA A 53 16.67 22.42 17.97
CA ALA A 53 15.33 22.88 18.32
C ALA A 53 14.32 21.73 18.40
N ALA A 54 14.33 20.80 17.43
CA ALA A 54 13.45 19.64 17.46
C ALA A 54 13.73 18.69 18.64
N ALA A 55 14.99 18.53 19.01
CA ALA A 55 15.41 17.69 20.13
C ALA A 55 15.10 18.31 21.50
N LEU A 56 15.33 19.61 21.67
CA LEU A 56 14.91 20.35 22.88
C LEU A 56 13.43 20.11 23.18
N VAL A 57 12.58 20.14 22.15
CA VAL A 57 11.14 19.88 22.24
C VAL A 57 10.79 18.43 22.57
N THR A 58 11.42 17.44 21.95
CA THR A 58 11.12 16.03 22.29
C THR A 58 11.58 15.69 23.70
N VAL A 59 12.78 16.15 24.08
CA VAL A 59 13.35 15.86 25.39
C VAL A 59 12.64 16.64 26.51
N SER A 60 12.16 17.87 26.28
CA SER A 60 11.40 18.59 27.29
C SER A 60 10.06 17.94 27.63
N LEU A 61 9.39 17.35 26.63
CA LEU A 61 8.13 16.61 26.79
C LEU A 61 8.32 15.24 27.48
N GLU A 62 9.53 14.69 27.45
CA GLU A 62 9.91 13.48 28.17
C GLU A 62 10.47 13.79 29.57
N ALA A 63 10.86 15.04 29.84
CA ALA A 63 11.46 15.49 31.10
C ALA A 63 10.52 16.34 32.00
N GLY A 64 9.38 16.81 31.49
CA GLY A 64 8.50 17.75 32.19
C GLY A 64 9.13 19.16 32.33
N THR A 65 9.89 19.59 31.32
CA THR A 65 10.64 20.87 31.33
C THR A 65 10.25 21.81 30.20
N GLU A 66 8.99 21.75 29.75
CA GLU A 66 8.47 22.44 28.58
C GLU A 66 8.56 23.96 28.69
N ALA A 67 8.34 24.52 29.89
CA ALA A 67 8.46 25.96 30.14
C ALA A 67 9.87 26.50 29.81
N ALA A 68 10.92 25.73 30.15
CA ALA A 68 12.29 26.07 29.83
C ALA A 68 12.60 25.88 28.33
N ALA A 69 11.96 24.92 27.66
CA ALA A 69 12.08 24.77 26.21
C ALA A 69 11.39 25.94 25.47
N ILE A 70 10.23 26.39 25.94
CA ILE A 70 9.53 27.57 25.40
C ILE A 70 10.43 28.81 25.47
N THR A 71 10.99 29.13 26.65
CA THR A 71 11.81 30.35 26.81
C THR A 71 13.10 30.32 26.00
N LEU A 72 13.76 29.17 25.89
CA LEU A 72 14.95 29.00 25.06
C LEU A 72 14.62 29.12 23.56
N LEU A 73 13.48 28.58 23.11
CA LEU A 73 13.07 28.68 21.72
C LEU A 73 12.65 30.11 21.37
N THR A 74 11.89 30.81 22.22
CA THR A 74 11.54 32.22 21.98
C THR A 74 12.78 33.12 21.92
N ALA A 75 13.70 33.01 22.89
CA ALA A 75 14.94 33.79 22.89
C ALA A 75 15.90 33.44 21.73
N SER A 76 15.69 32.32 21.06
CA SER A 76 16.44 31.95 19.85
C SER A 76 15.86 32.54 18.56
N LEU A 77 14.61 33.02 18.55
CA LEU A 77 13.98 33.59 17.35
C LEU A 77 14.54 34.96 16.95
N GLU A 78 15.07 35.72 17.91
CA GLU A 78 15.71 37.02 17.68
C GLU A 78 17.09 36.91 17.00
N LYS A 79 17.69 35.70 17.00
CA LYS A 79 19.10 35.47 16.67
C LYS A 79 19.31 34.55 15.47
N VAL A 80 18.23 34.19 14.78
CA VAL A 80 18.18 33.13 13.77
C VAL A 80 17.25 33.58 12.66
N GLU A 81 17.66 33.40 11.41
CA GLU A 81 16.89 33.83 10.23
C GLU A 81 16.51 32.65 9.32
N GLY A 82 15.78 32.96 8.25
CA GLY A 82 15.49 32.07 7.12
C GLY A 82 14.95 30.68 7.51
N ALA A 83 15.50 29.64 6.87
CA ALA A 83 15.02 28.26 7.00
C ALA A 83 15.09 27.72 8.44
N VAL A 84 16.03 28.20 9.26
CA VAL A 84 16.17 27.77 10.65
C VAL A 84 15.16 28.48 11.55
N HIS A 85 14.91 29.78 11.33
CA HIS A 85 13.86 30.52 12.04
C HIS A 85 12.48 29.85 11.87
N ARG A 86 12.16 29.49 10.62
CA ARG A 86 10.96 28.69 10.26
C ARG A 86 10.90 27.37 11.03
N ALA A 87 12.02 26.67 11.16
CA ALA A 87 12.09 25.41 11.91
C ALA A 87 11.90 25.61 13.43
N VAL A 88 12.48 26.67 14.01
CA VAL A 88 12.32 27.02 15.43
C VAL A 88 10.86 27.38 15.74
N ARG A 89 10.21 28.27 14.96
CA ARG A 89 8.79 28.63 15.16
C ARG A 89 7.86 27.40 15.11
N ARG A 90 8.09 26.44 14.18
CA ARG A 90 7.35 25.16 14.14
C ARG A 90 7.47 24.36 15.44
N GLN A 91 8.67 24.27 16.01
CA GLN A 91 8.90 23.49 17.23
C GLN A 91 8.37 24.20 18.47
N LEU A 92 8.47 25.54 18.54
CA LEU A 92 7.82 26.35 19.57
C LEU A 92 6.29 26.13 19.57
N ALA A 93 5.65 26.26 18.41
CA ALA A 93 4.22 25.97 18.26
C ALA A 93 3.87 24.51 18.64
N ARG A 94 4.77 23.56 18.39
CA ARG A 94 4.58 22.15 18.81
C ARG A 94 4.59 21.97 20.34
N VAL A 95 5.44 22.70 21.08
CA VAL A 95 5.42 22.66 22.57
C VAL A 95 4.16 23.34 23.08
N LEU A 96 3.85 24.54 22.61
CA LEU A 96 2.69 25.31 23.07
C LEU A 96 1.37 24.51 22.91
N ARG A 97 1.23 23.74 21.82
CA ARG A 97 0.11 22.80 21.61
C ARG A 97 0.08 21.59 22.56
N ARG A 98 1.22 21.20 23.14
CA ARG A 98 1.35 20.05 24.05
C ARG A 98 1.20 20.44 25.51
N VAL A 99 1.51 21.68 25.87
CA VAL A 99 1.22 22.32 27.17
C VAL A 99 -0.15 23.02 27.15
N GLU A 100 -1.01 22.69 26.17
CA GLU A 100 -2.37 23.21 25.99
C GLU A 100 -2.51 24.75 25.91
N GLN A 101 -1.40 25.47 25.69
CA GLN A 101 -1.37 26.93 25.46
C GLN A 101 -1.79 27.26 24.02
N VAL A 102 -3.02 26.88 23.66
CA VAL A 102 -3.56 26.96 22.29
C VAL A 102 -3.55 28.39 21.70
N PRO A 103 -3.89 29.47 22.42
CA PRO A 103 -3.81 30.83 21.86
C PRO A 103 -2.39 31.21 21.41
N ARG A 104 -1.39 30.98 22.26
CA ARG A 104 0.03 31.23 21.95
C ARG A 104 0.55 30.33 20.84
N ALA A 105 0.01 29.12 20.70
CA ALA A 105 0.31 28.24 19.58
C ALA A 105 -0.27 28.75 18.25
N ILE A 106 -1.46 29.36 18.28
CA ILE A 106 -2.09 30.02 17.12
C ILE A 106 -1.25 31.23 16.69
N GLU A 107 -0.92 32.13 17.63
CA GLU A 107 -0.05 33.29 17.40
C GLU A 107 1.31 32.88 16.79
N ALA A 108 1.95 31.84 17.32
CA ALA A 108 3.24 31.34 16.83
C ALA A 108 3.16 30.73 15.41
N LEU A 109 1.99 30.27 14.97
CA LEU A 109 1.74 29.75 13.62
C LEU A 109 1.33 30.86 12.65
N GLU A 110 0.53 31.83 13.08
CA GLU A 110 0.17 33.02 12.32
C GLU A 110 1.40 33.86 12.01
N ALA A 111 2.21 34.17 13.04
CA ALA A 111 3.49 34.85 12.88
C ALA A 111 4.48 34.04 12.03
N LEU A 112 4.45 32.70 12.06
CA LEU A 112 5.24 31.89 11.13
C LEU A 112 4.80 32.10 9.69
N LEU A 113 3.49 32.05 9.41
CA LEU A 113 2.94 32.13 8.06
C LEU A 113 3.02 33.54 7.47
N ALA A 114 3.03 34.59 8.29
CA ALA A 114 3.31 35.95 7.84
C ALA A 114 4.71 36.11 7.24
N VAL A 115 5.71 35.35 7.72
CA VAL A 115 7.09 35.37 7.19
C VAL A 115 7.32 34.24 6.17
N PHE A 116 6.64 33.10 6.33
CA PHE A 116 6.77 31.90 5.50
C PHE A 116 5.40 31.36 5.07
N PRO A 117 4.68 32.05 4.16
CA PRO A 117 3.38 31.61 3.63
C PRO A 117 3.43 30.18 3.07
N GLU A 118 4.59 29.83 2.52
CA GLU A 118 4.95 28.55 1.91
C GLU A 118 4.99 27.35 2.88
N ASP A 119 4.43 27.48 4.08
CA ASP A 119 4.39 26.46 5.12
C ASP A 119 3.05 25.76 5.26
N HIS A 120 2.72 24.98 4.24
CA HIS A 120 1.52 24.16 4.19
C HIS A 120 1.38 23.18 5.38
N ARG A 121 2.50 22.82 6.05
CA ARG A 121 2.46 22.00 7.28
C ARG A 121 2.06 22.82 8.49
N ALA A 122 2.56 24.06 8.62
CA ALA A 122 2.11 24.99 9.66
C ALA A 122 0.65 25.42 9.43
N ARG A 123 0.26 25.76 8.20
CA ARG A 123 -1.11 26.19 7.87
C ARG A 123 -2.18 25.16 8.18
N ARG A 124 -1.97 23.87 7.84
CA ARG A 124 -2.91 22.81 8.23
C ARG A 124 -3.06 22.68 9.74
N VAL A 125 -1.98 22.87 10.50
CA VAL A 125 -2.03 22.85 11.98
C VAL A 125 -2.75 24.08 12.53
N LEU A 126 -2.58 25.26 11.90
CA LEU A 126 -3.32 26.47 12.26
C LEU A 126 -4.83 26.30 11.98
N GLN A 127 -5.20 25.88 10.77
CA GLN A 127 -6.60 25.64 10.38
C GLN A 127 -7.31 24.67 11.35
N GLU A 128 -6.64 23.56 11.71
CA GLU A 128 -7.13 22.58 12.69
C GLU A 128 -7.33 23.19 14.10
N LEU A 129 -6.43 24.07 14.56
CA LEU A 129 -6.59 24.76 15.85
C LEU A 129 -7.69 25.82 15.83
N LEU A 130 -7.82 26.58 14.73
CA LEU A 130 -8.86 27.60 14.57
C LEU A 130 -10.25 26.96 14.51
N GLN A 131 -10.40 25.81 13.83
CA GLN A 131 -11.61 24.99 13.86
C GLN A 131 -11.94 24.48 15.27
N ARG A 132 -10.96 23.91 15.99
CA ARG A 132 -11.15 23.42 17.37
C ARG A 132 -11.49 24.51 18.39
N THR A 133 -11.04 25.74 18.16
CA THR A 133 -11.28 26.90 19.04
C THR A 133 -12.48 27.75 18.63
N GLY A 134 -13.21 27.37 17.58
CA GLY A 134 -14.35 28.14 17.07
C GLY A 134 -13.97 29.51 16.48
N ARG A 135 -12.68 29.74 16.16
CA ARG A 135 -12.18 31.00 15.56
C ARG A 135 -12.45 31.01 14.05
N TRP A 136 -13.74 30.99 13.69
CA TRP A 136 -14.22 30.77 12.32
C TRP A 136 -13.79 31.85 11.31
N GLU A 137 -13.71 33.12 11.72
CA GLU A 137 -13.29 34.20 10.83
C GLU A 137 -11.79 34.12 10.49
N ALA A 138 -10.94 33.85 11.48
CA ALA A 138 -9.52 33.59 11.26
C ALA A 138 -9.29 32.33 10.40
N LEU A 139 -10.13 31.29 10.56
CA LEU A 139 -10.11 30.12 9.68
C LEU A 139 -10.44 30.48 8.23
N VAL A 140 -11.46 31.32 8.02
CA VAL A 140 -11.86 31.84 6.69
C VAL A 140 -10.72 32.65 6.05
N ALA A 141 -10.07 33.53 6.79
CA ALA A 141 -8.90 34.29 6.32
C ALA A 141 -7.70 33.36 6.01
N SER A 142 -7.45 32.34 6.83
CA SER A 142 -6.40 31.35 6.59
C SER A 142 -6.62 30.52 5.31
N LEU A 143 -7.90 30.24 4.99
CA LEU A 143 -8.30 29.54 3.76
C LEU A 143 -8.26 30.45 2.52
N GLU A 144 -8.54 31.75 2.67
CA GLU A 144 -8.36 32.76 1.62
C GLU A 144 -6.89 32.93 1.26
N GLY A 145 -6.00 33.03 2.26
CA GLY A 145 -4.55 33.06 2.05
C GLY A 145 -4.05 31.81 1.30
N GLU A 146 -4.50 30.61 1.67
CA GLU A 146 -4.13 29.39 0.92
C GLU A 146 -4.68 29.38 -0.51
N ALA A 147 -5.87 29.91 -0.75
CA ALA A 147 -6.45 29.98 -2.09
C ALA A 147 -5.66 30.93 -3.00
N GLN A 148 -5.33 32.13 -2.51
CA GLN A 148 -4.57 33.13 -3.27
C GLN A 148 -3.14 32.66 -3.55
N GLU A 149 -2.47 32.07 -2.56
CA GLU A 149 -1.13 31.49 -2.70
C GLU A 149 -1.06 30.28 -3.64
N ALA A 150 -2.13 29.49 -3.71
CA ALA A 150 -2.25 28.40 -4.67
C ALA A 150 -2.45 28.96 -6.09
N LEU A 151 -3.30 29.97 -6.25
CA LEU A 151 -3.53 30.65 -7.53
C LEU A 151 -2.28 31.32 -8.09
N VAL A 152 -1.49 32.02 -7.26
CA VAL A 152 -0.21 32.64 -7.66
C VAL A 152 0.80 31.61 -8.20
N ARG A 153 0.68 30.35 -7.81
CA ARG A 153 1.51 29.23 -8.30
C ARG A 153 0.88 28.38 -9.41
N GLY A 154 -0.37 28.68 -9.81
CA GLY A 154 -1.12 27.83 -10.75
C GLY A 154 -1.61 26.50 -10.14
N GLU A 155 -1.60 26.34 -8.82
CA GLU A 155 -2.21 25.19 -8.12
C GLU A 155 -3.75 25.33 -8.06
N PHE A 156 -4.41 25.57 -9.20
CA PHE A 156 -5.84 25.93 -9.27
C PHE A 156 -6.78 24.93 -8.57
N TYR A 157 -6.52 23.61 -8.66
CA TYR A 157 -7.28 22.59 -7.92
C TYR A 157 -7.24 22.80 -6.39
N ARG A 158 -6.09 23.27 -5.87
CA ARG A 158 -5.92 23.58 -4.45
C ARG A 158 -6.60 24.89 -4.08
N ALA A 159 -6.54 25.91 -4.95
CA ALA A 159 -7.30 27.14 -4.79
C ALA A 159 -8.82 26.86 -4.73
N ALA A 160 -9.33 26.04 -5.64
CA ALA A 160 -10.71 25.55 -5.64
C ALA A 160 -11.07 24.82 -4.33
N ARG A 161 -10.21 23.89 -3.88
CA ARG A 161 -10.43 23.14 -2.63
C ARG A 161 -10.48 24.06 -1.39
N ALA A 162 -9.50 24.96 -1.25
CA ALA A 162 -9.46 25.89 -0.12
C ALA A 162 -10.68 26.82 -0.11
N THR A 163 -11.06 27.35 -1.28
CA THR A 163 -12.21 28.25 -1.43
C THR A 163 -13.55 27.52 -1.21
N ARG A 164 -13.71 26.26 -1.64
CA ARG A 164 -14.90 25.43 -1.34
C ARG A 164 -15.01 25.10 0.16
N TRP A 165 -13.89 24.86 0.84
CA TRP A 165 -13.91 24.69 2.30
C TRP A 165 -14.27 26.00 3.02
N ARG A 166 -13.72 27.14 2.58
CA ARG A 166 -14.10 28.47 3.06
C ARG A 166 -15.61 28.72 2.92
N ALA A 167 -16.18 28.36 1.76
CA ALA A 167 -17.61 28.49 1.49
C ALA A 167 -18.46 27.66 2.48
N ARG A 168 -18.04 26.44 2.84
CA ARG A 168 -18.70 25.60 3.86
C ARG A 168 -18.63 26.23 5.25
N VAL A 169 -17.46 26.68 5.70
CA VAL A 169 -17.32 27.36 7.00
C VAL A 169 -18.18 28.63 7.06
N GLN A 170 -18.25 29.40 5.96
CA GLN A 170 -19.10 30.58 5.86
C GLN A 170 -20.60 30.24 5.93
N ALA A 171 -21.05 29.17 5.28
CA ALA A 171 -22.45 28.76 5.28
C ALA A 171 -22.89 28.10 6.61
N GLU A 172 -22.12 27.14 7.10
CA GLU A 172 -22.49 26.27 8.22
C GLU A 172 -22.24 26.94 9.58
N GLN A 173 -21.06 27.55 9.75
CA GLN A 173 -20.57 28.00 11.06
C GLN A 173 -20.80 29.51 11.27
N LEU A 174 -20.44 30.34 10.29
CA LEU A 174 -20.69 31.80 10.32
C LEU A 174 -22.09 32.19 9.88
N ARG A 175 -22.87 31.27 9.28
CA ARG A 175 -24.22 31.52 8.71
C ARG A 175 -24.28 32.68 7.70
N SER A 176 -23.14 33.05 7.12
CA SER A 176 -22.97 34.14 6.17
C SER A 176 -23.19 33.63 4.73
N LEU A 177 -24.44 33.29 4.43
CA LEU A 177 -24.83 32.57 3.20
C LEU A 177 -24.44 33.34 1.92
N ALA A 178 -24.50 34.68 1.93
CA ALA A 178 -24.06 35.50 0.79
C ALA A 178 -22.55 35.36 0.50
N ARG A 179 -21.68 35.50 1.52
CA ARG A 179 -20.23 35.30 1.39
C ARG A 179 -19.89 33.86 0.98
N ALA A 180 -20.65 32.89 1.48
CA ALA A 180 -20.52 31.49 1.09
C ALA A 180 -20.84 31.27 -0.40
N ALA A 181 -21.95 31.81 -0.91
CA ALA A 181 -22.34 31.68 -2.31
C ALA A 181 -21.32 32.33 -3.28
N GLU A 182 -20.72 33.45 -2.90
CA GLU A 182 -19.62 34.06 -3.64
C GLU A 182 -18.37 33.16 -3.65
N SER A 183 -18.02 32.58 -2.50
CA SER A 183 -16.92 31.61 -2.38
C SER A 183 -17.17 30.32 -3.20
N TYR A 184 -18.41 29.83 -3.28
CA TYR A 184 -18.77 28.72 -4.18
C TYR A 184 -18.58 29.11 -5.66
N GLY A 185 -18.99 30.31 -6.07
CA GLY A 185 -18.74 30.84 -7.42
C GLY A 185 -17.24 30.89 -7.76
N LYS A 186 -16.44 31.53 -6.89
CA LYS A 186 -14.97 31.60 -7.02
C LYS A 186 -14.33 30.21 -7.10
N ALA A 187 -14.75 29.28 -6.24
CA ALA A 187 -14.25 27.90 -6.23
C ALA A 187 -14.58 27.13 -7.52
N ALA A 188 -15.75 27.33 -8.11
CA ALA A 188 -16.13 26.73 -9.39
C ALA A 188 -15.28 27.27 -10.55
N ASN A 189 -15.03 28.58 -10.59
CA ASN A 189 -14.25 29.22 -11.66
C ASN A 189 -12.78 28.73 -11.67
N TYR A 190 -12.21 28.42 -10.51
CA TYR A 190 -10.88 27.78 -10.43
C TYR A 190 -10.85 26.33 -10.96
N LEU A 191 -11.99 25.62 -10.97
CA LEU A 191 -12.10 24.30 -11.61
C LEU A 191 -12.29 24.42 -13.12
N GLU A 192 -13.03 25.43 -13.60
CA GLU A 192 -13.14 25.71 -15.05
C GLU A 192 -11.81 26.11 -15.67
N GLN A 193 -10.94 26.81 -14.92
CA GLN A 193 -9.55 27.11 -15.32
C GLN A 193 -8.65 25.86 -15.42
N MET A 194 -9.09 24.72 -14.88
CA MET A 194 -8.45 23.40 -15.00
C MET A 194 -9.19 22.47 -15.98
N GLU A 195 -10.15 23.00 -16.75
CA GLU A 195 -11.05 22.26 -17.64
C GLU A 195 -11.97 21.23 -16.92
N ASP A 196 -11.99 21.21 -15.58
CA ASP A 196 -12.89 20.38 -14.76
C ASP A 196 -14.29 21.02 -14.66
N ALA A 197 -14.98 21.08 -15.80
CA ALA A 197 -16.35 21.54 -15.89
C ALA A 197 -17.34 20.67 -15.09
N GLY A 198 -17.02 19.37 -14.88
CA GLY A 198 -17.83 18.44 -14.10
C GLY A 198 -17.80 18.71 -12.60
N GLY A 199 -16.61 19.03 -12.07
CA GLY A 199 -16.41 19.54 -10.73
C GLY A 199 -17.02 20.93 -10.55
N ALA A 200 -16.75 21.86 -11.48
CA ALA A 200 -17.31 23.21 -11.46
C ALA A 200 -18.84 23.22 -11.38
N LEU A 201 -19.53 22.37 -12.16
CA LEU A 201 -20.98 22.20 -12.08
C LEU A 201 -21.44 21.80 -10.67
N SER A 202 -20.78 20.81 -10.05
CA SER A 202 -21.14 20.37 -8.68
C SER A 202 -20.98 21.48 -7.64
N VAL A 203 -19.96 22.32 -7.79
CA VAL A 203 -19.67 23.44 -6.88
C VAL A 203 -20.68 24.59 -7.08
N ARG A 204 -21.15 24.83 -8.31
CA ARG A 204 -22.26 25.78 -8.56
C ARG A 204 -23.60 25.25 -8.05
N LEU A 205 -23.88 23.94 -8.11
CA LEU A 205 -25.09 23.36 -7.50
C LEU A 205 -25.08 23.47 -5.97
N ASP A 206 -23.95 23.22 -5.30
CA ASP A 206 -23.77 23.52 -3.86
C ASP A 206 -24.06 25.00 -3.57
N GLY A 207 -23.48 25.92 -4.36
CA GLY A 207 -23.69 27.36 -4.23
C GLY A 207 -25.14 27.81 -4.47
N LEU A 208 -25.89 27.12 -5.34
CA LEU A 208 -27.26 27.47 -5.71
C LEU A 208 -28.23 27.16 -4.57
N ARG A 209 -28.04 26.01 -3.91
CA ARG A 209 -28.75 25.65 -2.66
C ARG A 209 -28.52 26.71 -1.57
N VAL A 210 -27.29 27.23 -1.47
CA VAL A 210 -26.93 28.30 -0.52
C VAL A 210 -27.53 29.66 -0.90
N LEU A 211 -27.58 30.03 -2.19
CA LEU A 211 -28.29 31.24 -2.65
C LEU A 211 -29.79 31.17 -2.37
N HIS A 212 -30.42 30.01 -2.59
CA HIS A 212 -31.84 29.80 -2.30
C HIS A 212 -32.11 29.88 -0.79
N ALA A 213 -31.29 29.22 0.03
CA ALA A 213 -31.37 29.31 1.50
C ALA A 213 -31.09 30.73 2.04
N ALA A 214 -30.36 31.57 1.29
CA ALA A 214 -30.11 32.97 1.62
C ALA A 214 -31.30 33.90 1.32
N GLY A 215 -32.36 33.42 0.65
CA GLY A 215 -33.45 34.27 0.16
C GLY A 215 -33.00 35.23 -0.95
N ALA A 216 -32.05 34.81 -1.79
CA ALA A 216 -31.60 35.61 -2.94
C ALA A 216 -32.78 35.93 -3.89
N SER A 217 -32.75 37.09 -4.54
CA SER A 217 -33.86 37.52 -5.40
C SER A 217 -34.07 36.58 -6.59
N GLU A 218 -35.31 36.51 -7.07
CA GLU A 218 -35.73 35.62 -8.15
C GLU A 218 -34.89 35.81 -9.43
N ALA A 219 -34.47 37.05 -9.73
CA ALA A 219 -33.55 37.36 -10.83
C ALA A 219 -32.15 36.73 -10.65
N VAL A 220 -31.61 36.69 -9.42
CA VAL A 220 -30.33 36.04 -9.13
C VAL A 220 -30.48 34.52 -9.21
N LEU A 221 -31.57 33.96 -8.68
CA LEU A 221 -31.84 32.53 -8.70
C LEU A 221 -32.09 32.01 -10.12
N THR A 222 -32.85 32.72 -10.95
CA THR A 222 -33.07 32.37 -12.37
C THR A 222 -31.78 32.49 -13.19
N ALA A 223 -30.99 33.55 -13.00
CA ALA A 223 -29.68 33.68 -13.63
C ALA A 223 -28.75 32.51 -13.27
N ALA A 224 -28.59 32.21 -11.98
CA ALA A 224 -27.78 31.10 -11.48
C ALA A 224 -28.29 29.73 -11.96
N SER A 225 -29.62 29.55 -12.04
CA SER A 225 -30.26 28.35 -12.59
C SER A 225 -29.96 28.19 -14.09
N SER A 226 -29.98 29.28 -14.87
CA SER A 226 -29.63 29.26 -16.29
C SER A 226 -28.16 28.91 -16.53
N VAL A 227 -27.27 29.38 -15.66
CA VAL A 227 -25.83 29.05 -15.65
C VAL A 227 -25.63 27.56 -15.34
N CYS A 228 -26.36 27.00 -14.38
CA CYS A 228 -26.31 25.58 -14.07
C CYS A 228 -26.92 24.72 -15.19
N LEU A 229 -28.07 25.11 -15.77
CA LEU A 229 -28.73 24.36 -16.86
C LEU A 229 -27.91 24.35 -18.14
N SER A 230 -27.32 25.48 -18.53
CA SER A 230 -26.45 25.58 -19.71
C SER A 230 -25.08 24.92 -19.52
N ALA A 231 -24.64 24.71 -18.27
CA ALA A 231 -23.50 23.87 -17.94
C ALA A 231 -23.88 22.38 -17.98
N GLY A 232 -24.99 22.01 -17.35
CA GLY A 232 -25.52 20.65 -17.33
C GLY A 232 -25.86 20.10 -18.70
N SER A 233 -26.43 20.91 -19.60
CA SER A 233 -26.71 20.48 -20.98
C SER A 233 -25.45 20.19 -21.79
N ARG A 234 -24.41 21.01 -21.66
CA ARG A 234 -23.08 20.77 -22.30
C ARG A 234 -22.34 19.56 -21.72
N LEU A 235 -22.72 19.10 -20.54
CA LEU A 235 -22.11 17.96 -19.84
C LEU A 235 -23.03 16.72 -19.79
N ASN A 236 -24.14 16.70 -20.51
CA ASN A 236 -25.19 15.66 -20.45
C ASN A 236 -25.70 15.33 -19.03
N ARG A 237 -25.58 16.29 -18.09
CA ARG A 237 -26.06 16.22 -16.69
C ARG A 237 -27.28 17.13 -16.46
N GLY A 238 -28.04 17.41 -17.52
CA GLY A 238 -29.22 18.28 -17.48
C GLY A 238 -30.29 17.82 -16.48
N ASP A 239 -30.50 16.51 -16.35
CA ASP A 239 -31.49 15.95 -15.42
C ASP A 239 -31.09 16.06 -13.94
N GLU A 240 -29.79 16.01 -13.64
CA GLU A 240 -29.27 16.28 -12.29
C GLU A 240 -29.53 17.73 -11.90
N VAL A 241 -29.24 18.68 -12.80
CA VAL A 241 -29.55 20.10 -12.57
C VAL A 241 -31.05 20.32 -12.40
N ARG A 242 -31.88 19.70 -13.27
CA ARG A 242 -33.35 19.80 -13.16
C ARG A 242 -33.85 19.29 -11.81
N ARG A 243 -33.37 18.15 -11.32
CA ARG A 243 -33.73 17.64 -9.98
C ARG A 243 -33.39 18.63 -8.87
N VAL A 244 -32.20 19.26 -8.90
CA VAL A 244 -31.84 20.29 -7.90
C VAL A 244 -32.72 21.54 -8.01
N LEU A 245 -33.20 21.88 -9.21
CA LEU A 245 -34.15 22.99 -9.39
C LEU A 245 -35.58 22.63 -8.96
N GLU A 246 -35.99 21.37 -9.08
CA GLU A 246 -37.26 20.83 -8.57
C GLU A 246 -37.21 20.70 -7.03
N GLU A 247 -36.09 20.22 -6.46
CA GLU A 247 -35.80 20.23 -5.00
C GLU A 247 -35.97 21.63 -4.39
N LEU A 248 -35.38 22.64 -5.04
CA LEU A 248 -35.44 24.05 -4.63
C LEU A 248 -36.72 24.77 -5.10
N ARG A 249 -37.68 24.07 -5.72
CA ARG A 249 -38.94 24.62 -6.25
C ARG A 249 -38.78 25.80 -7.22
N LEU A 250 -37.61 25.91 -7.87
CA LEU A 250 -37.29 26.90 -8.89
C LEU A 250 -37.83 26.51 -10.28
N ILE A 251 -38.23 25.24 -10.45
CA ILE A 251 -38.93 24.71 -11.61
C ILE A 251 -40.12 23.86 -11.10
N PRO A 252 -41.30 23.90 -11.74
CA PRO A 252 -42.43 23.05 -11.35
C PRO A 252 -42.08 21.57 -11.47
N THR A 253 -42.34 20.81 -10.41
CA THR A 253 -42.10 19.35 -10.33
C THR A 253 -42.89 18.61 -11.40
N ARG A 254 -42.20 17.82 -12.23
CA ARG A 254 -42.82 17.05 -13.32
C ARG A 254 -43.74 15.93 -12.79
N ALA A 255 -45.03 16.01 -13.11
CA ALA A 255 -45.96 14.90 -12.88
C ALA A 255 -45.65 13.71 -13.81
N GLU A 256 -45.71 12.49 -13.27
CA GLU A 256 -45.57 11.26 -14.07
C GLU A 256 -46.86 10.96 -14.84
N PRO A 257 -46.78 10.48 -16.11
CA PRO A 257 -47.94 10.05 -16.86
C PRO A 257 -48.44 8.67 -16.36
N PRO A 258 -49.76 8.45 -16.23
CA PRO A 258 -50.30 7.16 -15.80
C PRO A 258 -50.04 6.06 -16.84
N ALA A 259 -49.70 4.85 -16.37
CA ALA A 259 -49.43 3.70 -17.22
C ALA A 259 -50.67 3.25 -18.02
N GLY A 260 -50.45 2.85 -19.28
CA GLY A 260 -51.52 2.58 -20.24
C GLY A 260 -52.33 1.30 -19.99
N LYS A 261 -53.60 1.32 -20.40
CA LYS A 261 -54.48 0.14 -20.49
C LYS A 261 -54.35 -0.54 -21.86
N ALA A 262 -54.58 -1.86 -21.87
CA ALA A 262 -54.85 -2.65 -23.08
C ALA A 262 -56.29 -2.39 -23.59
N PRO A 263 -56.69 -2.89 -24.78
CA PRO A 263 -57.68 -2.23 -25.64
C PRO A 263 -59.16 -2.41 -25.23
N ALA A 264 -60.02 -1.65 -25.92
CA ALA A 264 -61.41 -1.40 -25.54
C ALA A 264 -62.43 -2.47 -25.97
N ALA A 265 -63.53 -2.53 -25.23
CA ALA A 265 -64.84 -3.00 -25.69
C ALA A 265 -65.95 -2.11 -25.07
N GLU A 266 -66.64 -1.36 -25.94
CA GLU A 266 -67.97 -0.72 -25.79
C GLU A 266 -68.23 0.34 -24.67
N VAL A 267 -69.16 1.26 -24.98
CA VAL A 267 -69.41 2.57 -24.34
C VAL A 267 -70.83 3.08 -24.75
N PRO A 268 -71.62 3.83 -23.93
CA PRO A 268 -71.60 4.09 -22.48
C PRO A 268 -72.77 3.32 -21.79
N PRO A 269 -73.96 3.82 -21.33
CA PRO A 269 -74.47 5.16 -20.96
C PRO A 269 -74.66 5.41 -19.42
N PRO A 270 -74.88 6.66 -18.96
CA PRO A 270 -75.11 7.01 -17.53
C PRO A 270 -76.44 7.77 -17.28
N PRO A 271 -76.69 8.35 -16.08
CA PRO A 271 -76.83 7.76 -14.73
C PRO A 271 -78.33 7.92 -14.27
N PRO A 272 -78.79 8.13 -12.99
CA PRO A 272 -78.27 8.98 -11.90
C PRO A 272 -78.28 8.36 -10.48
N SER A 273 -77.90 9.17 -9.49
CA SER A 273 -78.19 9.05 -8.04
C SER A 273 -79.13 10.22 -7.64
N PRO A 274 -79.73 10.32 -6.43
CA PRO A 274 -79.54 9.58 -5.16
C PRO A 274 -80.80 8.78 -4.76
N GLU A 275 -80.85 8.04 -3.63
CA GLU A 275 -81.46 8.39 -2.32
C GLU A 275 -81.77 7.06 -1.59
N ALA A 276 -81.97 6.93 -0.26
CA ALA A 276 -81.66 7.74 0.93
C ALA A 276 -81.83 6.87 2.21
N GLU A 277 -81.65 7.48 3.40
CA GLU A 277 -82.12 7.04 4.75
C GLU A 277 -81.59 5.73 5.40
N ALA A 278 -81.48 5.82 6.74
CA ALA A 278 -81.40 4.73 7.72
C ALA A 278 -82.70 4.82 8.59
N PRO A 279 -82.98 4.03 9.67
CA PRO A 279 -82.09 3.18 10.47
C PRO A 279 -82.74 1.90 11.08
N ALA A 280 -82.20 1.44 12.22
CA ALA A 280 -82.82 0.65 13.30
C ALA A 280 -82.71 -0.90 13.31
N ALA A 281 -82.57 -1.42 14.53
CA ALA A 281 -82.45 -2.82 14.98
C ALA A 281 -83.69 -3.18 15.88
N PRO A 282 -83.76 -4.20 16.79
CA PRO A 282 -82.81 -5.27 17.18
C PRO A 282 -83.46 -6.72 17.23
N PRO A 283 -83.44 -7.56 18.31
CA PRO A 283 -82.47 -8.68 18.47
C PRO A 283 -83.04 -10.09 18.88
N ALA A 284 -82.10 -11.04 19.16
CA ALA A 284 -82.17 -12.16 20.15
C ALA A 284 -82.76 -13.55 19.73
N PRO A 285 -82.54 -14.69 20.47
CA PRO A 285 -81.27 -15.17 21.08
C PRO A 285 -81.04 -16.74 21.16
N ALA A 286 -79.81 -17.14 21.55
CA ALA A 286 -79.38 -18.24 22.47
C ALA A 286 -79.53 -19.77 22.21
N ALA A 287 -78.42 -20.51 22.44
CA ALA A 287 -78.21 -21.86 23.07
C ALA A 287 -76.82 -22.44 22.64
N VAL A 288 -75.82 -22.90 23.41
CA VAL A 288 -75.55 -23.38 24.80
C VAL A 288 -75.41 -24.91 24.96
N SER A 289 -74.16 -25.40 25.17
CA SER A 289 -73.71 -26.59 25.97
C SER A 289 -72.21 -26.84 25.65
N SER A 290 -71.22 -26.66 26.55
CA SER A 290 -70.75 -27.52 27.67
C SER A 290 -70.01 -28.81 27.22
N THR A 291 -68.93 -29.31 27.83
CA THR A 291 -68.14 -28.95 29.04
C THR A 291 -66.64 -28.79 28.64
N ALA A 292 -65.58 -28.67 29.46
CA ALA A 292 -65.33 -28.78 30.91
C ALA A 292 -64.20 -27.80 31.35
N ALA A 293 -63.47 -28.06 32.46
CA ALA A 293 -62.51 -27.11 33.06
C ALA A 293 -61.33 -27.73 33.83
N THR A 294 -60.29 -26.93 34.12
CA THR A 294 -59.48 -26.98 35.36
C THR A 294 -58.83 -25.61 35.64
N VAL A 295 -59.35 -24.94 36.68
CA VAL A 295 -58.72 -23.98 37.62
C VAL A 295 -57.58 -23.03 37.15
N LEU A 296 -57.86 -21.73 37.18
CA LEU A 296 -57.15 -20.74 38.04
C LEU A 296 -57.93 -19.40 38.09
N GLU A 297 -57.80 -18.65 39.20
CA GLU A 297 -58.56 -17.40 39.44
C GLU A 297 -57.74 -16.14 39.15
N MET A 298 -58.34 -15.15 38.48
CA MET A 298 -58.02 -13.72 38.60
C MET A 298 -59.28 -12.86 38.30
N PRO A 299 -59.61 -11.84 39.10
CA PRO A 299 -60.79 -10.98 38.89
C PRO A 299 -60.48 -9.60 38.28
N ALA A 300 -61.55 -8.88 37.95
CA ALA A 300 -61.64 -7.44 37.69
C ALA A 300 -60.92 -6.88 36.42
N VAL A 301 -61.70 -6.74 35.34
CA VAL A 301 -61.36 -5.89 34.19
C VAL A 301 -61.63 -4.43 34.52
N THR A 302 -60.68 -3.55 34.20
CA THR A 302 -60.91 -2.10 34.01
C THR A 302 -60.89 -1.80 32.51
N GLU A 303 -61.61 -0.78 32.06
CA GLU A 303 -61.73 -0.45 30.63
C GLU A 303 -60.38 -0.17 29.94
N PRO A 304 -60.20 -0.57 28.67
CA PRO A 304 -58.93 -0.37 27.96
C PRO A 304 -58.71 1.10 27.58
N ALA A 305 -57.62 1.67 28.07
CA ALA A 305 -57.09 2.95 27.61
C ALA A 305 -56.71 2.90 26.11
N PRO A 306 -56.67 4.05 25.40
CA PRO A 306 -56.20 4.09 24.01
C PRO A 306 -54.76 3.56 23.88
N PRO A 307 -54.38 3.02 22.71
CA PRO A 307 -53.07 2.41 22.52
C PRO A 307 -51.94 3.39 22.82
N PRO A 308 -50.88 2.97 23.55
CA PRO A 308 -49.79 3.85 23.91
C PRO A 308 -49.06 4.33 22.64
N ALA A 309 -48.77 5.63 22.58
CA ALA A 309 -48.02 6.19 21.46
C ALA A 309 -46.69 5.45 21.28
N GLU A 310 -46.46 4.96 20.05
CA GLU A 310 -45.25 4.23 19.68
C GLU A 310 -44.00 5.02 20.10
N ARG A 311 -43.22 4.47 21.02
CA ARG A 311 -41.94 5.09 21.41
C ARG A 311 -41.03 5.06 20.19
N ARG A 312 -40.82 6.22 19.57
CA ARG A 312 -39.74 6.43 18.61
C ARG A 312 -38.41 6.25 19.33
N GLU A 313 -37.90 5.02 19.31
CA GLU A 313 -36.56 4.72 19.79
C GLU A 313 -35.53 5.55 19.02
N GLU A 314 -34.52 6.03 19.72
CA GLU A 314 -33.50 6.86 19.10
C GLU A 314 -32.62 6.00 18.17
N PRO A 315 -32.17 6.52 17.01
CA PRO A 315 -31.27 5.77 16.14
C PRO A 315 -29.97 5.36 16.87
N VAL A 316 -29.57 6.13 17.90
CA VAL A 316 -28.43 5.83 18.78
C VAL A 316 -28.70 4.64 19.71
N SER A 317 -29.92 4.45 20.24
CA SER A 317 -30.25 3.26 21.03
C SER A 317 -30.33 2.02 20.15
N GLN A 318 -30.90 2.13 18.95
CA GLN A 318 -30.94 1.03 17.99
C GLN A 318 -29.54 0.62 17.53
N GLN A 319 -28.64 1.56 17.24
CA GLN A 319 -27.25 1.25 16.89
C GLN A 319 -26.47 0.61 18.07
N ARG A 320 -26.73 1.03 19.31
CA ARG A 320 -26.18 0.36 20.51
C ARG A 320 -26.68 -1.08 20.65
N GLN A 321 -27.97 -1.32 20.41
CA GLN A 321 -28.54 -2.68 20.43
C GLN A 321 -27.96 -3.55 19.31
N GLU A 322 -27.85 -3.03 18.08
CA GLU A 322 -27.19 -3.67 16.94
C GLU A 322 -25.77 -4.14 17.31
N THR A 323 -24.94 -3.22 17.82
CA THR A 323 -23.57 -3.56 18.29
C THR A 323 -23.54 -4.52 19.47
N GLN A 324 -24.51 -4.48 20.39
CA GLN A 324 -24.58 -5.39 21.54
C GLN A 324 -24.96 -6.82 21.13
N LEU A 325 -25.89 -6.97 20.18
CA LEU A 325 -26.29 -8.28 19.62
C LEU A 325 -25.14 -8.90 18.81
N ILE A 326 -24.43 -8.08 18.01
CA ILE A 326 -23.21 -8.51 17.30
C ILE A 326 -22.11 -8.95 18.29
N ALA A 327 -21.85 -8.17 19.35
CA ALA A 327 -20.85 -8.51 20.36
C ALA A 327 -21.20 -9.80 21.14
N ARG A 328 -22.49 -10.09 21.32
CA ARG A 328 -23.00 -11.34 21.91
C ARG A 328 -23.06 -12.52 20.92
N LYS A 329 -22.89 -12.27 19.60
CA LYS A 329 -23.18 -13.23 18.51
C LYS A 329 -24.60 -13.80 18.56
N ALA A 330 -25.56 -12.98 18.99
CA ALA A 330 -26.96 -13.36 19.10
C ALA A 330 -27.63 -13.28 17.72
N TRP A 331 -27.15 -14.06 16.75
CA TRP A 331 -27.56 -13.95 15.34
C TRP A 331 -29.07 -14.13 15.08
N PRO A 332 -29.80 -15.03 15.78
CA PRO A 332 -31.25 -15.10 15.64
C PRO A 332 -31.96 -13.84 16.17
N GLU A 333 -31.48 -13.27 17.28
CA GLU A 333 -32.01 -12.02 17.85
C GLU A 333 -31.68 -10.82 16.96
N LEU A 334 -30.49 -10.78 16.34
CA LEU A 334 -30.09 -9.76 15.37
C LEU A 334 -30.91 -9.84 14.08
N ALA A 335 -31.23 -11.05 13.61
CA ALA A 335 -32.15 -11.26 12.48
C ALA A 335 -33.58 -10.79 12.82
N GLN A 336 -34.09 -11.12 14.01
CA GLN A 336 -35.38 -10.61 14.50
C GLN A 336 -35.38 -9.08 14.65
N PHE A 337 -34.29 -8.48 15.11
CA PHE A 337 -34.11 -7.02 15.19
C PHE A 337 -34.14 -6.35 13.81
N TYR A 338 -33.44 -6.89 12.81
CA TYR A 338 -33.51 -6.36 11.45
C TYR A 338 -34.87 -6.58 10.77
N LEU A 339 -35.56 -7.69 11.05
CA LEU A 339 -36.93 -7.93 10.58
C LEU A 339 -37.92 -6.93 11.19
N ALA A 340 -37.90 -6.74 12.52
CA ALA A 340 -38.73 -5.75 13.20
C ALA A 340 -38.46 -4.31 12.70
N ARG A 341 -37.18 -3.99 12.41
CA ARG A 341 -36.79 -2.72 11.79
C ARG A 341 -37.30 -2.58 10.35
N ALA A 342 -37.34 -3.66 9.56
CA ALA A 342 -37.91 -3.66 8.21
C ALA A 342 -39.44 -3.49 8.20
N ASP A 343 -40.14 -4.04 9.20
CA ASP A 343 -41.59 -3.88 9.35
C ASP A 343 -42.01 -2.53 9.95
N ALA A 344 -41.20 -1.94 10.83
CA ALA A 344 -41.38 -0.57 11.29
C ALA A 344 -41.03 0.49 10.21
N ALA A 345 -40.25 0.14 9.19
CA ALA A 345 -39.81 1.05 8.15
C ALA A 345 -40.94 1.37 7.15
N ARG A 346 -41.50 2.59 7.26
CA ARG A 346 -42.54 3.11 6.35
C ARG A 346 -41.99 3.54 4.98
N GLU A 347 -40.67 3.75 4.86
CA GLU A 347 -40.00 4.09 3.61
C GLU A 347 -39.39 2.85 2.94
N PRO A 348 -39.56 2.63 1.62
CA PRO A 348 -39.09 1.43 0.94
C PRO A 348 -37.56 1.33 0.87
N SER A 349 -36.85 2.46 0.88
CA SER A 349 -35.39 2.57 0.99
C SER A 349 -34.89 2.00 2.32
N VAL A 350 -35.41 2.52 3.44
CA VAL A 350 -35.03 2.10 4.80
C VAL A 350 -35.44 0.65 5.06
N ARG A 351 -36.59 0.21 4.52
CA ARG A 351 -37.00 -1.21 4.55
C ARG A 351 -36.01 -2.09 3.77
N ALA A 352 -35.59 -1.67 2.58
CA ALA A 352 -34.61 -2.41 1.79
C ALA A 352 -33.24 -2.49 2.49
N GLU A 353 -32.73 -1.41 3.09
CA GLU A 353 -31.48 -1.44 3.87
C GLU A 353 -31.55 -2.44 5.04
N ALA A 354 -32.67 -2.48 5.76
CA ALA A 354 -32.88 -3.43 6.86
C ALA A 354 -32.96 -4.88 6.35
N LEU A 355 -33.66 -5.12 5.24
CA LEU A 355 -33.73 -6.42 4.58
C LEU A 355 -32.37 -6.89 4.03
N THR A 356 -31.51 -5.98 3.55
CA THR A 356 -30.16 -6.33 3.07
C THR A 356 -29.31 -6.84 4.24
N ARG A 357 -29.29 -6.12 5.36
CA ARG A 357 -28.57 -6.56 6.58
C ARG A 357 -29.12 -7.88 7.13
N LEU A 358 -30.44 -8.07 7.06
CA LEU A 358 -31.07 -9.35 7.39
C LEU A 358 -30.58 -10.47 6.46
N ALA A 359 -30.58 -10.25 5.14
CA ALA A 359 -30.11 -11.23 4.16
C ALA A 359 -28.62 -11.58 4.35
N GLU A 360 -27.78 -10.59 4.68
CA GLU A 360 -26.36 -10.78 5.01
C GLU A 360 -26.17 -11.64 6.27
N VAL A 361 -26.94 -11.39 7.35
CA VAL A 361 -26.91 -12.25 8.56
C VAL A 361 -27.43 -13.65 8.24
N MET A 362 -28.47 -13.78 7.41
CA MET A 362 -29.02 -15.07 7.01
C MET A 362 -28.05 -15.91 6.17
N GLU A 363 -27.35 -15.34 5.18
CA GLU A 363 -26.35 -16.10 4.40
C GLU A 363 -25.09 -16.41 5.20
N ASN A 364 -24.54 -15.44 5.95
CA ASN A 364 -23.19 -15.57 6.53
C ASN A 364 -23.13 -16.19 7.93
N GLU A 365 -24.13 -15.94 8.78
CA GLU A 365 -24.07 -16.24 10.23
C GLU A 365 -25.16 -17.22 10.70
N LEU A 366 -26.24 -17.38 9.93
CA LEU A 366 -27.29 -18.40 10.15
C LEU A 366 -27.24 -19.55 9.13
N GLU A 367 -26.35 -19.48 8.13
CA GLU A 367 -26.19 -20.45 7.04
C GLU A 367 -27.49 -20.80 6.29
N ASP A 368 -28.45 -19.85 6.21
CA ASP A 368 -29.70 -19.98 5.48
C ASP A 368 -29.72 -19.15 4.17
N PRO A 369 -29.16 -19.69 3.07
CA PRO A 369 -29.30 -19.09 1.73
C PRO A 369 -30.73 -19.20 1.16
N ALA A 370 -31.71 -19.78 1.87
CA ALA A 370 -33.11 -19.83 1.41
C ALA A 370 -33.86 -18.60 1.92
N GLY A 371 -33.72 -18.29 3.20
CA GLY A 371 -34.15 -17.04 3.82
C GLY A 371 -33.52 -15.83 3.13
N ALA A 372 -32.19 -15.80 3.00
CA ALA A 372 -31.49 -14.70 2.33
C ALA A 372 -32.01 -14.46 0.89
N ALA A 373 -32.23 -15.52 0.10
CA ALA A 373 -32.79 -15.39 -1.25
C ALA A 373 -34.25 -14.89 -1.28
N ARG A 374 -35.05 -15.14 -0.22
CA ARG A 374 -36.39 -14.56 -0.06
C ARG A 374 -36.32 -13.08 0.31
N MET A 375 -35.41 -12.69 1.20
CA MET A 375 -35.21 -11.29 1.57
C MET A 375 -34.74 -10.45 0.38
N TYR A 376 -33.80 -10.97 -0.43
CA TYR A 376 -33.43 -10.32 -1.70
C TYR A 376 -34.58 -10.23 -2.71
N LYS A 377 -35.46 -11.25 -2.79
CA LYS A 377 -36.69 -11.17 -3.61
C LYS A 377 -37.61 -10.01 -3.17
N GLU A 378 -37.78 -9.82 -1.86
CA GLU A 378 -38.57 -8.71 -1.32
C GLU A 378 -37.93 -7.35 -1.62
N ILE A 379 -36.61 -7.23 -1.51
CA ILE A 379 -35.88 -6.00 -1.91
C ILE A 379 -36.14 -5.69 -3.39
N VAL A 380 -35.97 -6.67 -4.29
CA VAL A 380 -36.23 -6.49 -5.73
C VAL A 380 -37.68 -6.08 -6.01
N ALA A 381 -38.66 -6.63 -5.28
CA ALA A 381 -40.07 -6.26 -5.42
C ALA A 381 -40.43 -4.86 -4.87
N LEU A 382 -39.61 -4.31 -3.97
CA LEU A 382 -39.76 -2.98 -3.37
C LEU A 382 -39.01 -1.88 -4.15
N THR A 383 -37.75 -2.11 -4.50
CA THR A 383 -36.84 -1.09 -5.08
C THR A 383 -36.52 -1.32 -6.56
N GLY A 384 -36.58 -2.56 -7.04
CA GLY A 384 -36.08 -2.94 -8.36
C GLY A 384 -34.56 -2.91 -8.48
N ASP A 385 -33.83 -3.04 -7.38
CA ASP A 385 -32.35 -3.01 -7.38
C ASP A 385 -31.70 -4.21 -8.09
N ARG A 386 -30.76 -3.91 -8.98
CA ARG A 386 -29.94 -4.86 -9.73
C ARG A 386 -29.01 -5.68 -8.82
N VAL A 387 -28.48 -5.10 -7.74
CA VAL A 387 -27.52 -5.79 -6.87
C VAL A 387 -28.24 -6.88 -6.07
N ALA A 388 -29.37 -6.55 -5.44
CA ALA A 388 -30.25 -7.53 -4.79
C ALA A 388 -30.69 -8.65 -5.76
N LEU A 389 -31.00 -8.33 -7.02
CA LEU A 389 -31.38 -9.34 -8.02
C LEU A 389 -30.21 -10.27 -8.39
N LYS A 390 -28.99 -9.73 -8.59
CA LYS A 390 -27.79 -10.56 -8.79
C LYS A 390 -27.54 -11.49 -7.61
N GLU A 391 -27.73 -11.01 -6.38
CA GLU A 391 -27.52 -11.81 -5.18
C GLU A 391 -28.59 -12.88 -4.96
N GLN A 392 -29.86 -12.58 -5.25
CA GLN A 392 -30.92 -13.58 -5.33
C GLN A 392 -30.59 -14.67 -6.36
N VAL A 393 -30.14 -14.30 -7.56
CA VAL A 393 -29.75 -15.24 -8.62
C VAL A 393 -28.53 -16.06 -8.21
N ARG A 394 -27.51 -15.47 -7.58
CA ARG A 394 -26.34 -16.16 -7.01
C ARG A 394 -26.77 -17.25 -6.03
N LEU A 395 -27.64 -16.91 -5.09
CA LEU A 395 -28.13 -17.83 -4.05
C LEU A 395 -29.01 -18.95 -4.59
N LEU A 396 -29.79 -18.69 -5.64
CA LEU A 396 -30.58 -19.73 -6.31
C LEU A 396 -29.71 -20.61 -7.21
N ALA A 397 -28.73 -20.05 -7.91
CA ALA A 397 -27.79 -20.81 -8.74
C ALA A 397 -26.89 -21.74 -7.91
N LYS A 398 -26.44 -21.32 -6.71
CA LYS A 398 -25.72 -22.17 -5.74
C LYS A 398 -26.45 -23.48 -5.39
N ARG A 399 -27.77 -23.56 -5.57
CA ARG A 399 -28.60 -24.75 -5.27
C ARG A 399 -28.62 -25.79 -6.40
N GLY A 400 -28.25 -25.39 -7.62
CA GLY A 400 -28.33 -26.25 -8.81
C GLY A 400 -29.69 -26.27 -9.52
N ASP A 401 -30.67 -25.45 -9.10
CA ASP A 401 -32.02 -25.39 -9.69
C ASP A 401 -32.17 -24.25 -10.74
N PRO A 402 -31.89 -24.48 -12.05
CA PRO A 402 -32.02 -23.44 -13.07
C PRO A 402 -33.47 -22.95 -13.26
N SER A 403 -34.45 -23.79 -12.95
CA SER A 403 -35.87 -23.45 -13.04
C SER A 403 -36.30 -22.39 -12.02
N LEU A 404 -35.69 -22.37 -10.83
CA LEU A 404 -35.92 -21.34 -9.81
C LEU A 404 -35.26 -20.02 -10.21
N VAL A 405 -34.05 -20.07 -10.79
CA VAL A 405 -33.36 -18.89 -11.34
C VAL A 405 -34.19 -18.24 -12.46
N GLN A 406 -34.67 -19.02 -13.45
CA GLN A 406 -35.47 -18.47 -14.54
C GLN A 406 -36.82 -17.90 -14.06
N ARG A 407 -37.44 -18.53 -13.05
CA ARG A 407 -38.66 -17.99 -12.40
C ARG A 407 -38.37 -16.66 -11.72
N ALA A 408 -37.33 -16.56 -10.90
CA ALA A 408 -36.96 -15.32 -10.22
C ALA A 408 -36.68 -14.17 -11.20
N LEU A 409 -35.94 -14.43 -12.28
CA LEU A 409 -35.66 -13.45 -13.33
C LEU A 409 -36.92 -13.01 -14.09
N ASN A 410 -37.82 -13.95 -14.43
CA ASN A 410 -39.10 -13.63 -15.07
C ASN A 410 -40.03 -12.83 -14.14
N GLU A 411 -40.10 -13.20 -12.85
CA GLU A 411 -40.86 -12.48 -11.83
C GLU A 411 -40.32 -11.06 -11.62
N ALA A 412 -39.00 -10.87 -11.63
CA ALA A 412 -38.38 -9.54 -11.55
C ALA A 412 -38.72 -8.66 -12.75
N VAL A 413 -38.61 -9.20 -13.98
CA VAL A 413 -38.99 -8.48 -15.22
C VAL A 413 -40.48 -8.08 -15.22
N GLN A 414 -41.37 -8.97 -14.76
CA GLN A 414 -42.81 -8.70 -14.69
C GLN A 414 -43.19 -7.74 -13.54
N GLY A 415 -42.54 -7.86 -12.38
CA GLY A 415 -42.79 -7.03 -11.20
C GLY A 415 -42.14 -5.64 -11.24
N ALA A 416 -41.17 -5.42 -12.13
CA ALA A 416 -40.44 -4.15 -12.24
C ALA A 416 -41.39 -2.99 -12.60
N ARG A 417 -41.52 -2.04 -11.67
CA ARG A 417 -42.46 -0.90 -11.77
C ARG A 417 -41.96 0.23 -12.66
N SER A 418 -40.65 0.46 -12.72
CA SER A 418 -40.03 1.51 -13.56
C SER A 418 -39.36 0.90 -14.80
N SER A 419 -39.23 1.71 -15.88
CA SER A 419 -38.51 1.30 -17.09
C SER A 419 -37.06 0.91 -16.81
N LYS A 420 -36.38 1.67 -15.92
CA LYS A 420 -35.00 1.37 -15.51
C LYS A 420 -34.90 0.04 -14.77
N ALA A 421 -35.71 -0.20 -13.73
CA ALA A 421 -35.68 -1.46 -12.99
C ALA A 421 -35.99 -2.66 -13.91
N ARG A 422 -36.84 -2.46 -14.94
CA ARG A 422 -37.14 -3.50 -15.93
C ARG A 422 -35.96 -3.74 -16.87
N ALA A 423 -35.27 -2.70 -17.32
CA ALA A 423 -34.04 -2.82 -18.12
C ALA A 423 -32.89 -3.46 -17.32
N ASP A 424 -32.70 -3.08 -16.06
CA ASP A 424 -31.75 -3.70 -15.12
C ASP A 424 -32.08 -5.20 -14.93
N ALA A 425 -33.36 -5.57 -14.79
CA ALA A 425 -33.80 -6.96 -14.69
C ALA A 425 -33.55 -7.76 -15.99
N TYR A 426 -33.93 -7.23 -17.17
CA TYR A 426 -33.63 -7.84 -18.47
C TYR A 426 -32.12 -8.04 -18.66
N LEU A 427 -31.30 -7.06 -18.27
CA LEU A 427 -29.85 -7.17 -18.32
C LEU A 427 -29.33 -8.29 -17.42
N THR A 428 -29.83 -8.47 -16.19
CA THR A 428 -29.40 -9.62 -15.36
C THR A 428 -29.85 -10.97 -15.92
N ARG A 429 -30.97 -11.02 -16.65
CA ARG A 429 -31.41 -12.24 -17.36
C ARG A 429 -30.51 -12.53 -18.56
N ALA A 430 -30.17 -11.52 -19.36
CA ALA A 430 -29.27 -11.62 -20.49
C ALA A 430 -27.81 -11.96 -20.09
N GLU A 431 -27.30 -11.40 -18.99
CA GLU A 431 -26.03 -11.81 -18.37
C GLU A 431 -26.06 -13.30 -17.99
N ARG A 432 -27.17 -13.78 -17.39
CA ARG A 432 -27.31 -15.20 -17.01
C ARG A 432 -27.48 -16.12 -18.23
N GLU A 433 -28.15 -15.67 -19.28
CA GLU A 433 -28.31 -16.42 -20.53
C GLU A 433 -27.00 -16.49 -21.33
N LEU A 434 -26.16 -15.46 -21.27
CA LEU A 434 -24.76 -15.49 -21.74
C LEU A 434 -23.93 -16.57 -21.02
N GLU A 435 -24.07 -16.72 -19.69
CA GLU A 435 -23.37 -17.78 -18.93
C GLU A 435 -23.84 -19.19 -19.33
N THR A 436 -25.09 -19.35 -19.75
CA THR A 436 -25.61 -20.65 -20.25
C THR A 436 -25.34 -20.89 -21.74
N GLY A 437 -24.82 -19.90 -22.47
CA GLY A 437 -24.52 -19.99 -23.91
C GLY A 437 -25.71 -19.74 -24.84
N ASP A 438 -26.81 -19.18 -24.34
CA ASP A 438 -28.04 -18.90 -25.10
C ASP A 438 -27.98 -17.52 -25.79
N TRP A 439 -26.93 -17.30 -26.60
CA TRP A 439 -26.54 -15.98 -27.14
C TRP A 439 -27.67 -15.21 -27.84
N LEU A 440 -28.60 -15.92 -28.48
CA LEU A 440 -29.74 -15.33 -29.21
C LEU A 440 -30.80 -14.74 -28.27
N LYS A 441 -31.06 -15.37 -27.12
CA LYS A 441 -32.00 -14.85 -26.11
C LYS A 441 -31.38 -13.65 -25.40
N ALA A 442 -30.11 -13.78 -25.01
CA ALA A 442 -29.34 -12.69 -24.44
C ALA A 442 -29.28 -11.46 -25.37
N LYS A 443 -29.08 -11.64 -26.69
CA LYS A 443 -29.17 -10.53 -27.66
C LYS A 443 -30.54 -9.84 -27.58
N ALA A 444 -31.63 -10.59 -27.69
CA ALA A 444 -32.98 -10.03 -27.66
C ALA A 444 -33.29 -9.29 -26.35
N ASP A 445 -32.91 -9.86 -25.21
CA ASP A 445 -33.11 -9.23 -23.90
C ASP A 445 -32.28 -7.94 -23.75
N PHE A 446 -31.01 -7.93 -24.16
CA PHE A 446 -30.22 -6.71 -24.19
C PHE A 446 -30.80 -5.66 -25.16
N GLU A 447 -31.35 -6.06 -26.31
CA GLU A 447 -32.05 -5.15 -27.23
C GLU A 447 -33.30 -4.54 -26.59
N THR A 448 -34.08 -5.32 -25.82
CA THR A 448 -35.21 -4.76 -25.04
C THR A 448 -34.74 -3.84 -23.91
N ALA A 449 -33.60 -4.12 -23.27
CA ALA A 449 -33.01 -3.25 -22.25
C ALA A 449 -32.49 -1.92 -22.84
N GLU A 450 -31.88 -1.94 -24.04
CA GLU A 450 -31.47 -0.71 -24.75
C GLU A 450 -32.70 0.11 -25.16
N ALA A 451 -33.77 -0.54 -25.62
CA ALA A 451 -35.02 0.13 -25.97
C ALA A 451 -35.74 0.77 -24.76
N LEU A 452 -35.61 0.19 -23.56
CA LEU A 452 -36.18 0.72 -22.32
C LEU A 452 -35.33 1.85 -21.70
N THR A 453 -34.00 1.72 -21.74
CA THR A 453 -33.05 2.74 -21.26
C THR A 453 -31.82 2.82 -22.17
N PRO A 454 -31.85 3.69 -23.21
CA PRO A 454 -30.73 3.84 -24.14
C PRO A 454 -29.44 4.29 -23.44
N GLY A 455 -28.30 3.76 -23.90
CA GLY A 455 -26.98 4.19 -23.43
C GLY A 455 -26.49 3.54 -22.12
N LEU A 456 -27.22 2.60 -21.53
CA LEU A 456 -26.77 1.86 -20.35
C LEU A 456 -25.52 1.02 -20.68
N LEU A 457 -24.38 1.35 -20.06
CA LEU A 457 -23.05 0.89 -20.46
C LEU A 457 -22.93 -0.63 -20.56
N LEU A 458 -23.52 -1.36 -19.61
CA LEU A 458 -23.43 -2.82 -19.56
C LEU A 458 -24.44 -3.54 -20.47
N VAL A 459 -25.52 -2.87 -20.86
CA VAL A 459 -26.37 -3.36 -21.96
C VAL A 459 -25.58 -3.31 -23.26
N LEU A 460 -24.92 -2.17 -23.53
CA LEU A 460 -24.06 -2.02 -24.71
C LEU A 460 -22.88 -2.99 -24.69
N ALA A 461 -22.26 -3.25 -23.53
CA ALA A 461 -21.22 -4.27 -23.38
C ALA A 461 -21.75 -5.69 -23.65
N GLY A 462 -22.94 -6.03 -23.15
CA GLY A 462 -23.63 -7.28 -23.46
C GLY A 462 -23.92 -7.44 -24.94
N LEU A 463 -24.50 -6.42 -25.58
CA LEU A 463 -24.75 -6.38 -27.03
C LEU A 463 -23.47 -6.58 -27.83
N VAL A 464 -22.38 -5.87 -27.51
CA VAL A 464 -21.09 -6.01 -28.18
C VAL A 464 -20.57 -7.47 -28.18
N ARG A 465 -20.96 -8.28 -27.19
CA ARG A 465 -20.65 -9.73 -27.12
C ARG A 465 -21.65 -10.61 -27.88
N CYS A 466 -22.96 -10.32 -27.82
CA CYS A 466 -24.02 -11.15 -28.42
C CYS A 466 -24.27 -10.89 -29.92
N VAL A 467 -23.88 -9.72 -30.42
CA VAL A 467 -24.19 -9.22 -31.76
C VAL A 467 -23.30 -9.88 -32.84
N SER A 468 -23.80 -9.96 -34.08
CA SER A 468 -23.10 -10.59 -35.21
C SER A 468 -21.80 -9.85 -35.58
N ASP A 469 -20.84 -10.56 -36.18
CA ASP A 469 -19.53 -10.00 -36.54
C ASP A 469 -19.62 -8.75 -37.44
N ALA A 470 -20.65 -8.68 -38.30
CA ALA A 470 -20.89 -7.53 -39.18
C ALA A 470 -21.48 -6.31 -38.46
N GLU A 471 -22.36 -6.54 -37.48
CA GLU A 471 -22.98 -5.48 -36.68
C GLU A 471 -22.04 -4.99 -35.54
N ARG A 472 -21.18 -5.87 -35.02
CA ARG A 472 -20.31 -5.63 -33.85
C ARG A 472 -19.45 -4.36 -33.91
N PRO A 473 -18.79 -3.96 -35.01
CA PRO A 473 -18.04 -2.71 -35.04
C PRO A 473 -18.93 -1.47 -34.82
N SER A 474 -20.19 -1.49 -35.29
CA SER A 474 -21.13 -0.39 -35.05
C SER A 474 -21.56 -0.31 -33.58
N MET A 475 -21.73 -1.47 -32.93
CA MET A 475 -22.07 -1.55 -31.51
C MET A 475 -20.89 -1.14 -30.63
N ALA A 476 -19.66 -1.55 -30.99
CA ALA A 476 -18.43 -1.14 -30.31
C ALA A 476 -18.18 0.37 -30.42
N ALA A 477 -18.51 0.99 -31.57
CA ALA A 477 -18.48 2.45 -31.72
C ALA A 477 -19.51 3.17 -30.83
N ARG A 478 -20.74 2.63 -30.71
CA ARG A 478 -21.75 3.13 -29.75
C ARG A 478 -21.26 3.02 -28.31
N LEU A 479 -20.77 1.84 -27.90
CA LEU A 479 -20.23 1.59 -26.56
C LEU A 479 -19.07 2.55 -26.25
N ARG A 480 -18.13 2.77 -27.19
CA ARG A 480 -17.06 3.76 -27.06
C ARG A 480 -17.60 5.17 -26.80
N ALA A 481 -18.57 5.61 -27.59
CA ALA A 481 -19.17 6.95 -27.44
C ALA A 481 -19.81 7.13 -26.05
N SER A 482 -20.57 6.13 -25.59
CA SER A 482 -21.16 6.13 -24.24
C SER A 482 -20.11 6.11 -23.13
N LEU A 483 -19.01 5.37 -23.29
CA LEU A 483 -17.90 5.34 -22.33
C LEU A 483 -17.10 6.65 -22.30
N THR A 484 -16.95 7.35 -23.42
CA THR A 484 -16.37 8.70 -23.45
C THR A 484 -17.28 9.77 -22.84
N ALA A 485 -18.61 9.57 -22.89
CA ALA A 485 -19.59 10.49 -22.30
C ALA A 485 -19.83 10.23 -20.80
N ALA A 486 -19.56 9.03 -20.32
CA ALA A 486 -19.65 8.69 -18.90
C ALA A 486 -18.60 9.47 -18.07
N PRO A 487 -18.87 9.77 -16.79
CA PRO A 487 -17.83 10.20 -15.86
C PRO A 487 -16.82 9.07 -15.62
N ARG A 488 -15.59 9.41 -15.21
CA ARG A 488 -14.62 8.42 -14.71
C ARG A 488 -15.03 7.92 -13.32
N ARG A 489 -14.64 6.70 -12.96
CA ARG A 489 -14.96 5.99 -11.71
C ARG A 489 -16.45 5.76 -11.43
N SER A 490 -17.30 5.67 -12.46
CA SER A 490 -18.65 5.12 -12.30
C SER A 490 -18.61 3.59 -12.19
N PRO A 491 -19.51 2.97 -11.39
CA PRO A 491 -19.40 1.54 -11.02
C PRO A 491 -19.48 0.58 -12.21
N ASP A 492 -20.18 0.94 -13.28
CA ASP A 492 -20.36 0.11 -14.47
C ASP A 492 -19.30 0.33 -15.57
N ARG A 493 -18.47 1.38 -15.47
CA ARG A 493 -17.55 1.80 -16.55
C ARG A 493 -16.37 0.87 -16.74
N LEU A 494 -15.80 0.35 -15.65
CA LEU A 494 -14.62 -0.52 -15.69
C LEU A 494 -14.92 -1.85 -16.40
N GLU A 495 -16.02 -2.51 -16.03
CA GLU A 495 -16.48 -3.76 -16.65
C GLU A 495 -16.79 -3.55 -18.15
N ALA A 496 -17.49 -2.46 -18.50
CA ALA A 496 -17.79 -2.11 -19.89
C ALA A 496 -16.53 -1.77 -20.71
N LEU A 497 -15.52 -1.12 -20.12
CA LEU A 497 -14.21 -0.87 -20.74
C LEU A 497 -13.45 -2.17 -20.98
N HIS A 498 -13.44 -3.11 -20.02
CA HIS A 498 -12.81 -4.43 -20.19
C HIS A 498 -13.45 -5.22 -21.34
N VAL A 499 -14.78 -5.27 -21.41
CA VAL A 499 -15.49 -5.94 -22.50
C VAL A 499 -15.19 -5.29 -23.85
N LEU A 500 -15.14 -3.96 -23.94
CA LEU A 500 -14.76 -3.28 -25.17
C LEU A 500 -13.30 -3.58 -25.56
N ALA A 501 -12.38 -3.64 -24.59
CA ALA A 501 -10.97 -3.89 -24.83
C ALA A 501 -10.69 -5.31 -25.35
N THR A 502 -11.28 -6.35 -24.73
CA THR A 502 -11.14 -7.74 -25.21
C THR A 502 -11.79 -7.94 -26.56
N VAL A 503 -13.01 -7.42 -26.76
CA VAL A 503 -13.73 -7.57 -28.02
C VAL A 503 -13.05 -6.82 -29.18
N ALA A 504 -12.46 -5.65 -28.90
CA ALA A 504 -11.66 -4.90 -29.87
C ALA A 504 -10.40 -5.66 -30.30
N GLU A 505 -9.72 -6.32 -29.35
CA GLU A 505 -8.46 -7.03 -29.60
C GLU A 505 -8.67 -8.40 -30.26
N GLU A 506 -9.62 -9.21 -29.75
CA GLU A 506 -9.82 -10.60 -30.19
C GLU A 506 -10.67 -10.70 -31.47
N SER A 507 -11.81 -10.00 -31.52
CA SER A 507 -12.83 -10.22 -32.56
C SER A 507 -12.85 -9.15 -33.64
N LEU A 508 -12.68 -7.87 -33.30
CA LEU A 508 -12.62 -6.77 -34.27
C LEU A 508 -11.20 -6.60 -34.83
N ARG A 509 -10.18 -7.00 -34.06
CA ARG A 509 -8.74 -6.79 -34.35
C ARG A 509 -8.40 -5.33 -34.63
N ASP A 510 -9.10 -4.40 -33.98
CA ASP A 510 -8.76 -2.98 -33.98
C ASP A 510 -7.81 -2.71 -32.80
N MET A 511 -6.51 -2.86 -33.05
CA MET A 511 -5.47 -2.57 -32.06
C MET A 511 -5.52 -1.14 -31.53
N ARG A 512 -6.04 -0.15 -32.28
CA ARG A 512 -6.14 1.25 -31.81
C ARG A 512 -7.32 1.43 -30.86
N LEU A 513 -8.46 0.80 -31.14
CA LEU A 513 -9.58 0.73 -30.21
C LEU A 513 -9.20 -0.03 -28.93
N ALA A 514 -8.49 -1.15 -29.07
CA ALA A 514 -7.97 -1.91 -27.93
C ALA A 514 -6.96 -1.09 -27.09
N GLN A 515 -6.00 -0.40 -27.72
CA GLN A 515 -5.03 0.47 -27.03
C GLN A 515 -5.73 1.61 -26.27
N TRP A 516 -6.78 2.21 -26.86
CA TRP A 516 -7.59 3.22 -26.19
C TRP A 516 -8.38 2.63 -25.00
N ALA A 517 -9.05 1.48 -25.19
CA ALA A 517 -9.86 0.86 -24.15
C ALA A 517 -9.01 0.38 -22.96
N TRP A 518 -7.89 -0.32 -23.22
CA TRP A 518 -6.96 -0.75 -22.17
C TRP A 518 -6.27 0.42 -21.45
N SER A 519 -6.09 1.59 -22.09
CA SER A 519 -5.51 2.77 -21.41
C SER A 519 -6.52 3.51 -20.53
N GLU A 520 -7.81 3.54 -20.90
CA GLU A 520 -8.87 3.95 -19.97
C GLU A 520 -9.07 2.94 -18.81
N VAL A 521 -8.96 1.63 -19.03
CA VAL A 521 -8.92 0.62 -17.94
C VAL A 521 -7.79 0.96 -16.95
N LEU A 522 -6.58 1.24 -17.45
CA LEU A 522 -5.43 1.56 -16.59
C LEU A 522 -5.58 2.92 -15.88
N ALA A 523 -6.35 3.85 -16.44
CA ALA A 523 -6.67 5.14 -15.82
C ALA A 523 -7.71 5.00 -14.68
N GLU A 524 -8.64 4.05 -14.79
CA GLU A 524 -9.57 3.69 -13.71
C GLU A 524 -8.89 2.86 -12.61
N GLU A 525 -8.10 1.84 -12.99
CA GLU A 525 -7.33 0.99 -12.08
C GLU A 525 -5.81 1.04 -12.29
N PRO A 526 -5.10 2.04 -11.72
CA PRO A 526 -3.64 2.15 -11.82
C PRO A 526 -2.85 0.98 -11.21
N SER A 527 -3.49 0.12 -10.41
CA SER A 527 -2.90 -1.11 -9.85
C SER A 527 -2.72 -2.22 -10.89
N THR A 528 -3.62 -2.31 -11.89
CA THR A 528 -3.85 -3.53 -12.64
C THR A 528 -2.70 -3.84 -13.60
N ALA A 529 -2.06 -5.00 -13.40
CA ALA A 529 -0.88 -5.43 -14.14
C ALA A 529 -1.24 -5.88 -15.56
N HIS A 530 -2.30 -6.68 -15.71
CA HIS A 530 -2.76 -7.20 -16.99
C HIS A 530 -3.01 -6.09 -18.03
N ALA A 531 -3.67 -4.99 -17.64
CA ALA A 531 -3.89 -3.85 -18.53
C ALA A 531 -2.58 -3.23 -19.07
N ARG A 532 -1.52 -3.15 -18.24
CA ARG A 532 -0.18 -2.72 -18.70
C ARG A 532 0.44 -3.71 -19.67
N GLU A 533 0.33 -5.00 -19.40
CA GLU A 533 0.86 -6.06 -20.28
C GLU A 533 0.20 -6.00 -21.67
N ARG A 534 -1.13 -5.88 -21.72
CA ARG A 534 -1.89 -5.69 -22.97
C ARG A 534 -1.48 -4.40 -23.68
N LEU A 535 -1.40 -3.27 -22.97
CA LEU A 535 -0.93 -2.00 -23.56
C LEU A 535 0.49 -2.08 -24.12
N THR A 536 1.42 -2.72 -23.41
CA THR A 536 2.81 -2.84 -23.84
C THR A 536 2.91 -3.76 -25.07
N ALA A 537 2.11 -4.83 -25.12
CA ALA A 537 2.00 -5.68 -26.30
C ALA A 537 1.39 -4.95 -27.51
N LEU A 538 0.32 -4.16 -27.30
CA LEU A 538 -0.34 -3.38 -28.35
C LEU A 538 0.55 -2.24 -28.86
N ALA A 539 1.26 -1.53 -27.99
CA ALA A 539 2.22 -0.49 -28.37
C ALA A 539 3.37 -1.06 -29.22
N ARG A 540 3.88 -2.25 -28.87
CA ARG A 540 4.84 -3.00 -29.70
C ARG A 540 4.27 -3.36 -31.08
N GLN A 541 3.06 -3.91 -31.14
CA GLN A 541 2.40 -4.29 -32.40
C GLN A 541 2.08 -3.09 -33.31
N LEU A 542 1.66 -1.96 -32.73
CA LEU A 542 1.37 -0.72 -33.43
C LEU A 542 2.64 0.07 -33.83
N GLY A 543 3.80 -0.29 -33.28
CA GLY A 543 5.04 0.50 -33.41
C GLY A 543 5.00 1.85 -32.68
N ASP A 544 4.08 2.02 -31.72
CA ASP A 544 3.90 3.26 -30.96
C ASP A 544 4.98 3.40 -29.88
N LYS A 545 6.13 3.91 -30.31
CA LYS A 545 7.28 4.27 -29.47
C LYS A 545 6.90 5.27 -28.36
N GLY A 546 5.92 6.14 -28.61
CA GLY A 546 5.53 7.23 -27.72
C GLY A 546 4.88 6.74 -26.44
N SER A 547 3.93 5.79 -26.54
CA SER A 547 3.36 5.13 -25.34
C SER A 547 4.24 4.00 -24.79
N LEU A 548 5.03 3.33 -25.64
CA LEU A 548 5.92 2.24 -25.22
C LEU A 548 7.02 2.71 -24.25
N GLY A 549 7.65 3.87 -24.50
CA GLY A 549 8.72 4.39 -23.65
C GLY A 549 8.33 4.55 -22.16
N PRO A 550 7.22 5.27 -21.84
CA PRO A 550 6.68 5.35 -20.49
C PRO A 550 6.31 3.99 -19.87
N LEU A 551 5.69 3.08 -20.63
CA LEU A 551 5.31 1.74 -20.14
C LEU A 551 6.53 0.90 -19.76
N LEU A 552 7.61 0.96 -20.55
CA LEU A 552 8.88 0.30 -20.23
C LEU A 552 9.56 0.95 -19.01
N ARG A 553 9.55 2.29 -18.87
CA ARG A 553 10.04 2.97 -17.66
C ARG A 553 9.24 2.53 -16.41
N GLU A 554 7.91 2.39 -16.49
CA GLU A 554 7.09 1.84 -15.39
C GLU A 554 7.40 0.37 -15.08
N GLN A 555 7.58 -0.48 -16.10
CA GLN A 555 7.97 -1.87 -15.91
C GLN A 555 9.31 -1.97 -15.18
N LEU A 556 10.31 -1.19 -15.60
CA LEU A 556 11.66 -1.18 -15.04
C LEU A 556 11.75 -0.54 -13.65
N ALA A 557 10.79 0.30 -13.26
CA ALA A 557 10.65 0.81 -11.89
C ALA A 557 10.15 -0.26 -10.92
N ARG A 558 9.41 -1.27 -11.41
CA ARG A 558 8.95 -2.44 -10.64
C ARG A 558 9.98 -3.56 -10.66
N GLU A 559 10.50 -3.87 -11.85
CA GLU A 559 11.44 -4.96 -12.13
C GLU A 559 12.74 -4.41 -12.73
N PRO A 560 13.65 -3.85 -11.92
CA PRO A 560 14.87 -3.20 -12.42
C PRO A 560 15.95 -4.19 -12.90
N ARG A 561 15.76 -5.51 -12.70
CA ARG A 561 16.70 -6.62 -12.93
C ARG A 561 15.96 -7.86 -13.43
N GLY A 562 16.67 -8.78 -14.07
CA GLY A 562 16.16 -10.02 -14.67
C GLY A 562 16.18 -9.99 -16.20
N PRO A 563 15.96 -11.14 -16.86
CA PRO A 563 15.99 -11.23 -18.33
C PRO A 563 14.91 -10.35 -19.00
N ALA A 564 13.72 -10.22 -18.39
CA ALA A 564 12.70 -9.29 -18.86
C ALA A 564 13.18 -7.82 -18.77
N ALA A 565 13.88 -7.45 -17.70
CA ALA A 565 14.43 -6.11 -17.52
C ALA A 565 15.58 -5.78 -18.50
N ARG A 566 16.39 -6.78 -18.90
CA ARG A 566 17.38 -6.61 -19.99
C ARG A 566 16.68 -6.22 -21.28
N LEU A 567 15.73 -7.04 -21.71
CA LEU A 567 14.98 -6.84 -22.94
C LEU A 567 14.24 -5.50 -22.92
N ALA A 568 13.56 -5.17 -21.81
CA ALA A 568 12.88 -3.89 -21.63
C ALA A 568 13.83 -2.67 -21.65
N ARG A 569 15.05 -2.77 -21.07
CA ARG A 569 16.05 -1.68 -21.15
C ARG A 569 16.62 -1.53 -22.56
N LEU A 570 16.97 -2.62 -23.24
CA LEU A 570 17.46 -2.54 -24.63
C LEU A 570 16.37 -2.01 -25.57
N GLU A 571 15.12 -2.44 -25.39
CA GLU A 571 13.97 -1.93 -26.13
C GLU A 571 13.74 -0.44 -25.88
N LEU A 572 13.76 0.00 -24.61
CA LEU A 572 13.64 1.41 -24.20
C LEU A 572 14.78 2.26 -24.79
N VAL A 573 16.03 1.83 -24.68
CA VAL A 573 17.18 2.50 -25.33
C VAL A 573 16.93 2.64 -26.83
N SER A 574 16.47 1.58 -27.50
CA SER A 574 16.13 1.66 -28.93
C SER A 574 14.94 2.57 -29.25
N VAL A 575 14.03 2.80 -28.30
CA VAL A 575 12.90 3.74 -28.42
C VAL A 575 13.41 5.18 -28.30
N LEU A 576 14.25 5.47 -27.30
CA LEU A 576 14.85 6.79 -27.05
C LEU A 576 15.74 7.22 -28.22
N GLU A 577 16.61 6.34 -28.72
CA GLU A 577 17.41 6.59 -29.92
C GLU A 577 16.54 6.91 -31.14
N LYS A 578 15.44 6.17 -31.35
CA LYS A 578 14.48 6.41 -32.44
C LYS A 578 13.59 7.63 -32.24
N ALA A 579 13.67 8.30 -31.09
CA ALA A 579 13.05 9.59 -30.80
C ALA A 579 14.06 10.77 -30.87
N GLY A 580 15.36 10.49 -30.96
CA GLY A 580 16.43 11.50 -30.86
C GLY A 580 16.86 11.83 -29.42
N GLU A 581 16.33 11.12 -28.43
CA GLU A 581 16.64 11.28 -27.00
C GLU A 581 17.97 10.57 -26.63
N GLU A 582 19.03 10.79 -27.42
CA GLU A 582 20.30 10.06 -27.33
C GLU A 582 20.99 10.20 -25.96
N GLN A 583 20.82 11.34 -25.30
CA GLN A 583 21.34 11.57 -23.94
C GLN A 583 20.61 10.73 -22.89
N GLU A 584 19.28 10.53 -23.02
CA GLU A 584 18.54 9.61 -22.17
C GLU A 584 18.87 8.14 -22.48
N ALA A 585 19.07 7.79 -23.76
CA ALA A 585 19.56 6.48 -24.14
C ALA A 585 20.91 6.15 -23.45
N LEU A 586 21.83 7.11 -23.39
CA LEU A 586 23.08 6.97 -22.64
C LEU A 586 22.88 6.86 -21.11
N THR A 587 21.90 7.54 -20.50
CA THR A 587 21.64 7.37 -19.06
C THR A 587 20.99 6.02 -18.74
N GLU A 588 20.11 5.50 -19.61
CA GLU A 588 19.53 4.16 -19.47
C GLU A 588 20.55 3.04 -19.75
N LEU A 589 21.47 3.20 -20.71
CA LEU A 589 22.60 2.28 -20.86
C LEU A 589 23.52 2.28 -19.64
N ARG A 590 23.85 3.47 -19.09
CA ARG A 590 24.60 3.60 -17.82
C ARG A 590 23.84 3.00 -16.63
N GLN A 591 22.50 3.01 -16.63
CA GLN A 591 21.69 2.29 -15.63
C GLN A 591 21.73 0.78 -15.84
N ALA A 592 21.55 0.28 -17.06
CA ALA A 592 21.52 -1.14 -17.39
C ALA A 592 22.78 -1.85 -16.86
N VAL A 593 23.96 -1.31 -17.16
CA VAL A 593 25.24 -1.88 -16.69
C VAL A 593 25.48 -1.74 -15.17
N ARG A 594 24.83 -0.77 -14.50
CA ARG A 594 24.85 -0.64 -13.04
C ARG A 594 23.91 -1.63 -12.34
N PHE A 595 22.74 -1.88 -12.91
CA PHE A 595 21.79 -2.86 -12.38
C PHE A 595 22.30 -4.28 -12.60
N GLU A 596 22.89 -4.56 -13.77
CA GLU A 596 23.40 -5.87 -14.17
C GLU A 596 24.77 -5.80 -14.90
N PRO A 597 25.90 -5.78 -14.16
CA PRO A 597 27.24 -5.71 -14.76
C PRO A 597 27.64 -6.90 -15.66
N GLY A 598 26.87 -7.99 -15.68
CA GLY A 598 27.09 -9.15 -16.56
C GLY A 598 26.41 -9.07 -17.93
N HIS A 599 25.69 -7.99 -18.25
CA HIS A 599 24.93 -7.88 -19.50
C HIS A 599 25.82 -7.37 -20.66
N LYS A 600 26.48 -8.31 -21.37
CA LYS A 600 27.43 -8.00 -22.46
C LYS A 600 26.91 -7.01 -23.52
N GLU A 601 25.65 -7.13 -23.91
CA GLU A 601 25.03 -6.29 -24.95
C GLU A 601 24.90 -4.83 -24.53
N ALA A 602 24.45 -4.56 -23.30
CA ALA A 602 24.39 -3.19 -22.78
C ALA A 602 25.78 -2.55 -22.64
N TRP A 603 26.82 -3.32 -22.31
CA TRP A 603 28.20 -2.81 -22.30
C TRP A 603 28.71 -2.47 -23.70
N LEU A 604 28.46 -3.31 -24.70
CA LEU A 604 28.82 -3.04 -26.10
C LEU A 604 28.09 -1.80 -26.63
N LEU A 605 26.77 -1.72 -26.43
CA LEU A 605 25.97 -0.55 -26.85
C LEU A 605 26.42 0.73 -26.12
N LEU A 606 26.73 0.65 -24.82
CA LEU A 606 27.28 1.77 -24.07
C LEU A 606 28.64 2.23 -24.64
N ALA A 607 29.54 1.30 -24.96
CA ALA A 607 30.82 1.62 -25.58
C ALA A 607 30.66 2.28 -26.97
N ASP A 608 29.78 1.74 -27.80
CA ASP A 608 29.53 2.24 -29.16
C ASP A 608 28.93 3.66 -29.11
N ARG A 609 27.98 3.93 -28.20
CA ARG A 609 27.39 5.28 -28.03
C ARG A 609 28.34 6.27 -27.36
N LEU A 610 29.13 5.85 -26.37
CA LEU A 610 30.18 6.70 -25.79
C LEU A 610 31.24 7.06 -26.83
N THR A 611 31.56 6.16 -27.76
CA THR A 611 32.44 6.45 -28.90
C THR A 611 31.84 7.52 -29.82
N ALA A 612 30.57 7.37 -30.21
CA ALA A 612 29.87 8.36 -31.02
C ALA A 612 29.77 9.75 -30.35
N PHE A 613 29.59 9.78 -29.03
CA PHE A 613 29.60 11.00 -28.21
C PHE A 613 31.00 11.56 -27.90
N GLY A 614 32.07 10.98 -28.44
CA GLY A 614 33.46 11.43 -28.19
C GLY A 614 33.97 11.16 -26.78
N GLN A 615 33.26 10.39 -25.96
CA GLN A 615 33.63 10.04 -24.58
C GLN A 615 34.58 8.82 -24.57
N ILE A 616 35.65 8.91 -25.36
CA ILE A 616 36.59 7.82 -25.71
C ILE A 616 37.15 7.08 -24.47
N GLY A 617 37.44 7.81 -23.39
CA GLY A 617 37.95 7.23 -22.14
C GLY A 617 36.94 6.31 -21.45
N GLU A 618 35.66 6.70 -21.37
CA GLU A 618 34.60 5.83 -20.85
C GLU A 618 34.27 4.69 -21.84
N ALA A 619 34.37 4.94 -23.15
CA ALA A 619 34.12 3.93 -24.17
C ALA A 619 35.11 2.75 -24.08
N ALA A 620 36.41 3.02 -23.90
CA ALA A 620 37.42 1.98 -23.69
C ALA A 620 37.19 1.19 -22.39
N TRP A 621 36.74 1.86 -21.32
CA TRP A 621 36.37 1.22 -20.06
C TRP A 621 35.13 0.32 -20.22
N ALA A 622 34.12 0.76 -20.98
CA ALA A 622 32.95 -0.03 -21.30
C ALA A 622 33.28 -1.26 -22.18
N LEU A 623 34.21 -1.14 -23.15
CA LEU A 623 34.72 -2.29 -23.91
C LEU A 623 35.48 -3.31 -23.04
N GLU A 624 36.27 -2.84 -22.06
CA GLU A 624 36.94 -3.73 -21.11
C GLU A 624 35.94 -4.52 -20.27
N HIS A 625 34.89 -3.88 -19.74
CA HIS A 625 33.82 -4.59 -19.02
C HIS A 625 33.00 -5.51 -19.93
N ALA A 626 32.71 -5.10 -21.18
CA ALA A 626 32.06 -5.96 -22.18
C ALA A 626 32.82 -7.28 -22.37
N ALA A 627 34.14 -7.22 -22.55
CA ALA A 627 34.99 -8.39 -22.70
C ALA A 627 35.01 -9.27 -21.43
N THR A 628 34.95 -8.68 -20.23
CA THR A 628 34.85 -9.48 -18.98
C THR A 628 33.45 -10.09 -18.74
N ALA A 629 32.40 -9.50 -19.31
CA ALA A 629 31.02 -9.99 -19.21
C ALA A 629 30.67 -11.10 -20.22
N MET A 630 31.54 -11.36 -21.21
CA MET A 630 31.35 -12.42 -22.21
C MET A 630 31.72 -13.80 -21.64
N GLU A 631 30.77 -14.72 -21.70
CA GLU A 631 30.94 -16.10 -21.24
C GLU A 631 31.58 -17.00 -22.32
N ASP A 632 31.26 -16.78 -23.61
CA ASP A 632 31.97 -17.39 -24.74
C ASP A 632 33.40 -16.81 -24.90
N GLU A 633 34.35 -17.70 -25.16
CA GLU A 633 35.75 -17.35 -25.33
C GLU A 633 36.04 -16.76 -26.71
N ALA A 634 35.26 -17.08 -27.75
CA ALA A 634 35.45 -16.52 -29.08
C ALA A 634 35.03 -15.03 -29.14
N GLU A 635 33.83 -14.70 -28.65
CA GLU A 635 33.38 -13.31 -28.44
C GLU A 635 34.34 -12.53 -27.53
N ARG A 636 34.78 -13.14 -26.42
CA ARG A 636 35.73 -12.55 -25.48
C ARG A 636 37.06 -12.23 -26.17
N GLN A 637 37.64 -13.19 -26.90
CA GLN A 637 38.88 -13.01 -27.67
C GLN A 637 38.75 -11.89 -28.70
N TYR A 638 37.65 -11.87 -29.47
CA TYR A 638 37.36 -10.83 -30.45
C TYR A 638 37.27 -9.44 -29.80
N THR A 639 36.62 -9.34 -28.63
CA THR A 639 36.40 -8.06 -27.95
C THR A 639 37.66 -7.53 -27.27
N TRP A 640 38.56 -8.39 -26.75
CA TRP A 640 39.91 -7.96 -26.34
C TRP A 640 40.73 -7.45 -27.53
N ALA A 641 40.63 -8.10 -28.71
CA ALA A 641 41.29 -7.61 -29.92
C ALA A 641 40.68 -6.28 -30.43
N ARG A 642 39.35 -6.09 -30.29
CA ARG A 642 38.66 -4.82 -30.57
C ARG A 642 39.16 -3.70 -29.65
N LEU A 643 39.29 -3.97 -28.34
CA LEU A 643 39.83 -3.03 -27.36
C LEU A 643 41.30 -2.70 -27.62
N ALA A 644 42.13 -3.68 -27.98
CA ALA A 644 43.54 -3.45 -28.32
C ALA A 644 43.70 -2.44 -29.47
N ARG A 645 42.92 -2.63 -30.56
CA ARG A 645 42.87 -1.68 -31.68
C ARG A 645 42.33 -0.32 -31.26
N PHE A 646 41.26 -0.27 -30.45
CA PHE A 646 40.72 0.98 -29.92
C PHE A 646 41.77 1.77 -29.10
N CYS A 647 42.59 1.08 -28.31
CA CYS A 647 43.71 1.69 -27.59
C CYS A 647 44.80 2.22 -28.53
N GLN A 648 45.14 1.48 -29.60
CA GLN A 648 46.16 1.85 -30.57
C GLN A 648 45.73 3.02 -31.47
N ASP A 649 44.54 2.93 -32.06
CA ASP A 649 44.08 3.81 -33.14
C ASP A 649 43.41 5.08 -32.59
N VAL A 650 42.60 4.95 -31.52
CA VAL A 650 41.74 6.03 -31.02
C VAL A 650 42.33 6.72 -29.79
N LEU A 651 42.78 5.95 -28.79
CA LEU A 651 43.46 6.50 -27.60
C LEU A 651 44.94 6.83 -27.84
N LYS A 652 45.57 6.24 -28.87
CA LYS A 652 47.00 6.34 -29.17
C LYS A 652 47.91 5.92 -28.00
N ASP A 653 47.46 4.93 -27.25
CA ASP A 653 48.18 4.29 -26.14
C ASP A 653 48.67 2.89 -26.58
N PRO A 654 49.90 2.78 -27.13
CA PRO A 654 50.44 1.50 -27.58
C PRO A 654 50.73 0.54 -26.42
N ALA A 655 51.05 1.06 -25.23
CA ALA A 655 51.37 0.24 -24.06
C ALA A 655 50.13 -0.53 -23.58
N ARG A 656 48.96 0.12 -23.53
CA ARG A 656 47.68 -0.56 -23.25
C ARG A 656 47.26 -1.46 -24.41
N ALA A 657 47.46 -1.05 -25.66
CA ALA A 657 47.18 -1.88 -26.82
C ALA A 657 47.92 -3.23 -26.77
N GLU A 658 49.22 -3.22 -26.44
CA GLU A 658 50.02 -4.45 -26.26
C GLU A 658 49.52 -5.35 -25.13
N VAL A 659 49.07 -4.78 -24.00
CA VAL A 659 48.53 -5.59 -22.89
C VAL A 659 47.24 -6.30 -23.30
N TYR A 660 46.34 -5.60 -24.00
CA TYR A 660 45.09 -6.19 -24.47
C TYR A 660 45.27 -7.13 -25.67
N SER A 661 46.24 -6.89 -26.56
CA SER A 661 46.54 -7.79 -27.69
C SER A 661 47.12 -9.12 -27.22
N ARG A 662 48.12 -9.10 -26.31
CA ARG A 662 48.66 -10.31 -25.66
C ARG A 662 47.57 -11.11 -24.93
N ARG A 663 46.58 -10.43 -24.33
CA ARG A 663 45.42 -11.08 -23.69
C ARG A 663 44.50 -11.78 -24.69
N ALA A 664 44.28 -11.19 -25.87
CA ALA A 664 43.55 -11.82 -26.97
C ALA A 664 44.35 -12.99 -27.59
N GLU A 665 45.67 -12.87 -27.74
CA GLU A 665 46.53 -13.95 -28.24
C GLU A 665 46.59 -15.16 -27.30
N ASN A 666 46.63 -14.94 -25.98
CA ASN A 666 46.59 -16.05 -25.01
C ASN A 666 45.26 -16.80 -25.07
N LEU A 667 44.13 -16.10 -25.17
CA LEU A 667 42.82 -16.72 -25.40
C LEU A 667 42.75 -17.45 -26.75
N ARG A 668 43.41 -16.92 -27.79
CA ARG A 668 43.51 -17.59 -29.08
C ARG A 668 44.26 -18.92 -28.97
N ARG A 669 45.46 -18.91 -28.37
CA ARG A 669 46.30 -20.12 -28.20
C ARG A 669 45.59 -21.19 -27.37
N SER A 670 44.93 -20.79 -26.28
CA SER A 670 44.12 -21.68 -25.43
C SER A 670 42.92 -22.32 -26.15
N ARG A 671 42.59 -21.88 -27.37
CA ARG A 671 41.55 -22.46 -28.24
C ARG A 671 42.13 -23.16 -29.49
N GLU A 672 43.42 -22.94 -29.78
CA GLU A 672 44.16 -23.57 -30.88
C GLU A 672 44.94 -24.81 -30.42
N GLU A 673 45.12 -25.01 -29.10
CA GLU A 673 45.51 -26.28 -28.49
C GLU A 673 44.28 -27.21 -28.39
N PRO A 674 44.22 -28.33 -29.14
CA PRO A 674 43.09 -29.26 -29.11
C PRO A 674 43.21 -30.28 -27.96
N ASP A 675 42.10 -30.93 -27.60
CA ASP A 675 42.01 -31.92 -26.53
C ASP A 675 43.12 -32.99 -26.57
N ALA A 676 44.03 -32.94 -25.61
CA ALA A 676 45.01 -34.01 -25.38
C ALA A 676 44.29 -35.27 -24.85
N PRO A 677 44.59 -36.48 -25.37
CA PRO A 677 43.82 -37.67 -25.07
C PRO A 677 43.96 -38.10 -23.60
N LEU A 678 42.83 -38.46 -22.98
CA LEU A 678 42.75 -38.95 -21.61
C LEU A 678 43.49 -40.28 -21.45
N VAL A 679 44.61 -40.28 -20.72
CA VAL A 679 45.33 -41.49 -20.30
C VAL A 679 44.62 -42.10 -19.08
N PRO A 680 44.28 -43.40 -19.07
CA PRO A 680 43.56 -44.02 -17.97
C PRO A 680 44.45 -44.24 -16.74
N GLU A 681 43.97 -43.87 -15.54
CA GLU A 681 44.69 -44.09 -14.29
C GLU A 681 44.59 -45.54 -13.81
N ALA A 682 45.74 -46.10 -13.42
CA ALA A 682 45.87 -47.38 -12.71
C ALA A 682 46.92 -47.23 -11.59
N PRO A 683 46.82 -48.01 -10.49
CA PRO A 683 47.03 -47.46 -9.15
C PRO A 683 48.50 -47.44 -8.67
N ARG A 684 48.81 -46.50 -7.77
CA ARG A 684 50.12 -46.39 -7.12
C ARG A 684 50.04 -46.37 -5.59
N SER A 685 50.15 -47.56 -5.02
CA SER A 685 50.72 -47.75 -3.68
C SER A 685 52.27 -47.82 -3.76
N ALA A 686 52.95 -48.06 -2.63
CA ALA A 686 54.39 -48.39 -2.54
C ALA A 686 55.43 -47.30 -2.96
N ARG A 687 55.47 -46.25 -2.12
CA ARG A 687 56.68 -45.51 -1.65
C ARG A 687 58.02 -46.29 -1.65
N ILE A 688 59.14 -45.52 -1.75
CA ILE A 688 60.51 -45.81 -1.22
C ILE A 688 61.27 -46.91 -2.03
N ARG A 689 62.60 -46.94 -2.27
CA ARG A 689 63.90 -46.37 -1.75
C ARG A 689 64.85 -46.20 -2.98
N ARG A 690 66.07 -45.64 -3.00
CA ARG A 690 66.81 -44.43 -2.52
C ARG A 690 68.11 -44.42 -3.42
N GLU A 691 69.39 -44.13 -3.12
CA GLU A 691 70.17 -43.58 -1.98
C GLU A 691 71.60 -43.12 -2.43
N ARG A 692 72.15 -42.05 -1.81
CA ARG A 692 73.62 -41.77 -1.58
C ARG A 692 74.53 -41.49 -2.82
N GLU A 693 75.56 -40.64 -2.80
CA GLU A 693 76.32 -39.83 -1.79
C GLU A 693 76.66 -38.41 -2.36
N LEU A 694 77.41 -37.44 -1.78
CA LEU A 694 78.20 -37.27 -0.54
C LEU A 694 78.31 -35.75 -0.18
N SER A 695 79.05 -35.42 0.89
CA SER A 695 79.60 -34.12 1.32
C SER A 695 78.65 -33.10 1.98
N VAL A 696 79.19 -32.38 2.98
CA VAL A 696 78.51 -31.76 4.14
C VAL A 696 79.47 -30.70 4.75
N PRO A 697 79.07 -29.65 5.52
CA PRO A 697 77.73 -29.11 5.80
C PRO A 697 77.55 -27.63 5.37
N ARG A 698 76.28 -27.20 5.20
CA ARG A 698 75.85 -25.83 5.52
C ARG A 698 74.52 -25.87 6.27
N THR A 699 74.40 -25.10 7.34
CA THR A 699 73.24 -25.09 8.25
C THR A 699 72.03 -24.39 7.65
N VAL A 700 70.84 -24.92 7.93
CA VAL A 700 69.57 -24.51 7.32
C VAL A 700 69.08 -23.18 7.89
N ILE A 701 68.69 -22.25 7.01
CA ILE A 701 67.82 -21.13 7.37
C ILE A 701 66.37 -21.56 7.19
N LEU A 702 65.66 -21.71 8.31
CA LEU A 702 64.20 -21.82 8.41
C LEU A 702 63.75 -20.81 9.46
N ILE A 703 62.78 -19.96 9.15
CA ILE A 703 62.17 -19.04 10.13
C ILE A 703 60.63 -19.26 10.09
N PRO A 704 60.00 -19.61 11.22
CA PRO A 704 58.58 -19.99 11.30
C PRO A 704 57.64 -18.78 11.46
N PRO A 705 56.31 -18.97 11.33
CA PRO A 705 55.33 -17.92 11.58
C PRO A 705 55.15 -17.62 13.08
N PRO A 706 54.84 -16.36 13.47
CA PRO A 706 54.52 -16.01 14.85
C PRO A 706 53.07 -16.39 15.19
N GLY A 707 52.90 -17.47 15.97
CA GLY A 707 51.66 -17.75 16.69
C GLY A 707 51.65 -17.04 18.05
N ALA A 708 50.52 -16.45 18.43
CA ALA A 708 50.34 -15.85 19.75
C ALA A 708 49.66 -16.82 20.72
N VAL A 709 50.35 -17.17 21.80
CA VAL A 709 49.82 -17.93 22.96
C VAL A 709 50.18 -17.17 24.24
N GLU A 710 49.36 -17.32 25.26
CA GLU A 710 49.37 -16.55 26.49
C GLU A 710 50.56 -16.88 27.42
N LEU A 711 50.96 -15.94 28.28
CA LEU A 711 50.90 -16.08 29.75
C LEU A 711 51.45 -14.82 30.47
N THR A 712 50.67 -14.33 31.45
CA THR A 712 51.00 -13.48 32.64
C THR A 712 52.22 -12.53 32.63
N PRO A 713 52.05 -11.31 33.18
CA PRO A 713 52.73 -11.06 34.46
C PRO A 713 51.89 -10.30 35.50
N SER A 714 52.39 -10.26 36.74
CA SER A 714 51.88 -9.42 37.84
C SER A 714 52.92 -8.38 38.26
N GLY A 715 52.49 -7.12 38.43
CA GLY A 715 52.93 -6.20 39.50
C GLY A 715 54.35 -5.61 39.52
N GLN A 716 54.40 -4.28 39.73
CA GLN A 716 55.49 -3.48 40.35
C GLN A 716 56.80 -3.25 39.53
N ALA A 717 57.59 -2.20 39.75
CA ALA A 717 57.31 -0.77 40.05
C ALA A 717 58.60 0.12 39.99
N LEU A 718 58.63 1.16 39.12
CA LEU A 718 59.53 2.36 39.18
C LEU A 718 61.08 2.13 39.13
N PRO A 719 61.96 3.17 39.02
CA PRO A 719 61.84 4.58 38.60
C PRO A 719 62.84 5.01 37.46
N LEU A 720 62.98 6.34 37.23
CA LEU A 720 63.85 7.08 36.28
C LEU A 720 65.38 6.99 36.56
N PRO A 721 66.25 7.23 35.54
CA PRO A 721 66.84 8.57 35.24
C PRO A 721 67.05 8.86 33.72
N SER A 722 67.88 9.81 33.23
CA SER A 722 67.93 11.30 33.34
C SER A 722 69.02 11.89 32.38
N SER A 723 69.03 13.22 32.11
CA SER A 723 70.14 14.07 31.56
C SER A 723 70.59 13.85 30.08
N GLU A 724 71.16 14.80 29.29
CA GLU A 724 71.20 16.29 29.29
C GLU A 724 71.63 16.90 27.90
N SER A 725 71.74 18.23 27.81
CA SER A 725 72.03 19.16 26.66
C SER A 725 73.47 19.06 26.05
N PRO A 726 73.96 19.90 25.07
CA PRO A 726 73.46 21.16 24.46
C PRO A 726 73.66 21.37 22.92
N ALA A 727 73.52 22.63 22.43
CA ALA A 727 73.62 23.09 21.02
C ALA A 727 74.99 23.77 20.69
N PRO A 728 75.24 24.29 19.44
CA PRO A 728 74.78 25.64 19.04
C PRO A 728 74.41 25.85 17.53
N ALA A 729 74.04 27.08 17.16
CA ALA A 729 73.72 27.57 15.79
C ALA A 729 74.90 28.39 15.17
N PRO A 730 74.79 29.22 14.07
CA PRO A 730 73.79 30.27 13.74
C PRO A 730 72.90 29.87 12.52
N VAL A 731 72.31 30.68 11.62
CA VAL A 731 72.47 32.10 11.13
C VAL A 731 71.11 32.66 10.61
N ALA A 732 71.07 33.95 10.21
CA ALA A 732 69.92 34.69 9.65
C ALA A 732 70.38 35.53 8.40
N PRO A 733 69.69 36.57 7.87
CA PRO A 733 68.66 37.47 8.41
C PRO A 733 67.26 37.17 7.77
N ASP A 734 66.22 38.03 7.67
CA ASP A 734 66.10 39.48 7.79
C ASP A 734 64.68 39.97 8.26
N THR A 735 64.20 41.12 7.79
CA THR A 735 63.19 42.02 8.39
C THR A 735 61.92 42.20 7.51
N SER A 736 60.78 42.77 7.95
CA SER A 736 60.59 43.82 8.97
C SER A 736 59.25 43.85 9.76
N SER A 737 59.37 44.35 10.99
CA SER A 737 58.43 45.01 11.94
C SER A 737 56.88 44.91 11.77
N SER A 738 56.03 44.59 12.77
CA SER A 738 56.00 44.85 14.26
C SER A 738 55.61 46.29 14.66
N PRO A 739 55.14 46.57 15.91
CA PRO A 739 54.77 45.70 17.05
C PRO A 739 53.20 45.64 17.22
N THR A 740 52.44 45.78 18.34
CA THR A 740 52.53 46.05 19.81
C THR A 740 51.10 45.84 20.40
N GLN A 741 50.78 45.44 21.64
CA GLN A 741 51.47 44.65 22.68
C GLN A 741 50.50 44.16 23.80
N GLU A 742 51.02 43.34 24.72
CA GLU A 742 50.75 43.08 26.17
C GLU A 742 49.85 44.02 27.02
N PHE A 743 49.31 43.63 28.22
CA PHE A 743 48.96 42.34 28.89
C PHE A 743 48.19 42.67 30.22
N GLU A 744 47.75 41.67 31.01
CA GLU A 744 47.23 41.78 32.41
C GLU A 744 45.91 42.57 32.65
N ALA A 745 45.17 42.48 33.78
CA ALA A 745 44.90 41.37 34.72
C ALA A 745 43.66 41.69 35.63
N VAL A 746 43.01 40.64 36.18
CA VAL A 746 42.24 40.60 37.47
C VAL A 746 40.97 41.49 37.67
N PHE A 747 39.91 40.88 38.24
CA PHE A 747 38.63 41.49 38.72
C PHE A 747 38.81 42.36 40.00
N PRO A 748 37.85 43.20 40.48
CA PRO A 748 36.41 43.38 40.17
C PRO A 748 36.08 44.89 39.88
N PRO A 749 34.95 45.56 40.26
CA PRO A 749 33.59 45.19 40.68
C PRO A 749 32.46 46.00 39.94
N GLY A 750 31.28 46.21 40.56
CA GLY A 750 30.90 47.61 40.83
C GLY A 750 29.69 48.31 40.16
N ALA A 751 28.64 47.59 39.74
CA ALA A 751 27.23 48.02 39.55
C ALA A 751 26.76 49.53 39.62
N ARG A 752 25.72 49.84 38.79
CA ARG A 752 24.57 50.78 39.04
C ARG A 752 24.84 52.31 38.94
N MET A 753 23.93 53.25 38.57
CA MET A 753 22.52 53.35 38.05
C MET A 753 22.49 54.57 37.05
N PRO A 754 21.46 55.45 36.89
CA PRO A 754 19.98 55.38 36.92
C PRO A 754 19.37 55.63 35.49
N PHE A 755 18.07 55.80 35.21
CA PHE A 755 17.01 56.63 35.83
C PHE A 755 15.58 56.08 35.63
N SER A 756 14.63 56.77 36.27
CA SER A 756 13.24 56.37 36.53
C SER A 756 12.25 57.54 36.33
N ASP A 757 11.06 57.19 35.82
CA ASP A 757 9.72 57.67 36.18
C ASP A 757 9.27 59.14 36.00
N GLU A 758 8.06 59.25 35.42
CA GLU A 758 6.94 60.21 35.65
C GLU A 758 7.03 61.73 35.33
N GLU A 759 6.39 62.09 34.20
CA GLU A 759 5.39 63.20 34.05
C GLU A 759 5.84 64.69 34.25
N PRO A 760 5.01 65.74 33.95
CA PRO A 760 3.60 65.79 33.50
C PRO A 760 3.28 66.75 32.31
N THR A 761 1.99 67.05 32.12
CA THR A 761 1.38 68.26 31.50
C THR A 761 1.33 68.43 29.97
N ALA A 762 0.45 69.35 29.53
CA ALA A 762 0.02 69.60 28.14
C ALA A 762 -0.22 71.11 27.89
N THR A 763 -0.60 71.49 26.65
CA THR A 763 -0.83 72.87 26.14
C THR A 763 0.44 73.75 26.09
N GLU A 764 0.70 74.62 25.10
CA GLU A 764 -0.17 75.52 24.32
C GLU A 764 0.39 75.87 22.90
N ALA A 765 -0.15 76.89 22.20
CA ALA A 765 0.25 77.38 20.85
C ALA A 765 0.77 78.86 20.95
N PRO A 766 0.87 79.76 19.90
CA PRO A 766 0.61 79.69 18.45
C PRO A 766 1.61 80.47 17.50
N GLU A 767 1.20 80.75 16.24
CA GLU A 767 1.65 81.79 15.25
C GLU A 767 2.99 81.67 14.46
N GLY A 768 3.01 82.12 13.18
CA GLY A 768 4.24 82.34 12.36
C GLY A 768 4.14 82.21 10.80
N PHE A 769 4.17 83.33 10.06
CA PHE A 769 4.08 83.52 8.57
C PHE A 769 5.43 83.18 7.83
N VAL A 770 5.55 82.38 6.72
CA VAL A 770 5.27 82.61 5.25
C VAL A 770 6.31 83.54 4.55
N PRO A 771 6.56 83.54 3.20
CA PRO A 771 6.07 82.76 2.03
C PRO A 771 7.16 81.73 1.55
N PRO A 772 7.43 81.35 0.26
CA PRO A 772 6.82 81.55 -1.10
C PRO A 772 6.43 80.21 -1.82
N GLY A 773 5.98 80.12 -3.09
CA GLY A 773 5.65 81.11 -4.14
C GLY A 773 5.29 80.45 -5.51
N ASP A 774 5.01 81.28 -6.53
CA ASP A 774 4.86 81.10 -8.01
C ASP A 774 4.29 79.78 -8.63
N ALA A 775 3.35 79.81 -9.60
CA ALA A 775 2.49 80.87 -10.15
C ALA A 775 1.28 80.25 -10.92
N ALA A 776 0.22 81.03 -11.17
CA ALA A 776 -1.01 80.65 -11.91
C ALA A 776 -1.01 81.24 -13.36
N PRO A 777 -2.11 81.37 -14.16
CA PRO A 777 -3.58 81.25 -13.95
C PRO A 777 -4.21 80.17 -14.88
N GLU A 778 -5.51 80.08 -15.26
CA GLU A 778 -6.73 80.93 -15.11
C GLU A 778 -8.05 80.09 -15.21
N ALA A 779 -9.20 80.73 -15.47
CA ALA A 779 -10.56 80.18 -15.67
C ALA A 779 -11.33 81.11 -16.67
N PRO A 780 -12.69 81.17 -16.80
CA PRO A 780 -13.81 80.30 -16.38
C PRO A 780 -14.87 80.08 -17.52
N VAL A 781 -16.18 79.92 -17.16
CA VAL A 781 -17.43 80.10 -17.96
C VAL A 781 -18.21 78.84 -18.41
N ALA A 782 -19.55 78.94 -18.31
CA ALA A 782 -20.63 78.07 -18.84
C ALA A 782 -21.69 79.00 -19.52
N PRO A 783 -22.71 78.57 -20.31
CA PRO A 783 -23.44 77.29 -20.26
C PRO A 783 -23.95 76.76 -21.66
N VAL A 784 -25.10 76.06 -21.68
CA VAL A 784 -25.98 75.68 -22.83
C VAL A 784 -25.76 74.28 -23.46
N ALA A 785 -26.86 73.68 -23.95
CA ALA A 785 -27.04 72.34 -24.53
C ALA A 785 -27.64 72.46 -25.98
N PRO A 786 -27.95 71.41 -26.79
CA PRO A 786 -28.05 69.97 -26.48
C PRO A 786 -27.55 68.96 -27.59
N ALA A 787 -27.86 67.67 -27.36
CA ALA A 787 -28.12 66.59 -28.34
C ALA A 787 -27.00 65.62 -28.87
N GLU A 788 -27.43 64.36 -29.07
CA GLU A 788 -26.91 63.23 -29.89
C GLU A 788 -25.51 62.56 -29.64
N ALA A 789 -25.55 61.49 -28.82
CA ALA A 789 -25.07 60.09 -29.01
C ALA A 789 -24.14 59.65 -30.19
N PRO A 790 -23.44 58.47 -30.14
CA PRO A 790 -23.12 57.54 -29.02
C PRO A 790 -21.59 57.14 -28.95
N PRO A 791 -21.12 55.87 -28.76
CA PRO A 791 -20.54 55.40 -27.48
C PRO A 791 -19.11 54.76 -27.59
N LEU A 792 -18.72 54.00 -26.54
CA LEU A 792 -17.47 53.20 -26.34
C LEU A 792 -16.25 54.03 -25.89
N GLU A 793 -15.30 53.52 -25.08
CA GLU A 793 -15.26 52.36 -24.16
C GLU A 793 -14.17 52.69 -23.10
N ASP A 794 -14.41 52.46 -21.80
CA ASP A 794 -13.57 53.05 -20.73
C ASP A 794 -12.68 52.04 -19.98
N THR A 795 -11.53 52.51 -19.47
CA THR A 795 -10.45 51.66 -18.94
C THR A 795 -9.91 52.06 -17.55
N GLY A 796 -10.54 51.54 -16.50
CA GLY A 796 -9.84 51.04 -15.30
C GLY A 796 -9.64 51.99 -14.11
N LEU A 797 -9.69 51.37 -12.90
CA LEU A 797 -9.57 52.00 -11.56
C LEU A 797 -10.80 52.90 -11.24
N ILE A 798 -11.20 53.18 -9.99
CA ILE A 798 -10.46 53.47 -8.74
C ILE A 798 -11.10 52.72 -7.52
N GLU A 799 -10.48 52.88 -6.35
CA GLU A 799 -10.83 52.36 -5.02
C GLU A 799 -12.19 52.83 -4.46
N GLU A 800 -12.72 52.14 -3.44
CA GLU A 800 -13.95 52.49 -2.71
C GLU A 800 -13.69 53.43 -1.51
N PRO A 801 -14.42 54.56 -1.39
CA PRO A 801 -14.65 55.22 -0.10
C PRO A 801 -15.95 54.71 0.58
N LEU A 802 -16.01 54.82 1.90
CA LEU A 802 -17.11 54.28 2.73
C LEU A 802 -18.46 55.00 2.53
N GLY A 803 -19.54 54.22 2.45
CA GLY A 803 -20.94 54.70 2.52
C GLY A 803 -21.91 53.56 2.88
N GLU A 804 -22.79 53.80 3.85
CA GLU A 804 -23.66 52.74 4.41
C GLU A 804 -24.93 52.50 3.57
N SER A 805 -24.94 51.49 2.68
CA SER A 805 -26.20 50.99 2.10
C SER A 805 -26.14 49.56 1.54
N SER A 806 -26.92 48.64 2.11
CA SER A 806 -27.39 47.35 1.55
C SER A 806 -26.33 46.28 1.11
N PRO A 807 -26.59 44.96 1.26
CA PRO A 807 -25.63 43.94 0.84
C PRO A 807 -25.51 43.81 -0.69
N ASN A 808 -24.30 44.04 -1.21
CA ASN A 808 -23.98 44.00 -2.64
C ASN A 808 -24.32 42.66 -3.34
N THR A 809 -25.31 42.69 -4.24
CA THR A 809 -25.71 41.55 -5.10
C THR A 809 -24.95 41.49 -6.44
N SER A 810 -24.31 42.60 -6.85
CA SER A 810 -23.58 42.71 -8.13
C SER A 810 -22.33 41.82 -8.18
N THR A 811 -21.58 41.75 -7.08
CA THR A 811 -20.36 40.95 -6.95
C THR A 811 -20.63 39.44 -6.95
N SER A 812 -21.78 38.99 -6.45
CA SER A 812 -22.14 37.56 -6.54
C SER A 812 -22.43 37.12 -7.98
N LEU A 813 -23.11 37.94 -8.78
CA LEU A 813 -23.41 37.60 -10.17
C LEU A 813 -22.15 37.54 -11.05
N THR A 814 -21.20 38.46 -10.86
CA THR A 814 -19.92 38.46 -11.58
C THR A 814 -19.00 37.30 -11.19
N ALA A 815 -19.10 36.79 -9.96
CA ALA A 815 -18.45 35.55 -9.53
C ALA A 815 -19.09 34.27 -10.13
N TRP A 816 -20.29 34.37 -10.73
CA TRP A 816 -21.03 33.26 -11.32
C TRP A 816 -21.09 33.28 -12.86
N ALA A 817 -20.58 34.34 -13.49
CA ALA A 817 -20.60 34.51 -14.94
C ALA A 817 -19.54 33.67 -15.67
N TRP A 818 -19.95 32.99 -16.74
CA TRP A 818 -19.04 32.26 -17.64
C TRP A 818 -18.06 33.21 -18.34
N ARG A 819 -16.75 33.08 -18.07
CA ARG A 819 -15.70 33.71 -18.88
C ARG A 819 -15.22 32.74 -19.95
N LYS A 820 -15.15 33.19 -21.21
CA LYS A 820 -14.48 32.43 -22.28
C LYS A 820 -12.99 32.25 -21.93
N PRO A 821 -12.37 31.09 -22.21
CA PRO A 821 -10.96 30.88 -21.93
C PRO A 821 -10.09 31.86 -22.73
N ARG A 822 -9.10 32.47 -22.07
CA ARG A 822 -8.01 33.17 -22.77
C ARG A 822 -7.01 32.13 -23.30
N PRO A 823 -6.46 32.30 -24.51
CA PRO A 823 -5.32 31.50 -24.95
C PRO A 823 -4.11 31.74 -24.03
N PRO A 824 -3.21 30.75 -23.89
CA PRO A 824 -2.04 30.87 -23.02
C PRO A 824 -1.08 31.98 -23.49
N PRO A 825 -0.34 32.63 -22.58
CA PRO A 825 0.58 33.70 -22.94
C PRO A 825 1.75 33.16 -23.76
N SER A 826 1.86 33.62 -25.02
CA SER A 826 3.03 33.36 -25.86
C SER A 826 4.28 33.99 -25.24
N ARG A 827 5.28 33.17 -24.91
CA ARG A 827 6.62 33.67 -24.59
C ARG A 827 7.18 34.36 -25.82
N LYS A 828 7.63 35.61 -25.67
CA LYS A 828 8.30 36.36 -26.75
C LYS A 828 9.56 35.61 -27.19
N ALA A 829 9.56 35.19 -28.46
CA ALA A 829 10.77 35.09 -29.28
C ALA A 829 10.77 36.28 -30.26
N ALA A 830 11.93 36.62 -30.83
CA ALA A 830 12.15 37.91 -31.49
C ALA A 830 11.40 38.08 -32.83
N GLU A 831 11.18 39.35 -33.20
CA GLU A 831 10.70 39.77 -34.53
C GLU A 831 11.66 39.33 -35.64
N PRO A 832 11.10 39.00 -36.82
CA PRO A 832 11.59 39.56 -38.08
C PRO A 832 10.60 40.64 -38.59
N ARG A 833 11.14 41.79 -39.02
CA ARG A 833 10.34 42.88 -39.60
C ARG A 833 9.88 42.57 -41.04
N PRO A 834 8.78 43.19 -41.50
CA PRO A 834 8.08 42.79 -42.72
C PRO A 834 8.63 43.45 -44.00
N PRO A 835 8.25 42.92 -45.18
CA PRO A 835 7.98 43.71 -46.37
C PRO A 835 6.47 43.99 -46.53
N GLU A 836 6.12 45.19 -47.01
CA GLU A 836 4.75 45.63 -47.31
C GLU A 836 4.27 45.20 -48.71
N PRO A 837 2.95 45.26 -49.01
CA PRO A 837 2.37 44.71 -50.25
C PRO A 837 2.40 45.67 -51.44
N PRO A 838 2.18 45.14 -52.66
CA PRO A 838 0.98 45.52 -53.43
C PRO A 838 0.13 44.28 -53.76
N ALA A 839 -1.21 44.29 -53.77
CA ALA A 839 -2.20 45.25 -54.31
C ALA A 839 -2.35 45.19 -55.84
N VAL A 840 -3.60 45.39 -56.34
CA VAL A 840 -4.03 45.39 -57.77
C VAL A 840 -4.10 43.99 -58.42
N GLN A 841 -5.18 43.52 -59.09
CA GLN A 841 -6.59 43.94 -59.21
C GLN A 841 -7.48 42.75 -59.67
N THR A 842 -8.82 42.88 -59.50
CA THR A 842 -10.01 42.31 -60.21
C THR A 842 -9.85 41.22 -61.32
N VAL A 843 -10.82 40.33 -61.62
CA VAL A 843 -12.26 40.56 -61.99
C VAL A 843 -13.17 39.37 -61.58
N ALA A 844 -14.50 39.59 -61.55
CA ALA A 844 -15.59 38.63 -61.27
C ALA A 844 -16.02 37.82 -62.55
N PRO A 845 -17.17 37.08 -62.68
CA PRO A 845 -18.46 37.17 -61.95
C PRO A 845 -19.24 35.86 -61.60
N LYS A 846 -20.40 36.06 -60.95
CA LYS A 846 -21.60 35.16 -60.85
C LYS A 846 -22.43 35.19 -62.17
N PRO A 847 -23.51 34.39 -62.43
CA PRO A 847 -24.51 33.74 -61.54
C PRO A 847 -24.56 32.19 -61.75
N ALA A 848 -25.61 31.37 -61.53
CA ALA A 848 -27.05 31.51 -61.20
C ALA A 848 -27.58 30.35 -60.31
N ALA A 849 -28.89 30.02 -60.30
CA ALA A 849 -29.51 29.05 -59.38
C ALA A 849 -30.83 28.38 -59.87
N ALA A 850 -31.22 27.30 -59.15
CA ALA A 850 -32.56 26.65 -59.05
C ALA A 850 -32.96 25.60 -60.16
N PRO A 851 -34.11 24.88 -60.06
CA PRO A 851 -34.28 23.54 -59.42
C PRO A 851 -35.05 22.55 -60.35
N PRO A 852 -35.93 21.56 -59.97
CA PRO A 852 -36.26 20.85 -58.70
C PRO A 852 -36.48 19.29 -58.81
N GLN A 853 -36.89 18.62 -57.70
CA GLN A 853 -37.84 17.45 -57.63
C GLN A 853 -37.46 16.06 -58.25
N GLU A 854 -38.15 14.90 -58.02
CA GLU A 854 -38.88 14.34 -56.85
C GLU A 854 -38.94 12.77 -56.87
N LYS A 855 -39.77 12.14 -56.01
CA LYS A 855 -39.96 10.70 -55.70
C LYS A 855 -40.28 9.76 -56.88
N THR A 856 -40.04 8.44 -56.71
CA THR A 856 -41.08 7.36 -56.83
C THR A 856 -40.58 5.95 -56.43
N ALA A 857 -41.54 5.04 -56.15
CA ALA A 857 -41.40 3.58 -56.08
C ALA A 857 -42.60 2.94 -56.83
N PRO A 858 -42.62 1.62 -57.16
CA PRO A 858 -43.42 0.71 -56.30
C PRO A 858 -43.06 -0.81 -56.30
N ALA A 859 -43.65 -1.50 -55.31
CA ALA A 859 -44.10 -2.91 -55.16
C ALA A 859 -43.74 -4.04 -56.15
N GLY A 860 -43.56 -5.26 -55.58
CA GLY A 860 -43.65 -6.55 -56.29
C GLY A 860 -43.43 -7.79 -55.40
N ALA A 861 -44.28 -8.82 -55.54
CA ALA A 861 -44.22 -10.18 -54.94
C ALA A 861 -44.97 -11.16 -55.89
N PRO A 862 -45.15 -12.49 -55.67
CA PRO A 862 -44.71 -13.38 -54.56
C PRO A 862 -44.23 -14.82 -55.02
N LEU A 863 -44.19 -15.79 -54.08
CA LEU A 863 -44.34 -17.28 -54.23
C LEU A 863 -43.24 -18.22 -54.82
N LEU A 864 -43.08 -19.36 -54.12
CA LEU A 864 -42.88 -20.79 -54.53
C LEU A 864 -41.77 -21.27 -55.52
N ALA A 865 -40.83 -22.05 -54.98
CA ALA A 865 -40.31 -23.43 -55.30
C ALA A 865 -40.59 -24.13 -56.68
N PRO A 866 -39.93 -25.27 -57.06
CA PRO A 866 -38.84 -26.05 -56.43
C PRO A 866 -37.67 -26.58 -57.35
N ILE A 867 -36.62 -27.15 -56.70
CA ILE A 867 -35.79 -28.36 -57.04
C ILE A 867 -35.94 -28.97 -58.46
N PRO A 868 -34.86 -29.15 -59.27
CA PRO A 868 -34.09 -30.42 -59.26
C PRO A 868 -32.58 -30.34 -59.60
N SER A 869 -31.94 -31.51 -59.78
CA SER A 869 -30.48 -31.74 -59.78
C SER A 869 -29.95 -32.54 -60.98
N LYS A 870 -28.61 -32.67 -61.06
CA LYS A 870 -27.75 -33.48 -61.99
C LYS A 870 -27.36 -32.79 -63.31
N GLY A 871 -26.13 -32.94 -63.82
CA GLY A 871 -24.95 -33.54 -63.16
C GLY A 871 -23.77 -33.90 -64.09
N GLY A 872 -22.62 -34.23 -63.49
CA GLY A 872 -21.44 -34.83 -64.17
C GLY A 872 -20.49 -33.85 -64.86
N THR A 873 -19.21 -34.18 -65.15
CA THR A 873 -18.32 -35.31 -64.77
C THR A 873 -16.84 -34.79 -64.89
N SER A 874 -15.73 -35.43 -64.50
CA SER A 874 -15.41 -36.71 -63.82
C SER A 874 -13.94 -36.67 -63.33
N LYS A 875 -13.59 -37.32 -62.19
CA LYS A 875 -12.32 -38.08 -62.03
C LYS A 875 -12.25 -38.90 -60.73
N ARG A 876 -11.92 -40.20 -60.89
CA ARG A 876 -11.42 -41.16 -59.88
C ARG A 876 -9.86 -41.08 -59.83
N PRO A 877 -9.13 -41.92 -59.06
CA PRO A 877 -9.47 -42.90 -58.00
C PRO A 877 -8.73 -42.60 -56.67
N ALA A 878 -8.78 -43.39 -55.60
CA ALA A 878 -9.78 -44.30 -55.02
C ALA A 878 -9.37 -44.54 -53.56
N LEU A 879 -10.33 -44.86 -52.68
CA LEU A 879 -10.06 -45.19 -51.27
C LEU A 879 -11.16 -46.14 -50.79
N ASP A 880 -10.85 -47.43 -50.71
CA ASP A 880 -11.83 -48.46 -50.39
C ASP A 880 -11.84 -48.81 -48.89
N LEU A 881 -13.05 -48.79 -48.33
CA LEU A 881 -13.47 -49.48 -47.10
C LEU A 881 -14.03 -50.87 -47.49
N PRO A 882 -14.64 -51.69 -46.60
CA PRO A 882 -14.61 -51.72 -45.13
C PRO A 882 -14.30 -53.14 -44.57
N GLY A 883 -14.32 -53.27 -43.23
CA GLY A 883 -15.15 -54.32 -42.61
C GLY A 883 -14.46 -55.46 -41.85
N THR A 884 -14.76 -55.60 -40.55
CA THR A 884 -15.70 -56.64 -40.04
C THR A 884 -15.79 -56.63 -38.49
N HIS A 885 -17.02 -56.76 -37.99
CA HIS A 885 -17.36 -57.36 -36.70
C HIS A 885 -18.23 -58.59 -37.03
N PRO A 886 -18.18 -59.72 -36.29
CA PRO A 886 -18.44 -59.80 -34.84
C PRO A 886 -17.48 -60.76 -34.07
N GLY A 887 -17.68 -60.96 -32.76
CA GLY A 887 -16.82 -61.87 -31.97
C GLY A 887 -17.11 -61.97 -30.46
N THR A 888 -18.21 -62.61 -30.10
CA THR A 888 -18.69 -63.00 -28.75
C THR A 888 -17.71 -63.78 -27.83
N VAL A 889 -17.85 -63.55 -26.51
CA VAL A 889 -17.83 -64.56 -25.39
C VAL A 889 -16.49 -65.14 -24.85
N ALA A 890 -16.06 -64.55 -23.73
CA ALA A 890 -15.83 -65.12 -22.37
C ALA A 890 -14.95 -66.38 -22.04
N LYS A 891 -14.36 -66.27 -20.83
CA LYS A 891 -13.96 -67.30 -19.82
C LYS A 891 -12.67 -68.15 -19.97
N GLY A 892 -11.83 -68.03 -18.92
CA GLY A 892 -10.94 -69.08 -18.37
C GLY A 892 -9.45 -68.96 -18.72
N THR A 893 -8.49 -69.23 -17.83
CA THR A 893 -8.53 -69.49 -16.37
C THR A 893 -7.18 -69.18 -15.70
N SER A 894 -7.20 -68.69 -14.46
CA SER A 894 -6.16 -68.78 -13.40
C SER A 894 -4.66 -68.69 -13.75
N GLY A 895 -3.97 -67.66 -13.23
CA GLY A 895 -2.49 -67.58 -13.24
C GLY A 895 -1.93 -66.72 -12.10
N THR A 896 -1.83 -67.25 -10.88
CA THR A 896 -1.30 -66.51 -9.72
C THR A 896 0.24 -66.56 -9.66
N ARG A 897 0.92 -65.40 -9.74
CA ARG A 897 2.09 -65.05 -8.89
C ARG A 897 2.68 -63.65 -9.14
N ARG A 898 3.03 -63.01 -8.02
CA ARG A 898 4.18 -62.10 -7.73
C ARG A 898 4.79 -61.24 -8.87
N PRO A 899 4.89 -59.90 -8.71
CA PRO A 899 5.94 -59.12 -9.36
C PRO A 899 7.31 -59.45 -8.72
N VAL A 900 8.35 -59.56 -9.54
CA VAL A 900 9.69 -60.01 -9.12
C VAL A 900 10.76 -59.31 -9.95
N ARG A 901 11.56 -58.44 -9.30
CA ARG A 901 12.98 -58.16 -9.60
C ARG A 901 13.29 -57.46 -10.94
N ASP A 902 14.51 -56.99 -11.26
CA ASP A 902 15.76 -56.67 -10.53
C ASP A 902 16.42 -55.51 -11.35
N ASP A 903 17.54 -54.85 -11.04
CA ASP A 903 18.54 -54.99 -9.97
C ASP A 903 19.22 -53.62 -9.70
N SER A 904 19.78 -53.44 -8.50
CA SER A 904 20.96 -52.59 -8.23
C SER A 904 21.40 -52.77 -6.76
N PRO A 905 22.69 -53.05 -6.44
CA PRO A 905 22.96 -54.13 -5.50
C PRO A 905 23.57 -53.76 -4.14
N PHE A 906 23.20 -54.54 -3.10
CA PHE A 906 23.94 -54.92 -1.87
C PHE A 906 24.58 -53.83 -0.96
N SER A 907 24.68 -53.99 0.37
CA SER A 907 24.22 -55.00 1.34
C SER A 907 24.05 -54.31 2.72
N LYS A 908 23.11 -54.62 3.62
CA LYS A 908 22.72 -55.88 4.29
C LYS A 908 23.77 -56.49 5.24
N VAL A 909 23.65 -56.19 6.55
CA VAL A 909 23.84 -57.17 7.65
C VAL A 909 22.83 -56.88 8.78
N SER A 910 22.19 -57.93 9.30
CA SER A 910 21.37 -58.01 10.54
C SER A 910 20.92 -59.47 10.71
N PRO A 911 20.50 -59.95 11.89
CA PRO A 911 20.73 -59.45 13.27
C PRO A 911 21.31 -60.56 14.19
N ARG A 912 21.41 -60.31 15.51
CA ARG A 912 21.27 -61.35 16.56
C ARG A 912 20.94 -60.74 17.93
N GLU A 913 20.03 -61.40 18.63
CA GLU A 913 19.65 -61.22 20.05
C GLU A 913 20.53 -62.17 20.93
N PRO A 914 20.45 -62.22 22.29
CA PRO A 914 19.43 -61.65 23.18
C PRO A 914 19.92 -61.02 24.52
N GLU A 915 18.94 -60.61 25.34
CA GLU A 915 18.92 -60.50 26.83
C GLU A 915 19.96 -59.64 27.61
N GLY A 916 19.46 -58.89 28.61
CA GLY A 916 20.30 -58.29 29.67
C GLY A 916 19.80 -56.96 30.27
N ALA A 917 19.45 -56.99 31.56
CA ALA A 917 19.24 -55.84 32.45
C ALA A 917 19.64 -56.28 33.89
N PRO A 918 19.87 -55.38 34.90
CA PRO A 918 19.62 -53.93 34.91
C PRO A 918 20.73 -53.03 35.54
N ALA A 919 20.60 -51.70 35.33
CA ALA A 919 20.99 -50.59 36.24
C ALA A 919 22.47 -50.44 36.72
N PRO A 920 22.82 -49.34 37.42
CA PRO A 920 22.57 -47.92 37.10
C PRO A 920 23.88 -47.09 36.99
N VAL A 921 23.85 -45.95 36.28
CA VAL A 921 24.93 -44.94 36.31
C VAL A 921 24.32 -43.53 36.40
N GLU A 922 25.06 -42.62 37.04
CA GLU A 922 24.60 -41.32 37.56
C GLU A 922 24.24 -40.28 36.48
N PRO A 923 23.34 -39.31 36.77
CA PRO A 923 23.01 -38.23 35.85
C PRO A 923 24.14 -37.21 35.73
N SER A 924 24.65 -37.02 34.51
CA SER A 924 25.57 -35.92 34.21
C SER A 924 24.88 -34.55 34.32
N ALA A 925 25.62 -33.57 34.82
CA ALA A 925 25.06 -32.29 35.28
C ALA A 925 24.35 -31.48 34.16
N PRO A 926 23.26 -30.75 34.47
CA PRO A 926 22.52 -29.97 33.50
C PRO A 926 23.35 -28.79 32.95
N VAL A 927 23.37 -28.65 31.62
CA VAL A 927 24.07 -27.55 30.94
C VAL A 927 23.37 -26.22 31.22
N GLN A 928 24.00 -25.39 32.04
CA GLN A 928 23.52 -24.05 32.40
C GLN A 928 23.59 -23.11 31.17
N ASN A 929 22.45 -22.80 30.51
CA ASN A 929 22.32 -21.61 29.65
C ASN A 929 20.88 -21.26 29.18
N THR A 930 19.88 -21.38 30.06
CA THR A 930 18.48 -20.92 29.80
C THR A 930 17.92 -19.98 30.88
N ALA A 931 18.77 -19.50 31.79
CA ALA A 931 18.37 -18.66 32.93
C ALA A 931 18.27 -17.16 32.57
N PHE A 932 17.28 -16.77 31.75
CA PHE A 932 16.73 -15.40 31.71
C PHE A 932 15.32 -15.39 31.09
N LEU A 933 14.29 -15.58 31.93
CA LEU A 933 12.87 -15.43 31.58
C LEU A 933 12.18 -14.50 32.59
N SER A 934 12.42 -13.21 32.45
CA SER A 934 11.58 -12.18 33.09
C SER A 934 10.23 -12.12 32.38
N TRP A 935 9.12 -12.09 33.14
CA TRP A 935 7.78 -11.99 32.56
C TRP A 935 7.56 -10.64 31.86
N GLU A 936 8.26 -9.58 32.31
CA GLU A 936 8.43 -8.34 31.55
C GLU A 936 9.71 -8.38 30.71
N ALA A 937 9.60 -8.03 29.41
CA ALA A 937 10.75 -7.91 28.50
C ALA A 937 10.61 -6.63 27.63
N PRO A 938 11.44 -5.59 27.86
CA PRO A 938 11.33 -4.31 27.16
C PRO A 938 11.48 -4.39 25.62
N PRO A 939 10.98 -3.40 24.85
CA PRO A 939 11.19 -3.33 23.41
C PRO A 939 12.68 -3.12 23.07
N GLY A 940 13.31 -4.15 22.52
CA GLY A 940 14.73 -4.14 22.22
C GLY A 940 15.08 -3.40 20.93
N LYS A 941 15.83 -2.29 21.05
CA LYS A 941 16.77 -1.84 20.01
C LYS A 941 18.15 -2.42 20.33
N MET A 942 18.86 -2.89 19.31
CA MET A 942 20.21 -3.43 19.48
C MET A 942 21.26 -2.31 19.46
N ASP A 943 22.25 -2.39 20.35
CA ASP A 943 23.54 -1.70 20.26
C ASP A 943 24.63 -2.72 20.69
N PRO A 944 25.88 -2.60 20.20
CA PRO A 944 26.83 -3.73 20.18
C PRO A 944 27.61 -3.98 21.47
N VAL A 945 28.07 -5.23 21.62
CA VAL A 945 28.80 -5.77 22.77
C VAL A 945 30.14 -5.05 23.04
N ARG A 946 30.36 -4.59 24.28
CA ARG A 946 31.71 -4.45 24.86
C ARG A 946 31.79 -4.82 26.35
N ARG A 947 32.64 -5.83 26.61
CA ARG A 947 33.47 -6.06 27.82
C ARG A 947 32.78 -6.10 29.19
N ILE A 948 32.74 -7.30 29.77
CA ILE A 948 32.65 -7.52 31.22
C ILE A 948 33.93 -6.98 31.88
N ALA A 949 33.79 -6.27 33.00
CA ALA A 949 34.86 -5.93 33.93
C ALA A 949 34.45 -6.34 35.36
N ARG A 950 35.41 -6.79 36.18
CA ARG A 950 35.16 -7.33 37.54
C ARG A 950 35.29 -6.25 38.62
N ALA A 951 34.35 -6.25 39.57
CA ALA A 951 34.53 -5.85 40.97
C ALA A 951 33.71 -6.85 41.82
N ARG A 952 34.10 -7.41 42.98
CA ARG A 952 34.75 -6.86 44.19
C ARG A 952 33.95 -5.69 44.80
N GLY A 953 33.35 -5.80 45.98
CA GLY A 953 33.19 -6.96 46.87
C GLY A 953 32.54 -6.52 48.20
N SER A 954 31.74 -7.37 48.82
CA SER A 954 31.03 -7.06 50.08
C SER A 954 31.87 -7.40 51.33
N THR A 955 31.68 -6.61 52.39
CA THR A 955 32.39 -6.71 53.68
C THR A 955 31.53 -7.33 54.78
N SER A 956 32.16 -8.12 55.66
CA SER A 956 31.78 -8.45 57.06
C SER A 956 30.30 -8.77 57.39
N VAL A 957 29.89 -10.00 57.74
CA VAL A 957 30.22 -10.82 58.94
C VAL A 957 29.54 -10.35 60.25
N GLY A 958 28.79 -11.24 60.91
CA GLY A 958 28.27 -11.07 62.29
C GLY A 958 26.91 -11.80 62.54
N PRO A 959 26.76 -12.66 63.56
CA PRO A 959 25.53 -13.46 63.78
C PRO A 959 24.53 -12.88 64.81
N ALA A 960 23.36 -13.51 64.88
CA ALA A 960 22.17 -13.17 65.71
C ALA A 960 22.30 -13.70 67.18
N PRO A 961 21.28 -13.69 68.12
CA PRO A 961 19.86 -14.07 67.88
C PRO A 961 18.71 -13.51 68.79
N VAL A 962 17.46 -13.89 68.43
CA VAL A 962 16.26 -14.14 69.29
C VAL A 962 15.49 -12.97 69.96
N LYS A 963 14.35 -12.56 69.36
CA LYS A 963 12.96 -12.99 69.73
C LYS A 963 11.94 -12.56 68.62
N PRO A 964 10.66 -12.98 68.62
CA PRO A 964 9.87 -13.08 67.38
C PRO A 964 9.13 -11.79 66.97
N PRO A 965 8.94 -11.55 65.66
CA PRO A 965 8.00 -10.56 65.15
C PRO A 965 6.55 -11.11 65.11
N PRO A 966 5.52 -10.24 65.16
CA PRO A 966 4.16 -10.60 64.76
C PRO A 966 4.09 -10.88 63.24
N ALA A 967 2.96 -11.45 62.78
CA ALA A 967 2.78 -11.86 61.39
C ALA A 967 3.02 -10.69 60.40
N PRO A 968 3.95 -10.82 59.43
CA PRO A 968 4.20 -9.79 58.45
C PRO A 968 3.07 -9.73 57.41
N ALA A 969 2.63 -8.53 57.07
CA ALA A 969 1.80 -8.30 55.89
C ALA A 969 2.54 -8.77 54.61
N PRO A 970 1.83 -9.28 53.58
CA PRO A 970 2.47 -9.83 52.39
C PRO A 970 3.31 -8.78 51.66
N ALA A 971 4.59 -9.10 51.43
CA ALA A 971 5.54 -8.19 50.82
C ALA A 971 5.18 -7.90 49.34
N ALA A 972 4.91 -6.63 49.05
CA ALA A 972 4.68 -6.17 47.67
C ALA A 972 5.98 -6.32 46.84
N GLY A 973 6.01 -7.32 45.96
CA GLY A 973 7.13 -7.55 45.02
C GLY A 973 7.56 -9.01 44.82
N ALA A 974 7.07 -9.95 45.63
CA ALA A 974 7.36 -11.38 45.42
C ALA A 974 6.56 -11.96 44.24
N GLU A 975 7.24 -12.58 43.27
CA GLU A 975 6.60 -13.39 42.23
C GLU A 975 6.02 -14.68 42.88
N PRO A 976 4.72 -15.00 42.72
CA PRO A 976 4.12 -16.14 43.40
C PRO A 976 4.77 -17.47 42.99
N ALA A 977 4.85 -18.42 43.93
CA ALA A 977 5.49 -19.71 43.73
C ALA A 977 4.96 -20.47 42.50
N VAL A 978 3.66 -20.36 42.20
CA VAL A 978 3.02 -20.96 41.01
C VAL A 978 3.73 -20.56 39.71
N PHE A 979 4.14 -19.29 39.54
CA PHE A 979 4.84 -18.86 38.33
C PHE A 979 6.26 -19.46 38.21
N GLN A 980 6.89 -19.79 39.34
CA GLN A 980 8.16 -20.52 39.35
C GLN A 980 7.92 -21.99 38.96
N GLN A 981 6.89 -22.61 39.53
CA GLN A 981 6.48 -23.98 39.19
C GLN A 981 6.09 -24.13 37.71
N VAL A 982 5.37 -23.15 37.12
CA VAL A 982 5.07 -23.11 35.67
C VAL A 982 6.33 -23.04 34.82
N ARG A 983 7.38 -22.31 35.24
CA ARG A 983 8.66 -22.28 34.51
C ARG A 983 9.34 -23.65 34.51
N GLU A 984 9.28 -24.36 35.63
CA GLU A 984 9.85 -25.71 35.81
C GLU A 984 9.03 -26.80 35.09
N ARG A 985 7.70 -26.72 35.17
CA ARG A 985 6.73 -27.69 34.64
C ARG A 985 5.75 -27.04 33.64
N PRO A 986 6.23 -26.58 32.48
CA PRO A 986 5.44 -25.82 31.50
C PRO A 986 4.40 -26.66 30.71
N LEU A 987 4.14 -27.90 31.12
CA LEU A 987 3.11 -28.79 30.55
C LEU A 987 2.19 -29.38 31.64
N ASP A 988 2.21 -28.83 32.86
CA ASP A 988 1.30 -29.19 33.95
C ASP A 988 0.08 -28.26 33.89
N GLU A 989 -1.08 -28.80 33.49
CA GLU A 989 -2.29 -28.01 33.24
C GLU A 989 -2.83 -27.31 34.50
N LYS A 990 -2.61 -27.89 35.68
CA LYS A 990 -3.15 -27.40 36.96
C LYS A 990 -2.52 -26.08 37.36
N LEU A 991 -1.21 -25.94 37.16
CA LEU A 991 -0.48 -24.70 37.44
C LEU A 991 -0.97 -23.53 36.57
N TYR A 992 -1.46 -23.80 35.35
CA TYR A 992 -2.07 -22.77 34.50
C TYR A 992 -3.47 -22.35 34.96
N PHE A 993 -4.25 -23.24 35.58
CA PHE A 993 -5.50 -22.87 36.27
C PHE A 993 -5.21 -22.02 37.51
N GLU A 994 -4.23 -22.38 38.35
CA GLU A 994 -3.82 -21.57 39.51
C GLU A 994 -3.33 -20.16 39.12
N VAL A 995 -2.58 -20.04 38.00
CA VAL A 995 -2.21 -18.73 37.44
C VAL A 995 -3.42 -17.96 36.90
N ALA A 996 -4.43 -18.65 36.34
CA ALA A 996 -5.66 -18.00 35.89
C ALA A 996 -6.46 -17.40 37.06
N GLU A 997 -6.65 -18.16 38.14
CA GLU A 997 -7.31 -17.69 39.37
C GLU A 997 -6.60 -16.47 39.97
N TYR A 998 -5.26 -16.46 39.95
CA TYR A 998 -4.45 -15.32 40.42
C TYR A 998 -4.64 -14.05 39.59
N PHE A 999 -4.83 -14.15 38.26
CA PHE A 999 -5.16 -12.99 37.42
C PHE A 999 -6.61 -12.53 37.62
N GLU A 1000 -7.54 -13.48 37.76
CA GLU A 1000 -8.97 -13.21 37.99
C GLU A 1000 -9.21 -12.52 39.34
N ALA A 1001 -8.54 -12.97 40.40
CA ALA A 1001 -8.53 -12.32 41.72
C ALA A 1001 -7.95 -10.89 41.73
N ARG A 1002 -7.34 -10.45 40.61
CA ARG A 1002 -6.83 -9.09 40.38
C ARG A 1002 -7.63 -8.30 39.35
N GLY A 1003 -8.75 -8.84 38.85
CA GLY A 1003 -9.60 -8.21 37.84
C GLY A 1003 -9.09 -8.34 36.40
N ASP A 1004 -8.03 -9.11 36.15
CA ASP A 1004 -7.47 -9.30 34.80
C ASP A 1004 -8.09 -10.51 34.11
N ALA A 1005 -9.35 -10.35 33.70
CA ALA A 1005 -10.13 -11.39 33.04
C ALA A 1005 -9.52 -11.83 31.68
N GLU A 1006 -8.79 -10.95 30.98
CA GLU A 1006 -8.16 -11.31 29.70
C GLU A 1006 -6.93 -12.21 29.89
N ARG A 1007 -6.02 -11.88 30.82
CA ARG A 1007 -4.88 -12.77 31.13
C ARG A 1007 -5.38 -14.07 31.77
N ALA A 1008 -6.39 -14.02 32.64
CA ALA A 1008 -7.01 -15.23 33.20
C ALA A 1008 -7.58 -16.15 32.11
N ALA A 1009 -8.34 -15.61 31.15
CA ALA A 1009 -8.89 -16.39 30.04
C ALA A 1009 -7.81 -17.03 29.14
N LEU A 1010 -6.71 -16.32 28.86
CA LEU A 1010 -5.57 -16.88 28.13
C LEU A 1010 -4.94 -18.07 28.89
N MET A 1011 -4.81 -17.98 30.21
CA MET A 1011 -4.18 -19.04 31.01
C MET A 1011 -5.07 -20.29 31.12
N ARG A 1012 -6.40 -20.14 31.22
CA ARG A 1012 -7.34 -21.28 31.11
C ARG A 1012 -7.25 -21.94 29.72
N GLU A 1013 -7.20 -21.16 28.64
CA GLU A 1013 -7.04 -21.71 27.28
C GLU A 1013 -5.73 -22.49 27.11
N ILE A 1014 -4.64 -22.06 27.76
CA ILE A 1014 -3.38 -22.81 27.78
C ILE A 1014 -3.54 -24.14 28.54
N ALA A 1015 -4.22 -24.14 29.69
CA ALA A 1015 -4.51 -25.37 30.44
C ALA A 1015 -5.37 -26.36 29.65
N ASP A 1016 -6.50 -25.90 29.08
CA ASP A 1016 -7.38 -26.69 28.20
C ASP A 1016 -6.60 -27.26 26.99
N ALA A 1017 -5.73 -26.46 26.37
CA ALA A 1017 -4.91 -26.87 25.24
C ALA A 1017 -3.82 -27.90 25.60
N ILE A 1018 -3.27 -27.83 26.82
CA ILE A 1018 -2.36 -28.85 27.37
C ILE A 1018 -3.12 -30.16 27.56
N GLU A 1019 -4.31 -30.13 28.20
CA GLU A 1019 -5.17 -31.32 28.35
C GLU A 1019 -5.60 -31.91 27.00
N GLY A 1020 -5.66 -31.09 25.95
CA GLY A 1020 -5.96 -31.49 24.57
C GLY A 1020 -7.36 -31.13 24.10
N ARG A 1021 -8.05 -30.23 24.81
CA ARG A 1021 -9.33 -29.64 24.41
C ARG A 1021 -9.07 -28.53 23.39
N GLU A 1022 -9.73 -28.60 22.23
CA GLU A 1022 -9.61 -27.57 21.18
C GLU A 1022 -10.67 -26.48 21.33
N GLY A 1023 -10.25 -25.30 21.81
CA GLY A 1023 -11.09 -24.10 21.83
C GLY A 1023 -11.31 -23.49 20.44
N PRO A 1024 -12.41 -22.74 20.22
CA PRO A 1024 -12.73 -22.15 18.92
C PRO A 1024 -11.75 -21.02 18.55
N ALA A 1025 -10.93 -21.24 17.53
CA ALA A 1025 -9.95 -20.26 17.05
C ALA A 1025 -10.62 -19.09 16.31
N PRO A 1026 -10.67 -17.86 16.87
CA PRO A 1026 -11.48 -16.77 16.33
C PRO A 1026 -11.00 -16.32 14.94
N ARG A 1027 -11.97 -16.07 14.04
CA ARG A 1027 -11.80 -15.31 12.78
C ARG A 1027 -11.64 -13.81 13.07
N ALA A 1028 -10.66 -13.44 13.89
CA ALA A 1028 -10.40 -12.05 14.24
C ALA A 1028 -9.77 -11.31 13.05
N LEU A 1029 -10.43 -10.24 12.57
CA LEU A 1029 -9.86 -9.27 11.63
C LEU A 1029 -8.77 -8.44 12.34
N ARG A 1030 -7.60 -9.05 12.51
CA ARG A 1030 -6.42 -8.44 13.13
C ARG A 1030 -5.72 -7.50 12.16
N ARG A 1031 -5.17 -6.40 12.69
CA ARG A 1031 -4.29 -5.50 11.95
C ARG A 1031 -3.02 -6.24 11.46
N PRO A 1032 -2.42 -5.84 10.32
CA PRO A 1032 -1.13 -6.36 9.90
C PRO A 1032 -0.02 -6.11 10.94
N LEU A 1033 0.85 -7.09 11.17
CA LEU A 1033 1.97 -6.96 12.09
C LEU A 1033 3.06 -6.03 11.54
N SER A 1034 3.43 -5.05 12.36
CA SER A 1034 4.60 -4.20 12.13
C SER A 1034 5.90 -5.01 12.06
N ALA A 1035 6.97 -4.41 11.52
CA ALA A 1035 8.28 -5.02 11.47
C ALA A 1035 8.87 -5.32 12.88
N GLU A 1036 8.50 -4.54 13.89
CA GLU A 1036 8.93 -4.74 15.30
C GLU A 1036 8.14 -5.87 16.00
N GLU A 1037 6.84 -6.00 15.69
CA GLU A 1037 6.02 -7.14 16.12
C GLU A 1037 6.53 -8.45 15.47
N ARG A 1038 6.79 -8.43 14.15
CA ARG A 1038 7.34 -9.58 13.38
C ARG A 1038 8.74 -10.01 13.81
N SER A 1039 9.71 -9.10 13.89
CA SER A 1039 11.05 -9.42 14.40
C SER A 1039 10.99 -9.91 15.87
N GLY A 1040 9.95 -9.50 16.58
CA GLY A 1040 9.53 -10.04 17.87
C GLY A 1040 9.22 -11.53 17.92
N LEU A 1041 8.81 -12.16 16.81
CA LEU A 1041 8.51 -13.59 16.73
C LEU A 1041 9.79 -14.44 16.71
N ARG A 1042 10.90 -13.92 16.13
CA ARG A 1042 12.21 -14.60 16.10
C ARG A 1042 12.66 -14.99 17.51
N HIS A 1043 12.95 -16.27 17.72
CA HIS A 1043 13.51 -16.81 18.96
C HIS A 1043 14.82 -16.08 19.34
N PRO A 1044 15.14 -15.85 20.63
CA PRO A 1044 16.29 -15.03 21.04
C PRO A 1044 17.64 -15.47 20.44
N LEU A 1045 17.86 -16.77 20.25
CA LEU A 1045 19.08 -17.28 19.60
C LEU A 1045 19.28 -16.72 18.17
N LEU A 1046 18.20 -16.42 17.44
CA LEU A 1046 18.29 -15.79 16.11
C LEU A 1046 18.56 -14.28 16.16
N ARG A 1047 18.68 -13.68 17.35
CA ARG A 1047 19.07 -12.28 17.57
C ARG A 1047 20.51 -12.14 18.09
N THR A 1048 21.26 -13.24 18.06
CA THR A 1048 22.70 -13.27 18.34
C THR A 1048 23.50 -13.04 17.05
N PRO A 1049 24.82 -12.73 17.09
CA PRO A 1049 25.63 -12.54 15.89
C PRO A 1049 25.56 -13.70 14.86
N PRO A 1050 25.49 -14.99 15.26
CA PRO A 1050 25.14 -16.09 14.35
C PRO A 1050 23.83 -15.89 13.56
N GLY A 1051 22.75 -15.50 14.24
CA GLY A 1051 21.44 -15.27 13.62
C GLY A 1051 21.34 -13.96 12.83
N GLU A 1052 22.11 -12.94 13.21
CA GLU A 1052 22.28 -11.72 12.40
C GLU A 1052 23.08 -12.01 11.11
N LEU A 1053 24.17 -12.77 11.20
CA LEU A 1053 24.97 -13.13 10.02
C LEU A 1053 24.10 -13.86 9.00
N LEU A 1054 23.32 -14.85 9.45
CA LEU A 1054 22.34 -15.56 8.61
C LEU A 1054 21.23 -14.64 8.08
N ALA A 1055 20.82 -13.60 8.80
CA ALA A 1055 19.86 -12.63 8.28
C ALA A 1055 20.47 -11.73 7.19
N CYS A 1056 21.77 -11.47 7.24
CA CYS A 1056 22.48 -10.78 6.18
C CYS A 1056 22.76 -11.68 4.95
N VAL A 1057 23.06 -12.97 5.14
CA VAL A 1057 23.63 -13.82 4.07
C VAL A 1057 22.82 -15.06 3.67
N GLY A 1058 21.78 -15.44 4.41
CA GLY A 1058 21.05 -16.69 4.23
C GLY A 1058 20.48 -16.90 2.82
N LEU A 1059 20.00 -15.83 2.19
CA LEU A 1059 19.54 -15.84 0.80
C LEU A 1059 20.64 -16.22 -0.21
N ALA A 1060 21.89 -15.79 0.04
CA ALA A 1060 23.04 -16.20 -0.76
C ALA A 1060 23.44 -17.66 -0.49
N LEU A 1061 23.30 -18.13 0.75
CA LEU A 1061 23.55 -19.55 1.07
C LEU A 1061 22.53 -20.47 0.37
N CYS A 1062 21.26 -20.06 0.28
CA CYS A 1062 20.24 -20.79 -0.48
C CYS A 1062 20.55 -20.83 -1.98
N ARG A 1063 21.10 -19.75 -2.55
CA ARG A 1063 21.50 -19.68 -3.96
C ARG A 1063 22.79 -20.46 -4.29
N LEU A 1064 23.63 -20.78 -3.30
CA LEU A 1064 24.71 -21.77 -3.46
C LEU A 1064 24.18 -23.22 -3.50
N PHE A 1065 23.03 -23.47 -2.88
CA PHE A 1065 22.49 -24.83 -2.72
C PHE A 1065 20.99 -24.88 -3.06
N PRO A 1066 20.61 -24.57 -4.31
CA PRO A 1066 19.22 -24.65 -4.76
C PRO A 1066 18.69 -26.08 -4.64
N ALA A 1067 17.40 -26.21 -4.36
CA ALA A 1067 16.75 -27.50 -4.21
C ALA A 1067 16.39 -28.11 -5.57
N TYR A 1068 16.71 -29.40 -5.73
CA TYR A 1068 16.38 -30.21 -6.90
C TYR A 1068 15.51 -31.40 -6.48
N GLY A 1069 14.52 -31.77 -7.31
CA GLY A 1069 13.60 -32.87 -7.04
C GLY A 1069 12.18 -32.58 -7.55
N ARG A 1070 11.24 -33.51 -7.32
CA ARG A 1070 9.87 -33.44 -7.88
C ARG A 1070 9.14 -32.15 -7.49
N GLY A 1071 9.07 -31.83 -6.20
CA GLY A 1071 8.48 -30.57 -5.70
C GLY A 1071 9.25 -29.29 -6.07
N ALA A 1072 10.47 -29.37 -6.60
CA ALA A 1072 11.17 -28.21 -7.16
C ALA A 1072 10.82 -27.98 -8.65
N GLY A 1073 10.55 -29.07 -9.38
CA GLY A 1073 10.20 -29.06 -10.80
C GLY A 1073 8.71 -28.84 -11.10
N THR A 1074 7.82 -29.05 -10.12
CA THR A 1074 6.39 -28.71 -10.25
C THR A 1074 6.19 -27.23 -10.60
N GLN A 1075 5.33 -26.96 -11.58
CA GLN A 1075 4.92 -25.61 -12.01
C GLN A 1075 3.40 -25.45 -12.11
N GLU A 1076 2.63 -26.34 -11.45
CA GLU A 1076 1.16 -26.25 -11.45
C GLU A 1076 0.69 -25.31 -10.32
N PRO A 1077 0.11 -24.14 -10.63
CA PRO A 1077 -0.35 -23.21 -9.60
C PRO A 1077 -1.58 -23.75 -8.87
N LEU A 1078 -1.68 -23.47 -7.57
CA LEU A 1078 -2.84 -23.84 -6.76
C LEU A 1078 -4.10 -23.08 -7.23
N ARG A 1079 -5.06 -23.80 -7.81
CA ARG A 1079 -6.38 -23.28 -8.19
C ARG A 1079 -7.46 -23.75 -7.20
N PRO A 1080 -8.51 -22.95 -6.92
CA PRO A 1080 -9.59 -23.34 -6.00
C PRO A 1080 -10.35 -24.59 -6.47
N GLU A 1081 -10.41 -24.83 -7.78
CA GLU A 1081 -11.05 -26.00 -8.40
C GLU A 1081 -10.33 -27.34 -8.15
N ARG A 1082 -9.09 -27.35 -7.63
CA ARG A 1082 -8.28 -28.58 -7.54
C ARG A 1082 -8.72 -29.58 -6.46
N GLY A 1083 -9.61 -29.18 -5.54
CA GLY A 1083 -10.18 -30.07 -4.52
C GLY A 1083 -10.86 -29.29 -3.40
N PRO A 1084 -11.67 -29.95 -2.55
CA PRO A 1084 -12.50 -29.28 -1.54
C PRO A 1084 -11.70 -28.52 -0.48
N GLY A 1085 -10.43 -28.88 -0.24
CA GLY A 1085 -9.53 -28.15 0.66
C GLY A 1085 -8.79 -26.97 0.00
N ALA A 1086 -8.71 -26.90 -1.33
CA ALA A 1086 -8.02 -25.83 -2.03
C ALA A 1086 -8.54 -24.40 -1.76
N PRO A 1087 -9.86 -24.11 -1.79
CA PRO A 1087 -10.33 -22.75 -1.51
C PRO A 1087 -10.05 -22.33 -0.06
N LEU A 1088 -10.16 -23.24 0.90
CA LEU A 1088 -9.84 -22.99 2.31
C LEU A 1088 -8.33 -22.79 2.54
N ALA A 1089 -7.49 -23.51 1.80
CA ALA A 1089 -6.04 -23.29 1.81
C ALA A 1089 -5.68 -21.90 1.26
N ILE A 1090 -6.34 -21.45 0.19
CA ILE A 1090 -6.18 -20.11 -0.38
C ILE A 1090 -6.70 -19.03 0.59
N GLU A 1091 -7.88 -19.20 1.21
CA GLU A 1091 -8.42 -18.29 2.24
C GLU A 1091 -7.46 -18.15 3.43
N ALA A 1092 -6.95 -19.28 3.93
CA ALA A 1092 -6.03 -19.31 5.06
C ALA A 1092 -4.67 -18.67 4.74
N LEU A 1093 -4.15 -18.83 3.52
CA LEU A 1093 -2.98 -18.08 3.05
C LEU A 1093 -3.29 -16.58 3.01
N ALA A 1094 -4.32 -16.17 2.27
CA ALA A 1094 -4.67 -14.75 2.09
C ALA A 1094 -4.97 -14.03 3.42
N ALA A 1095 -5.56 -14.72 4.41
CA ALA A 1095 -5.75 -14.19 5.75
C ALA A 1095 -4.41 -14.02 6.50
N THR A 1096 -3.47 -14.94 6.31
CA THR A 1096 -2.16 -14.92 6.99
C THR A 1096 -1.16 -13.97 6.34
N GLU A 1097 -1.21 -13.79 5.01
CA GLU A 1097 -0.45 -12.75 4.30
C GLU A 1097 -0.83 -11.35 4.83
N ARG A 1098 -2.14 -11.06 4.89
CA ARG A 1098 -2.68 -9.83 5.47
C ARG A 1098 -2.27 -9.63 6.93
N LEU A 1099 -2.32 -10.68 7.75
CA LEU A 1099 -1.89 -10.63 9.15
C LEU A 1099 -0.39 -10.36 9.29
N LEU A 1100 0.46 -11.05 8.54
CA LEU A 1100 1.91 -10.92 8.71
C LEU A 1100 2.50 -9.74 7.93
N GLY A 1101 1.80 -9.20 6.93
CA GLY A 1101 2.41 -8.24 5.98
C GLY A 1101 3.58 -8.86 5.22
N ILE A 1102 3.40 -10.13 4.80
CA ILE A 1102 4.34 -10.92 4.01
C ILE A 1102 3.52 -11.57 2.89
N GLU A 1103 3.79 -11.19 1.65
CA GLU A 1103 3.20 -11.80 0.45
C GLU A 1103 3.79 -13.21 0.24
N ALA A 1104 2.96 -14.17 -0.16
CA ALA A 1104 3.42 -15.48 -0.56
C ALA A 1104 4.13 -15.40 -1.93
N PRO A 1105 5.22 -16.17 -2.14
CA PRO A 1105 5.71 -16.41 -3.49
C PRO A 1105 4.74 -17.34 -4.24
N GLU A 1106 5.07 -17.63 -5.50
CA GLU A 1106 4.41 -18.63 -6.35
C GLU A 1106 3.93 -19.87 -5.56
N VAL A 1107 2.60 -20.03 -5.46
CA VAL A 1107 1.93 -21.10 -4.71
C VAL A 1107 1.63 -22.25 -5.65
N VAL A 1108 2.38 -23.34 -5.50
CA VAL A 1108 2.40 -24.49 -6.41
C VAL A 1108 1.81 -25.73 -5.71
N LEU A 1109 1.10 -26.57 -6.45
CA LEU A 1109 0.66 -27.87 -5.95
C LEU A 1109 1.86 -28.82 -5.85
N SER A 1110 2.12 -29.33 -4.64
CA SER A 1110 3.14 -30.37 -4.41
C SER A 1110 2.74 -31.70 -5.04
N GLU A 1111 3.70 -32.53 -5.40
CA GLU A 1111 3.40 -33.93 -5.74
C GLU A 1111 3.14 -34.81 -4.51
N ASP A 1112 3.56 -34.38 -3.33
CA ASP A 1112 3.57 -35.19 -2.11
C ASP A 1112 2.36 -34.94 -1.20
N ASN A 1113 2.01 -35.93 -0.37
CA ASN A 1113 1.13 -35.76 0.79
C ASN A 1113 1.88 -35.06 1.95
N GLY A 1114 2.68 -34.06 1.62
CA GLY A 1114 3.46 -33.29 2.59
C GLY A 1114 2.59 -32.43 3.51
N PRO A 1115 3.20 -31.70 4.46
CA PRO A 1115 2.46 -30.78 5.31
C PRO A 1115 1.70 -29.74 4.46
N PRO A 1116 0.56 -29.19 4.94
CA PRO A 1116 -0.33 -28.36 4.13
C PRO A 1116 0.37 -27.25 3.36
N PHE A 1117 1.35 -26.60 3.99
CA PHE A 1117 2.30 -25.71 3.33
C PHE A 1117 3.74 -26.09 3.66
N SER A 1118 4.62 -26.03 2.66
CA SER A 1118 6.07 -26.24 2.77
C SER A 1118 6.82 -25.29 1.84
N LEU A 1119 8.04 -24.88 2.22
CA LEU A 1119 8.80 -23.89 1.47
C LEU A 1119 10.06 -24.53 0.86
N VAL A 1120 10.29 -24.26 -0.43
CA VAL A 1120 11.44 -24.75 -1.19
C VAL A 1120 12.08 -23.56 -1.91
N TYR A 1121 13.42 -23.54 -1.97
CA TYR A 1121 14.17 -22.52 -2.71
C TYR A 1121 14.80 -23.16 -3.95
N THR A 1122 14.42 -22.67 -5.14
CA THR A 1122 15.02 -23.09 -6.42
C THR A 1122 15.95 -21.99 -6.92
N ASN A 1123 15.54 -21.20 -7.92
CA ASN A 1123 16.17 -19.90 -8.22
C ASN A 1123 15.55 -18.76 -7.39
N THR A 1124 14.34 -19.00 -6.88
CA THR A 1124 13.51 -18.13 -6.03
C THR A 1124 12.87 -18.99 -4.94
N PRO A 1125 12.37 -18.41 -3.83
CA PRO A 1125 11.49 -19.14 -2.91
C PRO A 1125 10.17 -19.50 -3.62
N ARG A 1126 9.66 -20.70 -3.37
CA ARG A 1126 8.36 -21.21 -3.82
C ARG A 1126 7.60 -21.84 -2.65
N LEU A 1127 6.28 -21.70 -2.64
CA LEU A 1127 5.42 -22.24 -1.60
C LEU A 1127 4.65 -23.45 -2.14
N LEU A 1128 4.96 -24.64 -1.63
CA LEU A 1128 4.34 -25.89 -2.07
C LEU A 1128 3.19 -26.28 -1.14
N THR A 1129 2.01 -26.46 -1.72
CA THR A 1129 0.79 -26.92 -1.02
C THR A 1129 0.67 -28.43 -1.10
N GLY A 1130 0.61 -29.13 0.04
CA GLY A 1130 0.57 -30.59 0.09
C GLY A 1130 -0.74 -31.18 -0.45
N LYS A 1131 -0.68 -32.29 -1.23
CA LYS A 1131 -1.87 -32.91 -1.85
C LYS A 1131 -2.98 -33.27 -0.86
N GLN A 1132 -2.62 -33.60 0.38
CA GLN A 1132 -3.58 -33.93 1.43
C GLN A 1132 -4.47 -32.72 1.78
N ALA A 1133 -3.91 -31.52 1.89
CA ALA A 1133 -4.64 -30.29 2.21
C ALA A 1133 -5.55 -29.78 1.09
N VAL A 1134 -5.41 -30.32 -0.13
CA VAL A 1134 -6.32 -30.05 -1.25
C VAL A 1134 -7.43 -31.11 -1.32
N ARG A 1135 -7.10 -32.38 -1.01
CA ARG A 1135 -8.03 -33.51 -1.04
C ARG A 1135 -8.95 -33.59 0.18
N GLN A 1136 -8.48 -33.14 1.34
CA GLN A 1136 -9.21 -33.17 2.62
C GLN A 1136 -9.49 -31.75 3.09
N VAL A 1137 -10.68 -31.56 3.68
CA VAL A 1137 -11.04 -30.31 4.37
C VAL A 1137 -10.35 -30.33 5.73
N LEU A 1138 -9.23 -29.61 5.83
CA LEU A 1138 -8.54 -29.33 7.09
C LEU A 1138 -9.15 -28.10 7.76
N SER A 1139 -8.95 -27.95 9.08
CA SER A 1139 -9.54 -26.81 9.79
C SER A 1139 -8.90 -25.49 9.37
N ALA A 1140 -9.68 -24.41 9.29
CA ALA A 1140 -9.15 -23.08 9.00
C ALA A 1140 -8.17 -22.57 10.07
N ALA A 1141 -8.14 -23.20 11.26
CA ALA A 1141 -7.17 -22.93 12.31
C ALA A 1141 -5.81 -23.62 12.02
N GLU A 1142 -5.84 -24.90 11.63
CA GLU A 1142 -4.67 -25.69 11.22
C GLU A 1142 -4.01 -25.13 9.96
N LEU A 1143 -4.82 -24.80 8.94
CA LEU A 1143 -4.32 -24.20 7.69
C LEU A 1143 -3.60 -22.87 7.96
N ARG A 1144 -4.18 -21.98 8.79
CA ARG A 1144 -3.52 -20.74 9.23
C ARG A 1144 -2.26 -21.00 10.06
N PHE A 1145 -2.25 -22.01 10.92
CA PHE A 1145 -1.06 -22.40 11.67
C PHE A 1145 0.12 -22.77 10.74
N TYR A 1146 -0.13 -23.55 9.69
CA TYR A 1146 0.92 -23.88 8.72
C TYR A 1146 1.27 -22.75 7.76
N ALA A 1147 0.30 -21.91 7.37
CA ALA A 1147 0.55 -20.71 6.58
C ALA A 1147 1.50 -19.76 7.34
N GLY A 1148 1.22 -19.49 8.62
CA GLY A 1148 2.04 -18.60 9.45
C GLY A 1148 3.47 -19.12 9.64
N ARG A 1149 3.62 -20.44 9.80
CA ARG A 1149 4.93 -21.11 9.83
C ARG A 1149 5.68 -20.93 8.51
N ALA A 1150 5.02 -21.13 7.37
CA ALA A 1150 5.67 -21.09 6.05
C ALA A 1150 6.03 -19.67 5.61
N LEU A 1151 5.13 -18.69 5.80
CA LEU A 1151 5.36 -17.30 5.42
C LEU A 1151 6.45 -16.63 6.27
N LEU A 1152 6.55 -16.91 7.58
CA LEU A 1152 7.69 -16.40 8.35
C LEU A 1152 9.02 -16.98 7.85
N CYS A 1153 9.04 -18.23 7.36
CA CYS A 1153 10.25 -18.86 6.81
C CYS A 1153 10.75 -18.24 5.50
N LEU A 1154 10.08 -17.22 4.94
CA LEU A 1154 10.61 -16.42 3.83
C LEU A 1154 11.74 -15.47 4.27
N GLY A 1155 11.86 -15.16 5.57
CA GLY A 1155 12.98 -14.38 6.10
C GLY A 1155 14.32 -15.09 5.91
N PRO A 1156 15.40 -14.41 5.46
CA PRO A 1156 16.61 -15.06 4.92
C PRO A 1156 17.31 -16.01 5.89
N GLU A 1157 17.34 -15.71 7.19
CA GLU A 1157 17.90 -16.62 8.20
C GLU A 1157 17.06 -17.88 8.39
N LEU A 1158 15.73 -17.75 8.39
CA LEU A 1158 14.79 -18.86 8.56
C LEU A 1158 14.78 -19.73 7.30
N LEU A 1159 14.77 -19.10 6.12
CA LEU A 1159 14.88 -19.74 4.81
C LEU A 1159 16.11 -20.66 4.74
N ALA A 1160 17.29 -20.15 5.08
CA ALA A 1160 18.52 -20.94 5.11
C ALA A 1160 18.44 -22.09 6.12
N LEU A 1161 18.01 -21.82 7.35
CA LEU A 1161 17.94 -22.82 8.43
C LEU A 1161 16.82 -23.87 8.25
N ARG A 1162 15.85 -23.63 7.36
CA ARG A 1162 14.71 -24.52 7.11
C ARG A 1162 14.79 -25.28 5.79
N SER A 1163 15.49 -24.74 4.78
CA SER A 1163 15.65 -25.38 3.47
C SER A 1163 17.02 -26.06 3.27
N LEU A 1164 18.08 -25.70 4.03
CA LEU A 1164 19.42 -26.27 3.87
C LEU A 1164 19.77 -27.31 4.95
N LYS A 1165 20.59 -28.30 4.58
CA LYS A 1165 21.21 -29.26 5.52
C LYS A 1165 22.37 -28.60 6.28
N LYS A 1166 22.73 -29.13 7.46
CA LYS A 1166 23.84 -28.64 8.30
C LYS A 1166 25.14 -28.43 7.50
N ASP A 1167 25.49 -29.38 6.66
CA ASP A 1167 26.73 -29.36 5.85
C ASP A 1167 26.67 -28.39 4.65
N GLN A 1168 25.47 -27.98 4.24
CA GLN A 1168 25.28 -26.92 3.23
C GLN A 1168 25.43 -25.54 3.87
N VAL A 1169 24.85 -25.32 5.05
CA VAL A 1169 25.05 -24.06 5.81
C VAL A 1169 26.54 -23.86 6.13
N LEU A 1170 27.23 -24.89 6.61
CA LEU A 1170 28.65 -24.81 6.96
C LEU A 1170 29.54 -24.57 5.73
N ARG A 1171 29.31 -25.27 4.61
CA ARG A 1171 30.02 -24.99 3.34
C ARG A 1171 29.74 -23.58 2.85
N GLY A 1172 28.47 -23.15 2.85
CA GLY A 1172 28.07 -21.79 2.47
C GLY A 1172 28.84 -20.69 3.22
N LEU A 1173 29.06 -20.88 4.53
CA LEU A 1173 29.89 -19.98 5.33
C LEU A 1173 31.38 -20.06 5.00
N ALA A 1174 31.89 -21.20 4.51
CA ALA A 1174 33.27 -21.31 4.02
C ALA A 1174 33.46 -20.53 2.71
N HIS A 1175 32.53 -20.63 1.74
CA HIS A 1175 32.57 -19.82 0.51
C HIS A 1175 32.34 -18.31 0.80
N LEU A 1176 31.56 -17.97 1.83
CA LEU A 1176 31.49 -16.60 2.34
C LEU A 1176 32.84 -16.16 2.94
N SER A 1177 33.54 -17.02 3.68
CA SER A 1177 34.85 -16.70 4.27
C SER A 1177 35.91 -16.38 3.21
N SER A 1178 35.93 -17.11 2.08
CA SER A 1178 36.85 -16.80 0.98
C SER A 1178 36.51 -15.47 0.31
N VAL A 1179 35.23 -15.19 0.03
CA VAL A 1179 34.76 -13.88 -0.50
C VAL A 1179 35.09 -12.70 0.42
N LEU A 1180 35.01 -12.89 1.74
CA LEU A 1180 35.34 -11.84 2.71
C LEU A 1180 36.85 -11.63 2.90
N LYS A 1181 37.68 -12.63 2.59
CA LYS A 1181 39.15 -12.55 2.68
C LYS A 1181 39.80 -12.07 1.38
N ASP A 1182 39.28 -12.50 0.24
CA ASP A 1182 39.66 -12.02 -1.09
C ASP A 1182 38.42 -11.61 -1.89
N SER A 1183 38.21 -10.30 -1.99
CA SER A 1183 37.11 -9.71 -2.76
C SER A 1183 37.23 -9.97 -4.27
N LYS A 1184 38.41 -10.35 -4.77
CA LYS A 1184 38.66 -10.67 -6.18
C LYS A 1184 38.44 -12.14 -6.53
N ALA A 1185 38.36 -13.05 -5.56
CA ALA A 1185 38.26 -14.51 -5.76
C ALA A 1185 37.28 -14.89 -6.88
N THR A 1186 37.74 -15.58 -7.93
CA THR A 1186 37.02 -15.70 -9.22
C THR A 1186 36.10 -16.92 -9.35
N GLY A 1187 36.10 -17.84 -8.38
CA GLY A 1187 35.31 -19.08 -8.44
C GLY A 1187 33.79 -18.86 -8.55
N PRO A 1188 33.03 -19.82 -9.12
CA PRO A 1188 31.60 -19.67 -9.39
C PRO A 1188 30.77 -19.46 -8.11
N GLU A 1189 31.14 -20.12 -7.02
CA GLU A 1189 30.51 -19.96 -5.70
C GLU A 1189 30.77 -18.55 -5.14
N ALA A 1190 32.00 -18.04 -5.29
CA ALA A 1190 32.38 -16.69 -4.89
C ALA A 1190 31.70 -15.61 -5.74
N ARG A 1191 31.45 -15.88 -7.03
CA ARG A 1191 30.58 -15.07 -7.90
C ARG A 1191 29.13 -15.10 -7.38
N ALA A 1192 28.55 -16.28 -7.16
CA ALA A 1192 27.17 -16.43 -6.68
C ALA A 1192 26.88 -15.72 -5.34
N VAL A 1193 27.82 -15.75 -4.38
CA VAL A 1193 27.70 -14.99 -3.12
C VAL A 1193 27.73 -13.48 -3.35
N ARG A 1194 28.65 -12.97 -4.19
CA ARG A 1194 28.75 -11.52 -4.48
C ARG A 1194 27.62 -10.98 -5.36
N GLU A 1195 27.02 -11.80 -6.23
CA GLU A 1195 25.86 -11.40 -7.04
C GLU A 1195 24.60 -11.17 -6.18
N VAL A 1196 24.47 -11.87 -5.04
CA VAL A 1196 23.29 -11.78 -4.16
C VAL A 1196 23.46 -10.73 -3.06
N LEU A 1197 24.66 -10.57 -2.50
CA LEU A 1197 24.89 -9.70 -1.35
C LEU A 1197 25.22 -8.26 -1.79
N THR A 1198 24.43 -7.30 -1.32
CA THR A 1198 24.73 -5.87 -1.50
C THR A 1198 26.01 -5.46 -0.76
N PRO A 1199 26.69 -4.37 -1.15
CA PRO A 1199 27.91 -3.90 -0.47
C PRO A 1199 27.74 -3.63 1.03
N SER A 1200 26.54 -3.21 1.46
CA SER A 1200 26.19 -3.02 2.88
C SER A 1200 25.94 -4.34 3.62
N GLN A 1201 25.37 -5.35 2.96
CA GLN A 1201 25.29 -6.71 3.52
C GLN A 1201 26.67 -7.36 3.62
N LEU A 1202 27.56 -7.15 2.64
CA LEU A 1202 28.95 -7.63 2.68
C LEU A 1202 29.73 -6.98 3.83
N SER A 1203 29.63 -5.66 4.02
CA SER A 1203 30.32 -4.99 5.14
C SER A 1203 29.74 -5.37 6.50
N ARG A 1204 28.42 -5.56 6.63
CA ARG A 1204 27.80 -6.09 7.86
C ARG A 1204 28.19 -7.54 8.12
N ALA A 1205 28.23 -8.38 7.08
CA ALA A 1205 28.67 -9.77 7.19
C ALA A 1205 30.15 -9.84 7.64
N ALA A 1206 31.03 -9.04 7.04
CA ALA A 1206 32.44 -8.91 7.46
C ALA A 1206 32.56 -8.55 8.94
N ALA A 1207 31.83 -7.53 9.39
CA ALA A 1207 31.86 -7.07 10.79
C ALA A 1207 31.30 -8.11 11.79
N LEU A 1208 30.41 -9.00 11.35
CA LEU A 1208 29.84 -10.06 12.19
C LEU A 1208 30.65 -11.36 12.15
N PHE A 1209 31.31 -11.68 11.03
CA PHE A 1209 31.79 -13.03 10.69
C PHE A 1209 32.59 -13.72 11.81
N ASP A 1210 33.64 -13.06 12.32
CA ASP A 1210 34.52 -13.62 13.35
C ASP A 1210 33.83 -13.77 14.72
N SER A 1211 32.82 -12.97 15.01
CA SER A 1211 32.03 -13.07 16.25
C SER A 1211 30.96 -14.15 16.15
N ALA A 1212 30.35 -14.28 14.98
CA ALA A 1212 29.29 -15.24 14.67
C ALA A 1212 29.84 -16.66 14.58
N THR A 1213 30.90 -16.89 13.80
CA THR A 1213 31.49 -18.23 13.57
C THR A 1213 31.97 -18.92 14.85
N ARG A 1214 32.45 -18.16 15.84
CA ARG A 1214 32.87 -18.68 17.16
C ARG A 1214 31.71 -19.25 18.01
N GLN A 1215 30.47 -18.91 17.71
CA GLN A 1215 29.27 -19.30 18.46
C GLN A 1215 28.24 -20.03 17.58
N PHE A 1216 28.69 -20.59 16.44
CA PHE A 1216 27.81 -21.02 15.36
C PHE A 1216 27.38 -22.49 15.47
N ASP A 1217 26.43 -22.81 16.35
CA ASP A 1217 25.74 -24.10 16.26
C ASP A 1217 24.51 -24.03 15.34
N VAL A 1218 24.66 -24.64 14.16
CA VAL A 1218 23.56 -24.82 13.19
C VAL A 1218 22.37 -25.58 13.79
N SER A 1219 22.59 -26.50 14.74
CA SER A 1219 21.52 -27.31 15.31
C SER A 1219 20.61 -26.47 16.22
N ALA A 1220 21.18 -25.77 17.20
CA ALA A 1220 20.45 -24.82 18.04
C ALA A 1220 19.79 -23.68 17.23
N LEU A 1221 20.43 -23.21 16.15
CA LEU A 1221 19.84 -22.21 15.24
C LEU A 1221 18.66 -22.78 14.44
N ALA A 1222 18.76 -24.01 13.92
CA ALA A 1222 17.68 -24.66 13.16
C ALA A 1222 16.49 -25.09 14.03
N ASP A 1223 16.72 -25.35 15.32
CA ASP A 1223 15.66 -25.47 16.33
C ASP A 1223 15.02 -24.10 16.59
N ALA A 1224 15.79 -23.07 16.91
CA ALA A 1224 15.31 -21.70 17.09
C ALA A 1224 14.54 -21.13 15.87
N ALA A 1225 14.86 -21.58 14.65
CA ALA A 1225 14.12 -21.26 13.43
C ALA A 1225 12.76 -21.97 13.34
N ARG A 1226 12.67 -23.21 13.83
CA ARG A 1226 11.42 -23.97 13.92
C ARG A 1226 10.50 -23.36 14.98
N ASP A 1227 11.06 -22.99 16.13
CA ASP A 1227 10.37 -22.31 17.22
C ASP A 1227 9.80 -20.96 16.74
N SER A 1228 10.64 -20.14 16.09
CA SER A 1228 10.22 -18.87 15.46
C SER A 1228 9.03 -19.06 14.51
N ALA A 1229 9.08 -20.10 13.66
CA ALA A 1229 7.97 -20.43 12.78
C ALA A 1229 6.73 -20.87 13.57
N ASN A 1230 6.86 -21.74 14.57
CA ASN A 1230 5.76 -22.22 15.42
C ASN A 1230 5.01 -21.04 16.08
N ARG A 1231 5.76 -20.06 16.60
CA ARG A 1231 5.22 -18.81 17.17
C ARG A 1231 4.40 -18.00 16.16
N ALA A 1232 4.87 -17.83 14.92
CA ALA A 1232 4.09 -17.19 13.86
C ALA A 1232 2.85 -18.00 13.46
N GLY A 1233 2.96 -19.33 13.45
CA GLY A 1233 1.82 -20.23 13.29
C GLY A 1233 0.75 -20.01 14.35
N LEU A 1234 1.12 -19.93 15.63
CA LEU A 1234 0.19 -19.66 16.74
C LEU A 1234 -0.50 -18.29 16.60
N VAL A 1235 0.23 -17.26 16.18
CA VAL A 1235 -0.33 -15.91 15.94
C VAL A 1235 -1.30 -15.90 14.75
N ALA A 1236 -1.05 -16.69 13.69
CA ALA A 1236 -1.94 -16.85 12.55
C ALA A 1236 -3.18 -17.70 12.85
N CYS A 1237 -3.00 -18.82 13.55
CA CYS A 1237 -4.04 -19.71 14.04
C CYS A 1237 -5.03 -18.95 14.94
N GLY A 1238 -4.51 -18.16 15.87
CA GLY A 1238 -5.27 -17.25 16.71
C GLY A 1238 -5.70 -17.80 18.07
N SER A 1239 -5.54 -19.10 18.31
CA SER A 1239 -5.78 -19.83 19.57
C SER A 1239 -4.68 -20.87 19.83
N VAL A 1240 -4.46 -21.21 21.10
CA VAL A 1240 -3.43 -22.15 21.58
C VAL A 1240 -3.80 -23.61 21.29
N GLY A 1241 -5.06 -24.00 21.49
CA GLY A 1241 -5.53 -25.39 21.33
C GLY A 1241 -5.20 -26.00 19.96
N PRO A 1242 -5.76 -25.46 18.86
CA PRO A 1242 -5.49 -26.00 17.52
C PRO A 1242 -4.02 -25.88 17.07
N ALA A 1243 -3.24 -24.96 17.65
CA ALA A 1243 -1.81 -24.84 17.39
C ALA A 1243 -1.00 -25.97 18.06
N ILE A 1244 -1.33 -26.33 19.31
CA ILE A 1244 -0.75 -27.50 20.00
C ILE A 1244 -1.22 -28.80 19.33
N ALA A 1245 -2.50 -28.91 18.97
CA ALA A 1245 -3.02 -30.05 18.21
C ALA A 1245 -2.27 -30.25 16.88
N SER A 1246 -2.05 -29.17 16.12
CA SER A 1246 -1.24 -29.20 14.88
C SER A 1246 0.21 -29.68 15.10
N LEU A 1247 0.83 -29.36 16.24
CA LEU A 1247 2.16 -29.91 16.60
C LEU A 1247 2.08 -31.39 17.00
N ARG A 1248 1.07 -31.78 17.80
CA ARG A 1248 0.84 -33.18 18.21
C ARG A 1248 0.58 -34.10 17.01
N MET A 1249 -0.24 -33.67 16.04
CA MET A 1249 -0.48 -34.40 14.77
C MET A 1249 0.82 -34.63 13.97
N LYS A 1250 1.75 -33.66 14.00
CA LYS A 1250 3.08 -33.80 13.38
C LYS A 1250 4.10 -34.60 14.18
N ARG A 1251 3.72 -35.13 15.35
CA ARG A 1251 4.63 -35.79 16.32
C ARG A 1251 5.82 -34.90 16.65
N ALA A 1252 5.57 -33.60 16.87
CA ALA A 1252 6.60 -32.66 17.27
C ALA A 1252 7.25 -33.09 18.60
N LEU A 1253 8.53 -32.75 18.77
CA LEU A 1253 9.24 -33.04 20.01
C LEU A 1253 8.63 -32.25 21.17
N GLU A 1254 8.55 -32.85 22.35
CA GLU A 1254 7.96 -32.24 23.56
C GLU A 1254 8.51 -30.83 23.83
N ARG A 1255 9.83 -30.65 23.67
CA ARG A 1255 10.52 -29.34 23.77
C ARG A 1255 9.94 -28.24 22.87
N GLU A 1256 9.38 -28.57 21.71
CA GLU A 1256 8.76 -27.61 20.78
C GLU A 1256 7.36 -27.20 21.24
N VAL A 1257 6.65 -28.10 21.94
CA VAL A 1257 5.38 -27.78 22.61
C VAL A 1257 5.65 -26.92 23.85
N VAL A 1258 6.68 -27.26 24.64
CA VAL A 1258 7.18 -26.45 25.76
C VAL A 1258 7.55 -25.03 25.32
N GLU A 1259 8.25 -24.87 24.19
CA GLU A 1259 8.58 -23.55 23.65
C GLU A 1259 7.32 -22.78 23.27
N LEU A 1260 6.41 -23.41 22.53
CA LEU A 1260 5.19 -22.76 22.07
C LEU A 1260 4.27 -22.34 23.23
N VAL A 1261 4.16 -23.17 24.27
CA VAL A 1261 3.40 -22.87 25.50
C VAL A 1261 4.05 -21.73 26.29
N ARG A 1262 5.39 -21.73 26.44
CA ARG A 1262 6.12 -20.61 27.08
C ARG A 1262 5.97 -19.30 26.29
N PHE A 1263 5.89 -19.35 24.96
CA PHE A 1263 5.57 -18.16 24.16
C PHE A 1263 4.09 -17.76 24.30
N ALA A 1264 3.15 -18.71 24.28
CA ALA A 1264 1.71 -18.46 24.45
C ALA A 1264 1.39 -17.79 25.80
N ALA A 1265 2.06 -18.21 26.88
CA ALA A 1265 1.92 -17.60 28.20
C ALA A 1265 2.54 -16.19 28.28
N SER A 1266 3.42 -15.80 27.34
CA SER A 1266 4.17 -14.55 27.46
C SER A 1266 3.32 -13.30 27.20
N GLU A 1267 3.68 -12.21 27.91
CA GLU A 1267 3.26 -10.82 27.62
C GLU A 1267 3.27 -10.50 26.12
N ARG A 1268 4.27 -11.00 25.37
CA ARG A 1268 4.39 -10.72 23.94
C ARG A 1268 3.28 -11.36 23.12
N TYR A 1269 2.87 -12.58 23.44
CA TYR A 1269 1.73 -13.21 22.76
C TYR A 1269 0.41 -12.55 23.15
N PHE A 1270 0.25 -12.22 24.43
CA PHE A 1270 -0.91 -11.46 24.92
C PHE A 1270 -1.09 -10.14 24.15
N GLN A 1271 -0.04 -9.32 24.06
CA GLN A 1271 -0.07 -8.05 23.32
C GLN A 1271 -0.26 -8.20 21.79
N LEU A 1272 -0.04 -9.38 21.21
CA LEU A 1272 -0.31 -9.71 19.81
C LEU A 1272 -1.71 -10.32 19.58
N ARG A 1273 -2.40 -10.69 20.67
CA ARG A 1273 -3.73 -11.31 20.69
C ARG A 1273 -4.84 -10.30 21.00
N THR A 1274 -4.62 -9.43 21.99
CA THR A 1274 -5.60 -8.40 22.41
C THR A 1274 -5.82 -7.37 21.28
N PRO A 1275 -7.07 -6.99 20.96
CA PRO A 1275 -7.35 -5.92 20.00
C PRO A 1275 -6.82 -4.57 20.49
N ARG A 1276 -6.20 -3.80 19.58
CA ARG A 1276 -5.59 -2.47 19.82
C ARG A 1276 -5.82 -1.55 18.62
#